data_AF-A0A3M8R1L0-F1
#
_entry.id   AF-A0A3M8R1L0-F1
#
_cell.length_a   1.000
_cell.length_b   1.000
_cell.length_c   1.000
_cell.angle_alpha   90.00
_cell.angle_beta   90.00
_cell.angle_gamma   90.00
#
_symmetry.space_group_name_H-M   'P 1'
#
loop_
_entity.id
_entity.type
_entity.pdbx_description
1 polymer ?
#
loop_
_entity_poly.entity_id
_entity_poly.type
_entity_poly.pdbx_seq_one_letter_code
_entity_poly.pdbx_strand_id
1 'polypeptide(L)'
;MSISHDPTHAPLTIALTSYNYGQYIGDAIQSVINQTSPEWRLIIYDNCSTDNTLNVIKPYLKDPRIALVVRDHNIGPRNNLLQALQGITTEFVATLQADDFLDRTYVEMALDALRNHPEIPFVFFNWQHYIEQEKRAVFHNTFPFSAHRRGPVRVGPYLTVVNFVPLHMAVFRSRCLLSCLNYLADSPLNQLGEQFLLKILEDAYGWGYYSGTLGGAWRRHSGQLTNEHVATSVASIEEPLERHWYATHAPNPDPVNVFMALAGFTRLSSHADYLAAIDWLLGKGSRYIESFDIPLDQWSGRFYSVALAVALKFSTYSTVTLLDSKLLQEWLMRMECAPTRDGLAILLNQVKAREGETFLSADEILDVSNRFFPDSLESLQAPAQPLTPWLPAARWSPTEAAWAQEETAAWVEAPRLHFTVLENPNISLQPTTESLQMQWLASHWQSLSASGDDFLTVANAALEETSADWIALMDAGDQLAPDASFRIAQAIRKHPQWQLIYTDEDNLTPDGQHINPHCKPDFNLDYLRSLPYTGGLLFIRKDLFAALGGFDPEAEGAEDYDLVLRAWEHLQAAGTGDAGIGHIPEVLYHRLQGSSHCRKSIPEILAAGQSALERHLQRLEIAAEVHPGPFPPSFRVRYALSATPSATPSATPLVSIIIPTRDQLGFLQRCIESVIEKTRYPAYEILVVDNDSQDPEAQRYLDLLAEQEESLGGRLRVLRYPGAFNFSAMNNQAVGAARGEYVLLLNNDTAALHEDWLDEMMSHALRPGVGIVGAKLLYPDGRIQHAGVILGMKGPAEHPFIGRPPEDRGYFGRAQLTQDYSAVTAACLLVRKEIFQTVGGLDEERFQVSYNDVDLCLKVREAGHRIVWTPWAMLLHEGSASQKGEVEQRPSAQKLARFAAEKTAFYDRWLPQLAFDPAYNRHLSLVSTDFLLEDQPPLSWDPAWRPRPRVLVHSADREGCGEYRIIAPMRALRTAGRLQGWETMRIFEPAEMERFSPDSIVLQRQMEWPQIEALERHRRFSKAFRVFEIDDLITNLPTKSVHKASIHKDIAKRFRKAAGLCNRLVVATEPLARAYAGFSDEVRVVPNYLERARWDGLAPRRRGGPKPRVGWAGGVGHTGDLELVADVVRELAKEVDWVFFGLCPDALRAYVQEFYPGVPLPQYPAKLASLDLDLAIAPLEDNPFNEAKSHLRLLEYGVLGYPVVCSDLTPYQGDFPVWRVANRYRDWIKAIREAVSDRDALARQGDLLREKVRQQWLLEDHLDVWLQAWLPRG
;
A
#
# COMPACT_ATOMS: atom_id res chain seq x y z
N MET A 1 -25.29 14.27 -48.00
CA MET A 1 -26.76 14.11 -47.89
C MET A 1 -27.11 13.73 -46.45
N SER A 2 -27.77 14.62 -45.69
CA SER A 2 -28.25 14.33 -44.34
C SER A 2 -29.65 13.70 -44.41
N ILE A 3 -29.81 12.46 -43.94
CA ILE A 3 -31.13 11.90 -43.68
C ILE A 3 -31.41 12.17 -42.20
N SER A 4 -32.04 13.30 -41.89
CA SER A 4 -32.50 13.59 -40.53
C SER A 4 -33.85 12.92 -40.27
N HIS A 5 -33.83 11.71 -39.73
CA HIS A 5 -34.89 11.33 -38.79
C HIS A 5 -34.46 11.86 -37.43
N ASP A 6 -35.30 12.68 -36.80
CA ASP A 6 -35.11 13.11 -35.41
C ASP A 6 -35.61 11.98 -34.49
N PRO A 7 -34.72 11.25 -33.80
CA PRO A 7 -35.14 10.09 -33.03
C PRO A 7 -34.87 10.26 -31.53
N THR A 8 -35.94 10.11 -30.74
CA THR A 8 -35.96 9.79 -29.30
C THR A 8 -35.27 10.78 -28.34
N HIS A 9 -35.97 11.14 -27.25
CA HIS A 9 -35.51 11.96 -26.11
C HIS A 9 -34.38 11.29 -25.27
N ALA A 10 -33.38 10.66 -25.89
CA ALA A 10 -32.27 10.06 -25.15
C ALA A 10 -31.34 11.17 -24.61
N PRO A 11 -30.97 11.14 -23.31
CA PRO A 11 -30.13 12.15 -22.70
C PRO A 11 -28.64 12.04 -23.09
N LEU A 12 -28.18 10.88 -23.59
CA LEU A 12 -26.79 10.63 -24.00
C LEU A 12 -26.67 10.42 -25.52
N THR A 13 -25.80 11.18 -26.18
CA THR A 13 -25.33 10.88 -27.54
C THR A 13 -23.98 10.19 -27.49
N ILE A 14 -23.85 9.05 -28.17
CA ILE A 14 -22.58 8.39 -28.45
C ILE A 14 -22.19 8.76 -29.89
N ALA A 15 -21.08 9.47 -30.06
CA ALA A 15 -20.56 9.89 -31.34
C ALA A 15 -19.49 8.91 -31.83
N LEU A 16 -19.81 8.11 -32.85
CA LEU A 16 -18.91 7.12 -33.42
C LEU A 16 -18.23 7.69 -34.66
N THR A 17 -16.90 7.80 -34.65
CA THR A 17 -16.15 8.29 -35.82
C THR A 17 -15.54 7.14 -36.62
N SER A 18 -15.65 7.18 -37.94
CA SER A 18 -15.16 6.10 -38.83
C SER A 18 -14.43 6.62 -40.08
N TYR A 19 -13.42 5.88 -40.53
CA TYR A 19 -12.82 5.96 -41.86
C TYR A 19 -12.23 4.60 -42.24
N ASN A 20 -12.81 3.91 -43.23
CA ASN A 20 -12.35 2.60 -43.72
C ASN A 20 -12.30 1.47 -42.67
N TYR A 21 -13.29 1.40 -41.79
CA TYR A 21 -13.38 0.42 -40.70
C TYR A 21 -14.48 -0.64 -40.93
N GLY A 22 -14.78 -1.00 -42.18
CA GLY A 22 -15.89 -1.90 -42.50
C GLY A 22 -15.76 -3.28 -41.84
N GLN A 23 -14.54 -3.70 -41.49
CA GLN A 23 -14.29 -4.95 -40.79
C GLN A 23 -14.69 -4.92 -39.30
N TYR A 24 -14.65 -3.76 -38.63
CA TYR A 24 -14.80 -3.67 -37.17
C TYR A 24 -16.02 -2.88 -36.70
N ILE A 25 -16.49 -1.94 -37.52
CA ILE A 25 -17.57 -1.01 -37.15
C ILE A 25 -18.88 -1.69 -36.76
N GLY A 26 -19.15 -2.89 -37.28
CA GLY A 26 -20.31 -3.68 -36.88
C GLY A 26 -20.30 -4.01 -35.39
N ASP A 27 -19.14 -4.39 -34.84
CA ASP A 27 -18.99 -4.75 -33.43
C ASP A 27 -19.10 -3.50 -32.53
N ALA A 28 -18.52 -2.38 -32.97
CA ALA A 28 -18.63 -1.10 -32.29
C ALA A 28 -20.10 -0.67 -32.16
N ILE A 29 -20.86 -0.69 -33.26
CA ILE A 29 -22.29 -0.39 -33.27
C ILE A 29 -23.06 -1.38 -32.38
N GLN A 30 -22.75 -2.67 -32.47
CA GLN A 30 -23.43 -3.71 -31.69
C GLN A 30 -23.18 -3.54 -30.18
N SER A 31 -22.00 -3.06 -29.77
CA SER A 31 -21.68 -2.78 -28.36
C SER A 31 -22.55 -1.67 -27.76
N VAL A 32 -22.94 -0.69 -28.59
CA VAL A 32 -23.88 0.37 -28.21
C VAL A 32 -25.31 -0.17 -28.16
N ILE A 33 -25.71 -1.00 -29.14
CA ILE A 33 -27.04 -1.64 -29.15
C ILE A 33 -27.25 -2.51 -27.89
N ASN A 34 -26.18 -3.14 -27.40
CA ASN A 34 -26.19 -4.07 -26.27
C ASN A 34 -26.14 -3.41 -24.88
N GLN A 35 -26.17 -2.08 -24.78
CA GLN A 35 -26.18 -1.38 -23.50
C GLN A 35 -27.41 -1.74 -22.65
N THR A 36 -27.22 -1.90 -21.35
CA THR A 36 -28.30 -2.25 -20.40
C THR A 36 -29.34 -1.14 -20.27
N SER A 37 -28.91 0.12 -20.37
CA SER A 37 -29.79 1.27 -20.44
C SER A 37 -30.14 1.60 -21.90
N PRO A 38 -31.43 1.86 -22.23
CA PRO A 38 -31.85 2.29 -23.56
C PRO A 38 -31.65 3.80 -23.80
N GLU A 39 -31.17 4.55 -22.80
CA GLU A 39 -31.09 6.02 -22.79
C GLU A 39 -29.91 6.60 -23.58
N TRP A 40 -29.64 6.05 -24.75
CA TRP A 40 -28.61 6.50 -25.68
C TRP A 40 -29.17 6.71 -27.08
N ARG A 41 -28.50 7.57 -27.83
CA ARG A 41 -28.58 7.63 -29.30
C ARG A 41 -27.18 7.56 -29.89
N LEU A 42 -27.04 6.92 -31.05
CA LEU A 42 -25.77 6.74 -31.73
C LEU A 42 -25.75 7.57 -33.01
N ILE A 43 -24.74 8.42 -33.18
CA ILE A 43 -24.51 9.12 -34.45
C ILE A 43 -23.16 8.69 -34.99
N ILE A 44 -23.19 8.08 -36.17
CA ILE A 44 -22.01 7.61 -36.88
C ILE A 44 -21.56 8.72 -37.83
N TYR A 45 -20.35 9.22 -37.63
CA TYR A 45 -19.71 10.24 -38.45
C TYR A 45 -18.66 9.55 -39.34
N ASP A 46 -19.06 9.19 -40.54
CA ASP A 46 -18.20 8.56 -41.55
C ASP A 46 -17.42 9.61 -42.34
N ASN A 47 -16.10 9.50 -42.33
CA ASN A 47 -15.18 10.47 -42.91
C ASN A 47 -14.87 10.19 -44.40
N CYS A 48 -15.92 9.91 -45.19
CA CYS A 48 -15.81 9.54 -46.60
C CYS A 48 -15.08 8.20 -46.82
N SER A 49 -15.50 7.16 -46.11
CA SER A 49 -14.95 5.80 -46.27
C SER A 49 -15.10 5.31 -47.71
N THR A 50 -14.04 4.70 -48.24
CA THR A 50 -13.93 4.14 -49.59
C THR A 50 -14.02 2.61 -49.60
N ASP A 51 -14.00 1.97 -48.44
CA ASP A 51 -14.16 0.52 -48.27
C ASP A 51 -15.64 0.12 -48.08
N ASN A 52 -15.88 -1.08 -47.55
CA ASN A 52 -17.23 -1.60 -47.31
C ASN A 52 -17.95 -1.01 -46.07
N THR A 53 -17.39 -0.02 -45.38
CA THR A 53 -17.94 0.58 -44.14
C THR A 53 -19.42 0.96 -44.26
N LEU A 54 -19.78 1.70 -45.31
CA LEU A 54 -21.16 2.18 -45.49
C LEU A 54 -22.17 1.04 -45.68
N ASN A 55 -21.77 -0.04 -46.34
CA ASN A 55 -22.63 -1.21 -46.50
C ASN A 55 -22.82 -1.97 -45.19
N VAL A 56 -21.83 -1.95 -44.29
CA VAL A 56 -21.90 -2.55 -42.95
C VAL A 56 -22.76 -1.71 -42.01
N ILE A 57 -22.77 -0.38 -42.13
CA ILE A 57 -23.62 0.51 -41.34
C ILE A 57 -25.11 0.40 -41.74
N LYS A 58 -25.38 0.24 -43.05
CA LYS A 58 -26.73 0.32 -43.63
C LYS A 58 -27.82 -0.52 -42.91
N PRO A 59 -27.59 -1.76 -42.47
CA PRO A 59 -28.58 -2.55 -41.73
C PRO A 59 -28.95 -1.96 -40.37
N TYR A 60 -28.02 -1.27 -39.69
CA TYR A 60 -28.21 -0.70 -38.36
C TYR A 60 -29.06 0.58 -38.37
N LEU A 61 -29.14 1.27 -39.51
CA LEU A 61 -30.00 2.47 -39.68
C LEU A 61 -31.50 2.17 -39.61
N LYS A 62 -31.89 0.90 -39.44
CA LYS A 62 -33.27 0.50 -39.12
C LYS A 62 -33.62 0.78 -37.66
N ASP A 63 -32.63 0.82 -36.76
CA ASP A 63 -32.86 1.25 -35.38
C ASP A 63 -33.05 2.77 -35.37
N PRO A 64 -34.20 3.29 -34.92
CA PRO A 64 -34.45 4.72 -34.95
C PRO A 64 -33.39 5.52 -34.18
N ARG A 65 -32.75 4.94 -33.15
CA ARG A 65 -31.73 5.63 -32.32
C ARG A 65 -30.39 5.83 -33.02
N ILE A 66 -30.21 5.28 -34.23
CA ILE A 66 -28.94 5.31 -34.97
C ILE A 66 -29.05 6.22 -36.19
N ALA A 67 -28.19 7.22 -36.27
CA ALA A 67 -28.07 8.12 -37.41
C ALA A 67 -26.68 8.01 -38.07
N LEU A 68 -26.60 8.33 -39.35
CA LEU A 68 -25.36 8.34 -40.13
C LEU A 68 -25.16 9.70 -40.81
N VAL A 69 -23.99 10.27 -40.59
CA VAL A 69 -23.48 11.48 -41.25
C VAL A 69 -22.27 11.07 -42.08
N VAL A 70 -22.39 11.14 -43.41
CA VAL A 70 -21.29 10.85 -44.35
C VAL A 70 -20.72 12.16 -44.86
N ARG A 71 -19.40 12.32 -44.76
CA ARG A 71 -18.67 13.48 -45.32
C ARG A 71 -18.50 13.35 -46.83
N ASP A 72 -18.51 14.49 -47.51
CA ASP A 72 -18.32 14.53 -48.97
C ASP A 72 -16.85 14.32 -49.40
N HIS A 73 -15.91 14.49 -48.46
CA HIS A 73 -14.47 14.21 -48.62
C HIS A 73 -13.85 13.92 -47.25
N ASN A 74 -12.69 13.26 -47.22
CA ASN A 74 -11.97 12.98 -45.98
C ASN A 74 -11.36 14.28 -45.41
N ILE A 75 -11.82 14.67 -44.21
CA ILE A 75 -11.39 15.89 -43.50
C ILE A 75 -10.35 15.60 -42.40
N GLY A 76 -9.89 14.36 -42.30
CA GLY A 76 -9.02 13.86 -41.24
C GLY A 76 -9.76 13.45 -39.95
N PRO A 77 -9.20 12.51 -39.18
CA PRO A 77 -9.86 11.91 -38.00
C PRO A 77 -10.18 12.95 -36.90
N ARG A 78 -9.25 13.88 -36.63
CA ARG A 78 -9.42 14.95 -35.64
C ARG A 78 -10.59 15.88 -35.98
N ASN A 79 -10.65 16.38 -37.22
CA ASN A 79 -11.73 17.29 -37.62
C ASN A 79 -13.07 16.56 -37.67
N ASN A 80 -13.07 15.27 -38.02
CA ASN A 80 -14.28 14.46 -37.98
C ASN A 80 -14.78 14.29 -36.54
N LEU A 81 -13.90 14.05 -35.56
CA LEU A 81 -14.22 14.02 -34.12
C LEU A 81 -14.73 15.37 -33.60
N LEU A 82 -14.05 16.48 -33.90
CA LEU A 82 -14.47 17.82 -33.47
C LEU A 82 -15.86 18.18 -33.99
N GLN A 83 -16.13 17.93 -35.27
CA GLN A 83 -17.45 18.18 -35.83
C GLN A 83 -18.51 17.21 -35.31
N ALA A 84 -18.11 15.98 -34.95
CA ALA A 84 -19.00 15.03 -34.29
C ALA A 84 -19.46 15.57 -32.92
N LEU A 85 -18.52 16.10 -32.13
CA LEU A 85 -18.80 16.70 -30.82
C LEU A 85 -19.61 18.00 -30.91
N GLN A 86 -19.32 18.88 -31.89
CA GLN A 86 -20.06 20.14 -32.08
C GLN A 86 -21.53 19.95 -32.47
N GLY A 87 -21.86 18.82 -33.11
CA GLY A 87 -23.23 18.53 -33.57
C GLY A 87 -24.18 18.01 -32.49
N ILE A 88 -23.73 17.92 -31.23
CA ILE A 88 -24.46 17.23 -30.16
C ILE A 88 -25.26 18.22 -29.32
N THR A 89 -26.56 17.92 -29.18
CA THR A 89 -27.53 18.75 -28.46
C THR A 89 -28.11 18.06 -27.22
N THR A 90 -27.70 16.81 -26.94
CA THR A 90 -28.16 16.04 -25.77
C THR A 90 -27.47 16.49 -24.49
N GLU A 91 -28.04 16.16 -23.33
CA GLU A 91 -27.49 16.56 -22.02
C GLU A 91 -26.09 15.99 -21.76
N PHE A 92 -25.85 14.77 -22.21
CA PHE A 92 -24.58 14.04 -22.08
C PHE A 92 -24.05 13.59 -23.43
N VAL A 93 -22.74 13.38 -23.50
CA VAL A 93 -22.02 12.94 -24.69
C VAL A 93 -20.88 11.98 -24.36
N ALA A 94 -20.71 10.96 -25.18
CA ALA A 94 -19.54 10.09 -25.22
C ALA A 94 -19.03 9.95 -26.66
N THR A 95 -17.79 9.53 -26.83
CA THR A 95 -17.22 9.20 -28.14
C THR A 95 -16.98 7.69 -28.24
N LEU A 96 -16.88 7.17 -29.47
CA LEU A 96 -16.51 5.78 -29.74
C LEU A 96 -15.70 5.70 -31.04
N GLN A 97 -14.59 4.97 -31.04
CA GLN A 97 -13.86 4.67 -32.28
C GLN A 97 -14.50 3.46 -32.97
N ALA A 98 -14.46 3.44 -34.30
CA ALA A 98 -15.14 2.41 -35.10
C ALA A 98 -14.55 0.99 -34.96
N ASP A 99 -13.38 0.86 -34.35
CA ASP A 99 -12.69 -0.39 -34.04
C ASP A 99 -12.84 -0.83 -32.58
N ASP A 100 -13.33 0.04 -31.70
CA ASP A 100 -13.49 -0.24 -30.26
C ASP A 100 -14.92 -0.62 -29.88
N PHE A 101 -15.10 -1.15 -28.67
CA PHE A 101 -16.42 -1.50 -28.17
C PHE A 101 -16.58 -1.25 -26.67
N LEU A 102 -17.79 -0.82 -26.30
CA LEU A 102 -18.16 -0.47 -24.92
C LEU A 102 -18.60 -1.69 -24.11
N ASP A 103 -18.37 -1.63 -22.79
CA ASP A 103 -18.90 -2.62 -21.85
C ASP A 103 -20.41 -2.45 -21.67
N ARG A 104 -21.13 -3.53 -21.35
CA ARG A 104 -22.61 -3.57 -21.36
C ARG A 104 -23.26 -2.56 -20.41
N THR A 105 -22.61 -2.20 -19.31
CA THR A 105 -23.16 -1.28 -18.30
C THR A 105 -22.67 0.17 -18.44
N TYR A 106 -21.90 0.49 -19.49
CA TYR A 106 -21.28 1.80 -19.68
C TYR A 106 -22.27 2.97 -19.57
N VAL A 107 -23.39 2.90 -20.31
CA VAL A 107 -24.41 3.97 -20.32
C VAL A 107 -25.12 4.10 -18.98
N GLU A 108 -25.55 2.99 -18.38
CA GLU A 108 -26.25 2.97 -17.09
C GLU A 108 -25.40 3.60 -15.99
N MET A 109 -24.15 3.15 -15.86
CA MET A 109 -23.25 3.63 -14.82
C MET A 109 -22.85 5.10 -15.01
N ALA A 110 -22.65 5.54 -16.25
CA ALA A 110 -22.36 6.94 -16.54
C ALA A 110 -23.53 7.84 -16.14
N LEU A 111 -24.75 7.49 -16.56
CA LEU A 111 -25.95 8.27 -16.27
C LEU A 111 -26.26 8.28 -14.78
N ASP A 112 -26.12 7.16 -14.08
CA ASP A 112 -26.32 7.09 -12.62
C ASP A 112 -25.36 8.02 -11.88
N ALA A 113 -24.07 7.98 -12.23
CA ALA A 113 -23.08 8.87 -11.62
C ALA A 113 -23.37 10.35 -11.93
N LEU A 114 -23.66 10.70 -13.18
CA LEU A 114 -23.93 12.08 -13.61
C LEU A 114 -25.25 12.66 -13.06
N ARG A 115 -26.22 11.80 -12.72
CA ARG A 115 -27.49 12.17 -12.09
C ARG A 115 -27.35 12.34 -10.58
N ASN A 116 -26.64 11.42 -9.92
CA ASN A 116 -26.41 11.48 -8.47
C ASN A 116 -25.40 12.57 -8.08
N HIS A 117 -24.52 12.94 -9.01
CA HIS A 117 -23.55 14.02 -8.86
C HIS A 117 -23.80 15.10 -9.93
N PRO A 118 -24.76 16.00 -9.74
CA PRO A 118 -25.04 17.06 -10.71
C PRO A 118 -23.87 18.05 -10.90
N GLU A 119 -22.94 18.11 -9.95
CA GLU A 119 -21.78 18.98 -9.92
C GLU A 119 -20.62 18.52 -10.81
N ILE A 120 -20.48 17.22 -11.08
CA ILE A 120 -19.32 16.69 -11.82
C ILE A 120 -19.46 16.97 -13.34
N PRO A 121 -18.35 17.31 -14.03
CA PRO A 121 -18.33 17.58 -15.46
C PRO A 121 -18.23 16.31 -16.33
N PHE A 122 -17.68 15.21 -15.79
CA PHE A 122 -17.49 13.95 -16.50
C PHE A 122 -17.37 12.75 -15.55
N VAL A 123 -17.65 11.57 -16.09
CA VAL A 123 -17.43 10.25 -15.49
C VAL A 123 -16.45 9.49 -16.36
N PHE A 124 -15.51 8.76 -15.76
CA PHE A 124 -14.56 7.92 -16.49
C PHE A 124 -14.41 6.53 -15.89
N PHE A 125 -13.94 5.60 -16.73
CA PHE A 125 -13.97 4.16 -16.49
C PHE A 125 -12.59 3.52 -16.61
N ASN A 126 -12.44 2.31 -16.05
CA ASN A 126 -11.37 1.40 -16.42
C ASN A 126 -11.59 0.87 -17.84
N TRP A 127 -10.53 0.36 -18.46
CA TRP A 127 -10.59 -0.22 -19.80
C TRP A 127 -9.62 -1.40 -19.92
N GLN A 128 -9.74 -2.21 -20.97
CA GLN A 128 -8.90 -3.38 -21.20
C GLN A 128 -8.48 -3.47 -22.67
N HIS A 129 -7.42 -4.23 -22.96
CA HIS A 129 -7.04 -4.52 -24.34
C HIS A 129 -7.81 -5.73 -24.85
N TYR A 130 -8.24 -5.70 -26.12
CA TYR A 130 -8.76 -6.86 -26.82
C TYR A 130 -7.86 -7.19 -28.01
N ILE A 131 -7.09 -8.28 -27.91
CA ILE A 131 -6.16 -8.71 -28.95
C ILE A 131 -6.94 -9.50 -30.00
N GLU A 132 -7.18 -8.89 -31.16
CA GLU A 132 -8.00 -9.44 -32.26
C GLU A 132 -7.48 -10.79 -32.76
N GLN A 133 -6.16 -10.93 -32.88
CA GLN A 133 -5.50 -12.15 -33.37
C GLN A 133 -5.70 -13.34 -32.42
N GLU A 134 -5.74 -13.07 -31.11
CA GLU A 134 -5.94 -14.07 -30.06
C GLU A 134 -7.41 -14.22 -29.66
N LYS A 135 -8.28 -13.30 -30.09
CA LYS A 135 -9.66 -13.13 -29.61
C LYS A 135 -9.75 -13.12 -28.09
N ARG A 136 -8.80 -12.43 -27.44
CA ARG A 136 -8.61 -12.46 -25.99
C ARG A 136 -8.56 -11.04 -25.43
N ALA A 137 -9.30 -10.83 -24.34
CA ALA A 137 -9.16 -9.63 -23.54
C ALA A 137 -7.98 -9.79 -22.55
N VAL A 138 -7.12 -8.78 -22.46
CA VAL A 138 -6.02 -8.70 -21.51
C VAL A 138 -6.26 -7.49 -20.62
N PHE A 139 -6.35 -7.74 -19.31
CA PHE A 139 -6.57 -6.69 -18.34
C PHE A 139 -5.32 -5.83 -18.23
N HIS A 140 -5.44 -4.53 -18.52
CA HIS A 140 -4.35 -3.58 -18.40
C HIS A 140 -4.81 -2.47 -17.46
N ASN A 141 -4.38 -2.53 -16.20
CA ASN A 141 -4.71 -1.51 -15.22
C ASN A 141 -3.60 -0.46 -15.24
N THR A 142 -3.78 0.64 -15.96
CA THR A 142 -2.79 1.75 -15.94
C THR A 142 -3.09 2.82 -14.91
N PHE A 143 -4.31 2.90 -14.37
CA PHE A 143 -4.62 3.87 -13.31
C PHE A 143 -4.18 3.40 -11.92
N PRO A 144 -3.66 4.30 -11.06
CA PRO A 144 -3.31 4.02 -9.67
C PRO A 144 -4.54 3.86 -8.77
N PHE A 145 -5.74 3.92 -9.34
CA PHE A 145 -6.97 3.65 -8.59
C PHE A 145 -7.28 2.16 -8.66
N SER A 146 -7.38 1.55 -7.49
CA SER A 146 -7.89 0.18 -7.40
C SER A 146 -9.32 0.13 -7.95
N ALA A 147 -9.72 -1.02 -8.49
CA ALA A 147 -11.12 -1.28 -8.83
C ALA A 147 -12.09 -1.15 -7.62
N HIS A 148 -11.54 -1.02 -6.40
CA HIS A 148 -12.28 -0.78 -5.16
C HIS A 148 -12.58 0.71 -4.90
N ARG A 149 -11.93 1.65 -5.60
CA ARG A 149 -12.23 3.08 -5.49
C ARG A 149 -13.40 3.44 -6.41
N ARG A 150 -14.39 4.16 -5.87
CA ARG A 150 -15.48 4.80 -6.63
C ARG A 150 -15.75 6.16 -6.03
N GLY A 151 -16.14 7.11 -6.87
CA GLY A 151 -16.56 8.43 -6.39
C GLY A 151 -15.80 9.59 -7.04
N PRO A 152 -16.09 10.82 -6.57
CA PRO A 152 -15.41 12.02 -7.02
C PRO A 152 -13.88 11.91 -6.84
N VAL A 153 -13.12 12.32 -7.84
CA VAL A 153 -11.66 12.35 -7.81
C VAL A 153 -11.11 13.45 -8.70
N ARG A 154 -9.99 14.05 -8.30
CA ARG A 154 -9.15 14.83 -9.20
C ARG A 154 -8.32 13.87 -10.05
N VAL A 155 -8.61 13.79 -11.34
CA VAL A 155 -7.90 12.99 -12.33
C VAL A 155 -6.54 13.62 -12.69
N GLY A 156 -6.38 14.94 -12.55
CA GLY A 156 -5.18 15.69 -12.95
C GLY A 156 -3.84 15.12 -12.48
N PRO A 157 -3.66 14.83 -11.18
CA PRO A 157 -2.42 14.26 -10.64
C PRO A 157 -2.05 12.88 -11.19
N TYR A 158 -2.98 12.21 -11.86
CA TYR A 158 -2.83 10.83 -12.30
C TYR A 158 -2.68 10.70 -13.82
N LEU A 159 -2.92 11.77 -14.60
CA LEU A 159 -2.75 11.75 -16.05
C LEU A 159 -1.27 11.90 -16.44
N THR A 160 -0.70 10.86 -17.03
CA THR A 160 0.67 10.81 -17.57
C THR A 160 0.66 10.27 -19.00
N VAL A 161 1.80 10.32 -19.72
CA VAL A 161 1.89 9.74 -21.07
C VAL A 161 1.61 8.22 -21.07
N VAL A 162 1.90 7.54 -19.96
CA VAL A 162 1.69 6.08 -19.79
C VAL A 162 0.43 5.74 -18.98
N ASN A 163 -0.25 6.74 -18.42
CA ASN A 163 -1.49 6.57 -17.66
C ASN A 163 -2.52 7.63 -18.07
N PHE A 164 -3.40 7.28 -18.99
CA PHE A 164 -4.41 8.17 -19.54
C PHE A 164 -5.79 7.51 -19.58
N VAL A 165 -6.85 8.31 -19.53
CA VAL A 165 -8.22 7.87 -19.84
C VAL A 165 -8.45 8.12 -21.34
N PRO A 166 -8.67 7.09 -22.17
CA PRO A 166 -9.10 7.30 -23.54
C PRO A 166 -10.40 8.09 -23.57
N LEU A 167 -10.56 9.02 -24.51
CA LEU A 167 -11.76 9.88 -24.58
C LEU A 167 -13.07 9.07 -24.69
N HIS A 168 -13.01 7.92 -25.37
CA HIS A 168 -14.15 7.00 -25.53
C HIS A 168 -14.42 6.12 -24.28
N MET A 169 -13.61 6.25 -23.23
CA MET A 169 -13.79 5.65 -21.90
C MET A 169 -14.26 6.67 -20.85
N ALA A 170 -14.85 7.78 -21.32
CA ALA A 170 -15.43 8.82 -20.50
C ALA A 170 -16.76 9.32 -21.08
N VAL A 171 -17.68 9.68 -20.18
CA VAL A 171 -18.95 10.33 -20.51
C VAL A 171 -18.96 11.73 -19.91
N PHE A 172 -19.33 12.70 -20.74
CA PHE A 172 -19.24 14.11 -20.42
C PHE A 172 -20.62 14.74 -20.32
N ARG A 173 -20.75 15.73 -19.45
CA ARG A 173 -21.86 16.69 -19.54
C ARG A 173 -21.62 17.59 -20.74
N SER A 174 -22.54 17.57 -21.72
CA SER A 174 -22.34 18.23 -23.02
C SER A 174 -22.03 19.71 -22.88
N ARG A 175 -22.71 20.42 -21.97
CA ARG A 175 -22.44 21.85 -21.70
C ARG A 175 -21.00 22.12 -21.27
N CYS A 176 -20.42 21.24 -20.46
CA CYS A 176 -19.06 21.36 -19.96
C CYS A 176 -18.07 21.04 -21.08
N LEU A 177 -18.28 19.93 -21.80
CA LEU A 177 -17.41 19.54 -22.91
C LEU A 177 -17.39 20.59 -24.03
N LEU A 178 -18.57 21.06 -24.46
CA LEU A 178 -18.70 22.05 -25.53
C LEU A 178 -18.03 23.38 -25.19
N SER A 179 -18.06 23.79 -23.91
CA SER A 179 -17.36 25.00 -23.45
C SER A 179 -15.83 24.88 -23.56
N CYS A 180 -15.30 23.65 -23.50
CA CYS A 180 -13.87 23.37 -23.57
C CYS A 180 -13.42 22.91 -24.97
N LEU A 181 -14.35 22.68 -25.90
CA LEU A 181 -14.06 22.09 -27.21
C LEU A 181 -13.17 22.96 -28.10
N ASN A 182 -13.22 24.29 -27.92
CA ASN A 182 -12.35 25.22 -28.64
C ASN A 182 -10.87 25.04 -28.26
N TYR A 183 -10.55 24.65 -27.02
CA TYR A 183 -9.17 24.36 -26.61
C TYR A 183 -8.61 23.17 -27.38
N LEU A 184 -9.44 22.14 -27.57
CA LEU A 184 -9.13 20.96 -28.38
C LEU A 184 -8.93 21.32 -29.86
N ALA A 185 -9.84 22.14 -30.42
CA ALA A 185 -9.80 22.60 -31.81
C ALA A 185 -8.59 23.49 -32.13
N ASP A 186 -8.12 24.25 -31.14
CA ASP A 186 -6.99 25.17 -31.27
C ASP A 186 -5.63 24.53 -30.91
N SER A 187 -5.61 23.29 -30.39
CA SER A 187 -4.37 22.63 -29.96
C SER A 187 -3.53 22.12 -31.14
N PRO A 188 -2.21 22.43 -31.19
CA PRO A 188 -1.28 21.85 -32.15
C PRO A 188 -0.83 20.43 -31.77
N LEU A 189 -1.19 19.95 -30.57
CA LEU A 189 -0.85 18.63 -30.06
C LEU A 189 -1.85 17.58 -30.59
N ASN A 190 -1.52 16.94 -31.72
CA ASN A 190 -2.33 15.84 -32.27
C ASN A 190 -2.38 14.66 -31.28
N GLN A 191 -3.58 14.13 -31.01
CA GLN A 191 -3.90 13.04 -30.06
C GLN A 191 -3.62 13.31 -28.57
N LEU A 192 -2.53 14.02 -28.23
CA LEU A 192 -2.22 14.40 -26.83
C LEU A 192 -3.17 15.46 -26.28
N GLY A 193 -3.62 16.42 -27.10
CA GLY A 193 -4.61 17.42 -26.68
C GLY A 193 -5.93 16.82 -26.21
N GLU A 194 -6.31 15.64 -26.74
CA GLU A 194 -7.50 14.87 -26.36
C GLU A 194 -7.32 14.20 -24.99
N GLN A 195 -6.11 13.78 -24.63
CA GLN A 195 -5.79 13.19 -23.32
C GLN A 195 -5.79 14.23 -22.18
N PHE A 196 -5.48 15.50 -22.48
CA PHE A 196 -5.49 16.58 -21.48
C PHE A 196 -6.88 17.19 -21.25
N LEU A 197 -7.89 16.80 -22.03
CA LEU A 197 -9.24 17.35 -21.93
C LEU A 197 -9.88 17.13 -20.56
N LEU A 198 -9.67 15.96 -19.94
CA LEU A 198 -10.22 15.68 -18.61
C LEU A 198 -9.67 16.64 -17.56
N LYS A 199 -8.40 17.02 -17.67
CA LYS A 199 -7.78 18.00 -16.77
C LYS A 199 -8.31 19.41 -17.03
N ILE A 200 -8.48 19.80 -18.29
CA ILE A 200 -9.08 21.10 -18.64
C ILE A 200 -10.50 21.20 -18.07
N LEU A 201 -11.27 20.11 -18.16
CA LEU A 201 -12.61 20.04 -17.57
C LEU A 201 -12.57 20.04 -16.04
N GLU A 202 -11.58 19.38 -15.44
CA GLU A 202 -11.37 19.41 -13.99
C GLU A 202 -11.03 20.82 -13.49
N ASP A 203 -10.16 21.55 -14.18
CA ASP A 203 -9.78 22.90 -13.80
C ASP A 203 -10.94 23.89 -13.97
N ALA A 204 -11.77 23.69 -14.99
CA ALA A 204 -12.91 24.56 -15.26
C ALA A 204 -14.11 24.28 -14.33
N TYR A 205 -14.30 23.02 -13.91
CA TYR A 205 -15.55 22.57 -13.29
C TYR A 205 -15.39 21.76 -11.99
N GLY A 206 -14.17 21.46 -11.57
CA GLY A 206 -13.88 20.71 -10.34
C GLY A 206 -13.73 19.20 -10.57
N TRP A 207 -14.25 18.39 -9.66
CA TRP A 207 -13.88 16.98 -9.59
C TRP A 207 -14.52 16.16 -10.70
N GLY A 208 -13.77 15.24 -11.32
CA GLY A 208 -14.36 14.18 -12.13
C GLY A 208 -14.91 13.05 -11.25
N TYR A 209 -15.50 12.02 -11.85
CA TYR A 209 -15.97 10.85 -11.10
C TYR A 209 -15.43 9.56 -11.68
N TYR A 210 -14.77 8.77 -10.83
CA TYR A 210 -14.26 7.47 -11.20
C TYR A 210 -15.30 6.38 -10.90
N SER A 211 -15.67 5.62 -11.93
CA SER A 211 -16.72 4.59 -11.82
C SER A 211 -16.26 3.33 -11.09
N GLY A 212 -14.95 3.05 -11.05
CA GLY A 212 -14.37 1.81 -10.54
C GLY A 212 -14.82 0.56 -11.32
N THR A 213 -15.34 0.73 -12.55
CA THR A 213 -15.80 -0.37 -13.42
C THR A 213 -15.21 -0.27 -14.81
N LEU A 214 -15.27 -1.38 -15.53
CA LEU A 214 -14.86 -1.45 -16.92
C LEU A 214 -15.86 -0.70 -17.80
N GLY A 215 -15.37 0.22 -18.64
CA GLY A 215 -16.15 1.00 -19.58
C GLY A 215 -16.15 0.45 -21.00
N GLY A 216 -15.13 -0.33 -21.36
CA GLY A 216 -15.01 -0.92 -22.69
C GLY A 216 -13.65 -1.56 -22.92
N ALA A 217 -13.42 -1.98 -24.16
CA ALA A 217 -12.16 -2.54 -24.61
C ALA A 217 -11.61 -1.76 -25.80
N TRP A 218 -10.31 -1.53 -25.74
CA TRP A 218 -9.52 -1.02 -26.86
C TRP A 218 -9.08 -2.20 -27.73
N ARG A 219 -9.49 -2.23 -29.01
CA ARG A 219 -9.23 -3.35 -29.93
C ARG A 219 -7.87 -3.20 -30.59
N ARG A 220 -7.10 -4.28 -30.53
CA ARG A 220 -5.76 -4.40 -31.12
C ARG A 220 -5.75 -5.33 -32.33
N HIS A 221 -5.44 -4.83 -33.52
CA HIS A 221 -5.48 -5.63 -34.75
C HIS A 221 -4.28 -5.39 -35.69
N SER A 222 -4.06 -6.30 -36.65
CA SER A 222 -2.88 -6.26 -37.56
C SER A 222 -2.75 -4.97 -38.37
N GLY A 223 -3.87 -4.31 -38.70
CA GLY A 223 -3.84 -2.98 -39.34
C GLY A 223 -3.15 -1.88 -38.50
N GLN A 224 -3.11 -2.03 -37.17
CA GLN A 224 -2.38 -1.14 -36.26
C GLN A 224 -0.90 -1.57 -36.09
N LEU A 225 -0.49 -2.71 -36.65
CA LEU A 225 0.90 -3.23 -36.61
C LEU A 225 1.61 -3.04 -37.96
N THR A 226 1.25 -2.00 -38.71
CA THR A 226 1.92 -1.64 -39.97
C THR A 226 3.06 -0.66 -39.69
N ASN A 227 4.13 -0.69 -40.49
CA ASN A 227 5.26 0.23 -40.35
C ASN A 227 4.83 1.72 -40.36
N GLU A 228 3.74 2.04 -41.07
CA GLU A 228 3.19 3.40 -41.19
C GLU A 228 2.36 3.80 -39.95
N HIS A 229 1.61 2.87 -39.35
CA HIS A 229 0.87 3.09 -38.10
C HIS A 229 1.80 3.18 -36.88
N VAL A 230 2.79 2.28 -36.78
CA VAL A 230 3.80 2.28 -35.72
C VAL A 230 4.67 3.53 -35.77
N ALA A 231 4.94 4.08 -36.98
CA ALA A 231 5.67 5.32 -37.16
C ALA A 231 4.87 6.59 -36.85
N THR A 232 3.55 6.49 -36.62
CA THR A 232 2.67 7.67 -36.40
C THR A 232 1.87 7.61 -35.10
N SER A 233 1.91 6.50 -34.37
CA SER A 233 1.17 6.30 -33.12
C SER A 233 2.12 6.01 -31.95
N VAL A 234 2.12 6.89 -30.95
CA VAL A 234 2.94 6.80 -29.73
C VAL A 234 2.57 5.59 -28.86
N ALA A 235 1.32 5.12 -28.95
CA ALA A 235 0.79 4.00 -28.16
C ALA A 235 1.27 2.60 -28.63
N SER A 236 2.10 2.51 -29.68
CA SER A 236 2.36 1.26 -30.40
C SER A 236 3.52 0.41 -29.85
N ILE A 237 4.26 0.85 -28.83
CA ILE A 237 5.56 0.24 -28.44
C ILE A 237 5.67 -0.05 -26.93
N GLU A 238 4.60 -0.56 -26.31
CA GLU A 238 4.54 -0.69 -24.84
C GLU A 238 4.76 -2.13 -24.31
N GLU A 239 4.55 -3.21 -25.08
CA GLU A 239 4.52 -4.60 -24.55
C GLU A 239 5.70 -5.53 -24.98
N PRO A 240 6.12 -6.50 -24.13
CA PRO A 240 7.30 -7.36 -24.36
C PRO A 240 7.26 -8.28 -25.60
N LEU A 241 6.07 -8.73 -26.02
CA LEU A 241 5.88 -9.59 -27.20
C LEU A 241 6.21 -8.88 -28.52
N GLU A 242 6.07 -7.55 -28.56
CA GLU A 242 6.35 -6.73 -29.74
C GLU A 242 7.80 -6.28 -29.79
N ARG A 243 8.44 -6.07 -28.62
CA ARG A 243 9.91 -6.01 -28.50
C ARG A 243 10.54 -7.30 -29.02
N HIS A 244 9.93 -8.44 -28.70
CA HIS A 244 10.37 -9.73 -29.21
C HIS A 244 10.19 -9.85 -30.73
N TRP A 245 9.02 -9.50 -31.30
CA TRP A 245 8.80 -9.53 -32.75
C TRP A 245 9.76 -8.60 -33.52
N TYR A 246 9.93 -7.35 -33.06
CA TYR A 246 10.83 -6.37 -33.68
C TYR A 246 12.31 -6.78 -33.58
N ALA A 247 12.73 -7.33 -32.44
CA ALA A 247 14.09 -7.84 -32.26
C ALA A 247 14.40 -9.11 -33.10
N THR A 248 13.38 -9.86 -33.49
CA THR A 248 13.53 -11.16 -34.16
C THR A 248 13.29 -11.12 -35.67
N HIS A 249 12.51 -10.15 -36.17
CA HIS A 249 12.09 -10.11 -37.59
C HIS A 249 12.53 -8.83 -38.32
N ALA A 250 13.06 -7.81 -37.64
CA ALA A 250 13.62 -6.63 -38.30
C ALA A 250 15.02 -6.92 -38.86
N PRO A 251 15.31 -6.61 -40.14
CA PRO A 251 16.53 -7.05 -40.82
C PRO A 251 17.84 -6.40 -40.30
N ASN A 252 17.77 -5.40 -39.43
CA ASN A 252 18.89 -4.84 -38.67
C ASN A 252 18.34 -3.94 -37.54
N PRO A 253 18.11 -4.46 -36.32
CA PRO A 253 17.55 -3.66 -35.24
C PRO A 253 18.62 -2.70 -34.69
N ASP A 254 18.43 -1.41 -34.95
CA ASP A 254 19.30 -0.32 -34.52
C ASP A 254 19.09 -0.03 -33.00
N PRO A 255 20.13 -0.09 -32.15
CA PRO A 255 20.05 0.29 -30.74
C PRO A 255 19.57 1.72 -30.51
N VAL A 256 19.82 2.62 -31.48
CA VAL A 256 19.29 3.97 -31.48
C VAL A 256 17.77 3.95 -31.69
N ASN A 257 17.20 3.02 -32.46
CA ASN A 257 15.74 2.91 -32.58
C ASN A 257 15.07 2.28 -31.35
N VAL A 258 15.79 1.47 -30.55
CA VAL A 258 15.36 1.06 -29.20
C VAL A 258 15.37 2.24 -28.22
N PHE A 259 16.31 3.17 -28.39
CA PHE A 259 16.36 4.45 -27.66
C PHE A 259 15.30 5.46 -28.16
N MET A 260 14.98 5.47 -29.47
CA MET A 260 13.94 6.33 -30.04
C MET A 260 12.52 5.88 -29.69
N ALA A 261 12.32 4.59 -29.39
CA ALA A 261 11.09 4.08 -28.77
C ALA A 261 10.85 4.66 -27.37
N LEU A 262 11.89 5.13 -26.67
CA LEU A 262 11.80 5.84 -25.39
C LEU A 262 11.71 7.37 -25.54
N ALA A 263 11.91 7.92 -26.75
CA ALA A 263 12.02 9.36 -27.03
C ALA A 263 10.91 9.87 -27.99
N GLY A 264 9.74 9.24 -28.02
CA GLY A 264 8.74 9.31 -29.11
C GLY A 264 8.09 10.66 -29.49
N PHE A 265 8.59 11.81 -29.03
CA PHE A 265 8.09 13.14 -29.43
C PHE A 265 9.12 13.95 -30.23
N THR A 266 10.41 13.59 -30.20
CA THR A 266 11.46 14.48 -30.76
C THR A 266 11.83 14.19 -32.22
N ARG A 267 11.32 13.11 -32.86
CA ARG A 267 11.76 12.72 -34.22
C ARG A 267 10.78 13.00 -35.38
N LEU A 268 9.50 13.25 -35.13
CA LEU A 268 8.48 13.34 -36.20
C LEU A 268 7.94 14.76 -36.44
N SER A 269 8.33 15.71 -35.61
CA SER A 269 7.87 17.09 -35.66
C SER A 269 8.97 17.99 -36.22
N SER A 270 8.62 18.88 -37.13
CA SER A 270 9.55 19.93 -37.53
C SER A 270 9.82 20.85 -36.34
N HIS A 271 10.96 21.54 -36.31
CA HIS A 271 11.28 22.52 -35.25
C HIS A 271 10.16 23.58 -35.08
N ALA A 272 9.40 23.86 -36.14
CA ALA A 272 8.25 24.75 -36.12
C ALA A 272 7.04 24.16 -35.36
N ASP A 273 6.76 22.85 -35.49
CA ASP A 273 5.65 22.19 -34.78
C ASP A 273 5.92 22.08 -33.27
N TYR A 274 7.19 21.91 -32.91
CA TYR A 274 7.65 21.90 -31.53
C TYR A 274 7.51 23.27 -30.84
N LEU A 275 7.92 24.34 -31.53
CA LEU A 275 7.74 25.70 -31.02
C LEU A 275 6.26 26.09 -30.93
N ALA A 276 5.44 25.71 -31.93
CA ALA A 276 4.00 25.94 -31.92
C ALA A 276 3.28 25.23 -30.74
N ALA A 277 3.72 24.01 -30.38
CA ALA A 277 3.21 23.29 -29.21
C ALA A 277 3.49 24.01 -27.89
N ILE A 278 4.67 24.61 -27.78
CA ILE A 278 5.12 25.31 -26.58
C ILE A 278 4.43 26.66 -26.47
N ASP A 279 4.27 27.38 -27.58
CA ASP A 279 3.50 28.62 -27.65
C ASP A 279 2.02 28.39 -27.28
N TRP A 280 1.42 27.27 -27.69
CA TRP A 280 0.05 26.93 -27.31
C TRP A 280 -0.10 26.61 -25.80
N LEU A 281 0.85 25.88 -25.21
CA LEU A 281 0.86 25.54 -23.78
C LEU A 281 1.04 26.77 -22.89
N LEU A 282 1.90 27.71 -23.29
CA LEU A 282 2.15 28.96 -22.55
C LEU A 282 1.02 29.99 -22.74
N GLY A 283 0.26 29.90 -23.85
CA GLY A 283 -0.88 30.76 -24.14
C GLY A 283 -2.22 30.17 -23.69
N LYS A 284 -2.84 29.34 -24.54
CA LYS A 284 -4.19 28.80 -24.32
C LYS A 284 -4.23 27.65 -23.31
N GLY A 285 -3.12 26.95 -23.12
CA GLY A 285 -2.95 25.86 -22.16
C GLY A 285 -2.43 26.30 -20.78
N SER A 286 -2.33 27.60 -20.52
CA SER A 286 -1.60 28.15 -19.37
C SER A 286 -2.11 27.61 -18.03
N ARG A 287 -3.44 27.53 -17.85
CA ARG A 287 -4.08 26.97 -16.64
C ARG A 287 -3.59 25.56 -16.25
N TYR A 288 -3.17 24.76 -17.23
CA TYR A 288 -2.59 23.45 -16.99
C TYR A 288 -1.20 23.54 -16.34
N ILE A 289 -0.37 24.50 -16.76
CA ILE A 289 0.97 24.76 -16.20
C ILE A 289 0.85 25.34 -14.78
N GLU A 290 -0.09 26.28 -14.58
CA GLU A 290 -0.43 26.85 -13.28
C GLU A 290 -0.80 25.77 -12.24
N SER A 291 -1.43 24.68 -12.66
CA SER A 291 -1.84 23.60 -11.75
C SER A 291 -0.72 22.71 -11.22
N PHE A 292 0.52 22.91 -11.71
CA PHE A 292 1.75 22.37 -11.10
C PHE A 292 2.40 23.40 -10.17
N ASP A 293 1.69 24.44 -9.75
CA ASP A 293 2.18 25.59 -8.98
C ASP A 293 3.29 26.38 -9.69
N ILE A 294 3.16 26.55 -11.01
CA ILE A 294 4.12 27.30 -11.84
C ILE A 294 3.46 28.62 -12.32
N PRO A 295 3.84 29.81 -11.80
CA PRO A 295 3.21 31.10 -12.16
C PRO A 295 3.58 31.57 -13.57
N LEU A 296 2.57 31.99 -14.36
CA LEU A 296 2.69 32.23 -15.82
C LEU A 296 2.87 33.68 -16.26
N ASP A 297 2.75 34.64 -15.36
CA ASP A 297 2.62 36.07 -15.63
C ASP A 297 3.95 36.82 -15.92
N GLN A 298 5.11 36.18 -15.76
CA GLN A 298 6.43 36.83 -15.88
C GLN A 298 7.33 36.36 -17.07
N TRP A 299 6.77 35.75 -18.12
CA TRP A 299 7.55 34.78 -18.93
C TRP A 299 7.58 34.94 -20.46
N SER A 300 7.60 36.15 -21.04
CA SER A 300 7.46 36.31 -22.49
C SER A 300 8.73 36.52 -23.34
N GLY A 301 9.95 36.21 -22.87
CA GLY A 301 11.07 36.28 -23.82
C GLY A 301 12.46 35.96 -23.32
N ARG A 302 12.88 34.69 -23.50
CA ARG A 302 14.15 34.29 -24.15
C ARG A 302 14.36 32.76 -24.06
N PHE A 303 13.55 32.04 -24.82
CA PHE A 303 13.97 30.94 -25.70
C PHE A 303 14.42 29.55 -25.16
N TYR A 304 14.62 29.29 -23.86
CA TYR A 304 15.00 27.92 -23.40
C TYR A 304 14.28 27.34 -22.17
N SER A 305 13.40 28.12 -21.55
CA SER A 305 12.22 27.66 -20.76
C SER A 305 11.40 26.60 -21.53
N VAL A 306 11.53 26.67 -22.85
CA VAL A 306 10.96 25.86 -23.92
C VAL A 306 11.66 24.49 -24.07
N ALA A 307 12.95 24.34 -23.75
CA ALA A 307 13.62 23.04 -23.93
C ALA A 307 13.48 22.08 -22.73
N LEU A 308 13.30 22.58 -21.50
CA LEU A 308 13.43 21.74 -20.30
C LEU A 308 12.10 21.34 -19.64
N ALA A 309 11.02 22.11 -19.83
CA ALA A 309 9.66 21.56 -19.72
C ALA A 309 9.46 20.37 -20.69
N VAL A 310 10.22 20.34 -21.79
CA VAL A 310 10.30 19.23 -22.75
C VAL A 310 11.13 18.03 -22.24
N ALA A 311 11.93 18.18 -21.19
CA ALA A 311 12.66 17.07 -20.54
C ALA A 311 11.98 16.56 -19.25
N LEU A 312 11.40 17.45 -18.43
CA LEU A 312 10.74 17.13 -17.15
C LEU A 312 9.51 16.20 -17.27
N LYS A 313 8.94 16.06 -18.48
CA LYS A 313 7.81 15.16 -18.73
C LYS A 313 8.19 13.88 -19.49
N PHE A 314 9.44 13.77 -19.97
CA PHE A 314 9.91 12.67 -20.82
C PHE A 314 10.45 11.44 -20.07
N SER A 315 10.61 11.45 -18.73
CA SER A 315 11.23 10.31 -18.01
C SER A 315 10.60 9.89 -16.68
N THR A 316 9.63 10.60 -16.11
CA THR A 316 9.14 10.33 -14.74
C THR A 316 8.23 9.09 -14.58
N TYR A 317 8.10 8.25 -15.61
CA TYR A 317 7.55 6.88 -15.47
C TYR A 317 8.30 5.80 -16.29
N SER A 318 9.59 5.94 -16.61
CA SER A 318 10.40 4.83 -17.16
C SER A 318 11.41 4.30 -16.12
N THR A 319 11.25 3.03 -15.73
CA THR A 319 12.13 2.31 -14.78
C THR A 319 13.46 1.86 -15.41
N VAL A 320 14.20 2.73 -16.09
CA VAL A 320 15.55 2.40 -16.63
C VAL A 320 16.54 3.54 -16.43
N THR A 321 17.64 3.22 -15.75
CA THR A 321 18.86 4.00 -15.52
C THR A 321 19.57 4.48 -16.80
N LEU A 322 20.25 5.63 -16.68
CA LEU A 322 21.41 6.16 -17.45
C LEU A 322 21.17 7.20 -18.58
N LEU A 323 21.65 8.42 -18.32
CA LEU A 323 22.63 9.08 -19.18
C LEU A 323 23.89 9.31 -18.34
N ASP A 324 25.03 8.80 -18.82
CA ASP A 324 26.36 9.00 -18.27
C ASP A 324 26.70 10.51 -18.23
N SER A 325 27.15 11.02 -17.08
CA SER A 325 27.62 12.43 -16.91
C SER A 325 28.70 12.81 -17.92
N LYS A 326 29.44 11.81 -18.43
CA LYS A 326 30.44 11.95 -19.47
C LYS A 326 29.85 12.34 -20.83
N LEU A 327 28.61 11.93 -21.15
CA LEU A 327 27.92 12.26 -22.40
C LEU A 327 27.34 13.68 -22.40
N LEU A 328 26.88 14.19 -21.24
CA LEU A 328 26.47 15.58 -21.06
C LEU A 328 27.69 16.53 -21.04
N GLN A 329 28.79 16.12 -20.40
CA GLN A 329 30.07 16.82 -20.49
C GLN A 329 30.62 16.82 -21.92
N GLU A 330 30.59 15.70 -22.65
CA GLU A 330 31.01 15.63 -24.06
C GLU A 330 30.09 16.47 -24.98
N TRP A 331 28.80 16.60 -24.67
CA TRP A 331 27.87 17.47 -25.40
C TRP A 331 28.14 18.95 -25.14
N LEU A 332 28.39 19.36 -23.89
CA LEU A 332 28.76 20.74 -23.52
C LEU A 332 30.18 21.11 -24.00
N MET A 333 31.15 20.18 -23.96
CA MET A 333 32.52 20.38 -24.44
C MET A 333 32.62 20.45 -25.98
N ARG A 334 31.67 19.86 -26.71
CA ARG A 334 31.58 19.97 -28.18
C ARG A 334 30.99 21.30 -28.67
N MET A 335 30.54 22.18 -27.78
CA MET A 335 29.93 23.47 -28.12
C MET A 335 30.89 24.68 -27.96
N GLU A 336 32.20 24.42 -27.81
CA GLU A 336 33.32 25.40 -27.87
C GLU A 336 33.22 26.66 -27.00
N CYS A 337 32.50 26.68 -25.87
CA CYS A 337 32.48 27.84 -24.97
C CYS A 337 32.37 27.42 -23.49
N ALA A 338 33.40 27.73 -22.68
CA ALA A 338 33.44 27.47 -21.23
C ALA A 338 33.06 28.74 -20.42
N PRO A 339 31.97 28.75 -19.62
CA PRO A 339 31.60 29.94 -18.85
C PRO A 339 32.20 29.97 -17.43
N THR A 340 32.46 31.18 -16.91
CA THR A 340 33.02 31.47 -15.56
C THR A 340 31.94 31.97 -14.58
N ARG A 341 32.24 31.94 -13.26
CA ARG A 341 31.37 32.41 -12.15
C ARG A 341 30.78 33.80 -12.38
N ASP A 342 31.61 34.74 -12.81
CA ASP A 342 31.20 36.12 -13.07
C ASP A 342 30.27 36.22 -14.29
N GLY A 343 30.45 35.34 -15.28
CA GLY A 343 29.57 35.26 -16.45
C GLY A 343 28.15 34.80 -16.09
N LEU A 344 28.04 33.86 -15.15
CA LEU A 344 26.75 33.38 -14.64
C LEU A 344 26.06 34.45 -13.76
N ALA A 345 26.81 35.10 -12.87
CA ALA A 345 26.29 36.16 -12.00
C ALA A 345 25.84 37.42 -12.77
N ILE A 346 26.54 37.80 -13.85
CA ILE A 346 26.14 38.91 -14.73
C ILE A 346 24.86 38.56 -15.51
N LEU A 347 24.75 37.32 -16.00
CA LEU A 347 23.56 36.84 -16.71
C LEU A 347 22.32 36.87 -15.81
N LEU A 348 22.45 36.39 -14.57
CA LEU A 348 21.38 36.38 -13.56
C LEU A 348 21.02 37.79 -13.08
N ASN A 349 22.00 38.69 -12.90
CA ASN A 349 21.75 40.09 -12.53
C ASN A 349 21.08 40.91 -13.64
N GLN A 350 21.35 40.59 -14.92
CA GLN A 350 20.67 41.22 -16.05
C GLN A 350 19.21 40.77 -16.21
N VAL A 351 18.90 39.53 -15.79
CA VAL A 351 17.52 39.03 -15.66
C VAL A 351 16.80 39.76 -14.51
N LYS A 352 17.47 39.93 -13.36
CA LYS A 352 16.95 40.67 -12.19
C LYS A 352 16.66 42.16 -12.46
N ALA A 353 17.53 42.85 -13.21
CA ALA A 353 17.43 44.28 -13.44
C ALA A 353 16.31 44.70 -14.41
N ARG A 354 15.67 43.76 -15.13
CA ARG A 354 14.64 44.07 -16.14
C ARG A 354 13.20 43.90 -15.65
N GLU A 355 12.95 43.15 -14.58
CA GLU A 355 11.60 42.67 -14.24
C GLU A 355 11.02 43.21 -12.91
N GLY A 356 11.82 43.84 -12.04
CA GLY A 356 11.29 44.53 -10.85
C GLY A 356 10.51 43.64 -9.86
N GLU A 357 11.25 42.97 -8.96
CA GLU A 357 10.82 42.33 -7.69
C GLU A 357 9.69 41.29 -7.82
N THR A 358 9.92 39.97 -7.87
CA THR A 358 10.96 39.12 -7.26
C THR A 358 10.94 37.74 -7.93
N PHE A 359 12.05 37.30 -8.54
CA PHE A 359 12.31 35.86 -8.74
C PHE A 359 13.67 35.39 -8.21
N LEU A 360 14.65 36.28 -8.02
CA LEU A 360 15.80 36.06 -7.15
C LEU A 360 16.30 37.43 -6.64
N SER A 361 16.47 37.59 -5.33
CA SER A 361 17.17 38.69 -4.68
C SER A 361 18.67 38.68 -5.06
N ALA A 362 19.42 39.75 -4.71
CA ALA A 362 20.86 39.75 -5.00
C ALA A 362 21.55 38.59 -4.29
N ASP A 363 21.01 38.23 -3.13
CA ASP A 363 21.51 37.17 -2.26
C ASP A 363 21.15 35.78 -2.79
N GLU A 364 20.02 35.59 -3.48
CA GLU A 364 19.68 34.30 -4.13
C GLU A 364 20.44 34.07 -5.45
N ILE A 365 20.82 35.14 -6.16
CA ILE A 365 21.74 35.06 -7.31
C ILE A 365 23.15 34.75 -6.83
N LEU A 366 23.53 35.35 -5.70
CA LEU A 366 24.74 34.97 -4.99
C LEU A 366 24.64 33.54 -4.49
N ASP A 367 23.50 33.06 -3.98
CA ASP A 367 23.32 31.71 -3.47
C ASP A 367 23.34 30.65 -4.57
N VAL A 368 22.83 30.93 -5.76
CA VAL A 368 22.99 30.05 -6.92
C VAL A 368 24.45 30.10 -7.41
N SER A 369 25.02 31.29 -7.53
CA SER A 369 26.44 31.46 -7.90
C SER A 369 27.39 30.90 -6.84
N ASN A 370 26.95 30.80 -5.59
CA ASN A 370 27.66 30.19 -4.47
C ASN A 370 27.36 28.68 -4.48
N ARG A 371 26.15 28.16 -4.67
CA ARG A 371 25.93 26.71 -4.79
C ARG A 371 26.77 26.04 -5.89
N PHE A 372 27.14 26.76 -6.95
CA PHE A 372 28.12 26.31 -7.94
C PHE A 372 29.59 26.68 -7.61
N PHE A 373 29.82 27.55 -6.61
CA PHE A 373 31.11 28.01 -6.04
C PHE A 373 30.97 28.42 -4.51
N PRO A 374 30.84 27.48 -3.55
CA PRO A 374 29.98 27.58 -2.33
C PRO A 374 30.45 28.41 -1.14
N ASP A 375 29.45 28.96 -0.42
CA ASP A 375 29.39 29.20 1.04
C ASP A 375 27.93 29.47 1.58
N SER A 376 27.39 28.49 2.34
CA SER A 376 26.32 28.46 3.41
C SER A 376 24.82 28.82 3.20
N LEU A 377 23.94 27.97 3.77
CA LEU A 377 22.46 27.78 3.66
C LEU A 377 21.73 28.08 4.99
N GLU A 378 20.55 28.72 4.99
CA GLU A 378 19.51 28.57 6.03
C GLU A 378 18.11 29.09 5.56
N SER A 379 17.06 28.31 5.86
CA SER A 379 15.60 28.59 5.74
C SER A 379 14.86 28.33 4.40
N LEU A 380 14.00 27.28 4.39
CA LEU A 380 12.74 27.18 3.62
C LEU A 380 11.86 26.10 4.29
N GLN A 381 10.75 26.51 4.91
CA GLN A 381 9.65 25.66 5.38
C GLN A 381 8.32 26.21 4.84
N ALA A 382 7.49 25.34 4.25
CA ALA A 382 6.06 25.58 3.97
C ALA A 382 5.24 24.35 4.46
N PRO A 383 3.98 24.51 4.90
CA PRO A 383 3.26 23.50 5.69
C PRO A 383 2.55 22.43 4.86
N ALA A 384 2.52 21.19 5.36
CA ALA A 384 1.89 20.02 4.73
C ALA A 384 0.36 19.97 4.93
N GLN A 385 -0.39 19.49 3.91
CA GLN A 385 -1.80 19.08 4.08
C GLN A 385 -1.92 17.64 4.64
N PRO A 386 -2.98 17.32 5.42
CA PRO A 386 -3.20 16.02 6.04
C PRO A 386 -3.12 14.83 5.09
N LEU A 387 -2.43 13.79 5.55
CA LEU A 387 -2.66 12.43 5.08
C LEU A 387 -4.11 12.04 5.40
N THR A 388 -4.74 11.24 4.53
CA THR A 388 -6.03 10.54 4.73
C THR A 388 -6.14 10.02 6.18
N PRO A 389 -7.30 10.00 6.86
CA PRO A 389 -7.38 9.62 8.28
C PRO A 389 -6.82 8.21 8.48
N TRP A 390 -5.58 8.19 8.98
CA TRP A 390 -4.80 7.00 9.28
C TRP A 390 -5.18 6.44 10.66
N LEU A 391 -5.87 7.23 11.48
CA LEU A 391 -6.75 6.77 12.54
C LEU A 391 -8.06 6.31 11.89
N PRO A 392 -8.25 5.00 11.65
CA PRO A 392 -9.51 4.53 11.09
C PRO A 392 -10.65 4.88 12.06
N ALA A 393 -11.71 5.52 11.56
CA ALA A 393 -12.95 5.75 12.32
C ALA A 393 -13.55 4.45 12.91
N ALA A 394 -13.14 3.29 12.38
CA ALA A 394 -13.56 1.96 12.82
C ALA A 394 -12.71 1.34 13.92
N ARG A 395 -11.61 1.97 14.38
CA ARG A 395 -10.73 1.41 15.42
C ARG A 395 -11.48 1.21 16.74
N TRP A 396 -12.56 1.95 16.95
CA TRP A 396 -13.27 2.00 18.22
C TRP A 396 -14.77 1.97 18.00
N SER A 397 -15.27 0.78 17.71
CA SER A 397 -16.71 0.56 17.63
C SER A 397 -17.35 0.68 19.02
N PRO A 398 -18.64 1.02 19.13
CA PRO A 398 -19.39 0.95 20.39
C PRO A 398 -19.26 -0.40 21.11
N THR A 399 -19.02 -1.49 20.36
CA THR A 399 -18.77 -2.82 20.90
C THR A 399 -17.45 -2.91 21.68
N GLU A 400 -16.39 -2.26 21.22
CA GLU A 400 -15.09 -2.25 21.91
C GLU A 400 -15.17 -1.49 23.22
N ALA A 401 -15.88 -0.35 23.22
CA ALA A 401 -16.15 0.41 24.45
C ALA A 401 -16.95 -0.41 25.47
N ALA A 402 -17.94 -1.19 25.02
CA ALA A 402 -18.71 -2.08 25.88
C ALA A 402 -17.82 -3.20 26.49
N TRP A 403 -16.91 -3.79 25.71
CA TRP A 403 -15.98 -4.79 26.24
C TRP A 403 -14.95 -4.20 27.20
N ALA A 404 -14.48 -2.97 26.97
CA ALA A 404 -13.64 -2.26 27.93
C ALA A 404 -14.38 -2.01 29.26
N GLN A 405 -15.67 -1.70 29.20
CA GLN A 405 -16.52 -1.59 30.39
C GLN A 405 -16.69 -2.95 31.11
N GLU A 406 -16.88 -4.05 30.37
CA GLU A 406 -16.92 -5.42 30.93
C GLU A 406 -15.60 -5.77 31.65
N GLU A 407 -14.46 -5.46 31.03
CA GLU A 407 -13.13 -5.74 31.59
C GLU A 407 -12.84 -4.88 32.83
N THR A 408 -13.11 -3.58 32.75
CA THR A 408 -12.88 -2.65 33.88
C THR A 408 -13.76 -2.99 35.08
N ALA A 409 -14.98 -3.48 34.86
CA ALA A 409 -15.86 -3.95 35.93
C ALA A 409 -15.30 -5.17 36.70
N ALA A 410 -14.38 -5.94 36.08
CA ALA A 410 -13.69 -7.06 36.73
C ALA A 410 -12.40 -6.64 37.47
N TRP A 411 -11.98 -5.37 37.37
CA TRP A 411 -10.79 -4.89 38.07
C TRP A 411 -11.09 -4.68 39.56
N VAL A 412 -10.25 -5.27 40.43
CA VAL A 412 -10.35 -5.07 41.89
C VAL A 412 -10.06 -3.61 42.28
N GLU A 413 -9.09 -2.99 41.61
CA GLU A 413 -8.72 -1.59 41.77
C GLU A 413 -8.14 -1.06 40.45
N ALA A 414 -8.61 0.11 40.00
CA ALA A 414 -8.13 0.79 38.80
C ALA A 414 -7.08 1.86 39.19
N PRO A 415 -5.99 2.01 38.42
CA PRO A 415 -5.04 3.11 38.63
C PRO A 415 -5.75 4.47 38.58
N ARG A 416 -5.48 5.34 39.56
CA ARG A 416 -6.07 6.69 39.59
C ARG A 416 -5.22 7.63 38.75
N LEU A 417 -5.80 8.13 37.67
CA LEU A 417 -5.18 9.06 36.72
C LEU A 417 -5.65 10.49 37.00
N HIS A 418 -4.72 11.44 36.97
CA HIS A 418 -5.01 12.87 37.10
C HIS A 418 -4.36 13.69 35.97
N PHE A 419 -5.17 14.53 35.34
CA PHE A 419 -4.75 15.44 34.28
C PHE A 419 -4.79 16.88 34.77
N THR A 420 -3.69 17.61 34.62
CA THR A 420 -3.65 19.04 34.86
C THR A 420 -3.61 19.75 33.51
N VAL A 421 -4.65 20.53 33.21
CA VAL A 421 -4.76 21.29 31.96
C VAL A 421 -4.32 22.73 32.17
N LEU A 422 -3.44 23.19 31.31
CA LEU A 422 -2.81 24.49 31.39
C LEU A 422 -3.55 25.50 30.54
N GLU A 423 -4.11 26.53 31.17
CA GLU A 423 -4.90 27.53 30.47
C GLU A 423 -4.03 28.48 29.65
N ASN A 424 -4.40 28.68 28.38
CA ASN A 424 -3.84 29.72 27.52
C ASN A 424 -4.94 30.75 27.20
N PRO A 425 -4.76 32.05 27.49
CA PRO A 425 -5.79 33.07 27.25
C PRO A 425 -6.29 33.17 25.80
N ASN A 426 -5.49 32.69 24.84
CA ASN A 426 -5.80 32.76 23.42
C ASN A 426 -6.40 31.45 22.86
N ILE A 427 -6.49 30.39 23.66
CA ILE A 427 -6.94 29.07 23.21
C ILE A 427 -8.09 28.60 24.10
N SER A 428 -9.17 28.13 23.48
CA SER A 428 -10.33 27.63 24.21
C SER A 428 -9.99 26.34 24.97
N LEU A 429 -10.37 26.30 26.25
CA LEU A 429 -10.28 25.11 27.09
C LEU A 429 -11.34 24.04 26.74
N GLN A 430 -12.43 24.44 26.08
CA GLN A 430 -13.61 23.59 25.87
C GLN A 430 -13.28 22.26 25.17
N PRO A 431 -12.56 22.22 24.02
CA PRO A 431 -12.27 20.95 23.33
C PRO A 431 -11.50 19.95 24.21
N THR A 432 -10.53 20.43 24.98
CA THR A 432 -9.76 19.61 25.92
C THR A 432 -10.69 19.00 26.98
N THR A 433 -11.56 19.81 27.60
CA THR A 433 -12.49 19.33 28.63
C THR A 433 -13.52 18.34 28.10
N GLU A 434 -14.03 18.53 26.88
CA GLU A 434 -14.93 17.60 26.22
C GLU A 434 -14.23 16.25 25.97
N SER A 435 -12.98 16.27 25.49
CA SER A 435 -12.20 15.05 25.27
C SER A 435 -11.91 14.27 26.56
N LEU A 436 -11.70 14.97 27.68
CA LEU A 436 -11.51 14.38 29.01
C LEU A 436 -12.81 13.77 29.57
N GLN A 437 -13.97 14.38 29.29
CA GLN A 437 -15.28 13.86 29.72
C GLN A 437 -15.72 12.63 28.94
N MET A 438 -15.27 12.48 27.69
CA MET A 438 -15.62 11.35 26.80
C MET A 438 -14.78 10.07 27.05
N GLN A 439 -13.89 10.10 28.02
CA GLN A 439 -12.99 9.00 28.33
C GLN A 439 -13.72 7.73 28.77
N TRP A 440 -13.30 6.57 28.25
CA TRP A 440 -13.89 5.25 28.58
C TRP A 440 -13.69 4.86 30.04
N LEU A 441 -12.60 5.29 30.65
CA LEU A 441 -12.34 5.16 32.08
C LEU A 441 -12.34 6.55 32.69
N ALA A 442 -13.13 6.74 33.75
CA ALA A 442 -13.19 8.03 34.44
C ALA A 442 -11.81 8.44 34.96
N SER A 443 -11.41 9.67 34.65
CA SER A 443 -10.18 10.29 35.14
C SER A 443 -10.49 11.57 35.91
N HIS A 444 -9.59 11.94 36.83
CA HIS A 444 -9.66 13.24 37.49
C HIS A 444 -8.93 14.27 36.64
N TRP A 445 -9.45 15.49 36.60
CA TRP A 445 -8.75 16.59 35.95
C TRP A 445 -9.07 17.93 36.62
N GLN A 446 -8.16 18.88 36.45
CA GLN A 446 -8.32 20.27 36.86
C GLN A 446 -7.69 21.20 35.83
N SER A 447 -8.17 22.42 35.71
CA SER A 447 -7.50 23.47 34.94
C SER A 447 -6.72 24.41 35.86
N LEU A 448 -5.60 24.92 35.36
CA LEU A 448 -4.77 25.91 36.06
C LEU A 448 -4.64 27.16 35.20
N SER A 449 -5.04 28.30 35.78
CA SER A 449 -4.68 29.62 35.27
C SER A 449 -3.51 30.16 36.08
N ALA A 450 -2.43 30.56 35.39
CA ALA A 450 -1.31 31.26 36.02
C ALA A 450 -1.08 32.62 35.36
N SER A 451 -0.85 33.64 36.19
CA SER A 451 -0.51 34.99 35.75
C SER A 451 0.97 35.28 36.08
N GLY A 452 1.86 35.26 35.09
CA GLY A 452 3.28 35.64 35.24
C GLY A 452 4.26 34.51 34.88
N ASP A 453 5.52 34.69 35.28
CA ASP A 453 6.69 33.83 34.95
C ASP A 453 6.87 32.63 35.90
N ASP A 454 5.88 32.30 36.74
CA ASP A 454 5.97 31.27 37.80
C ASP A 454 5.13 30.01 37.52
N PHE A 455 4.95 29.69 36.25
CA PHE A 455 4.00 28.70 35.79
C PHE A 455 4.30 27.28 36.27
N LEU A 456 5.56 26.83 36.13
CA LEU A 456 5.96 25.48 36.53
C LEU A 456 5.89 25.28 38.05
N THR A 457 6.09 26.34 38.84
CA THR A 457 5.91 26.29 40.30
C THR A 457 4.46 26.03 40.68
N VAL A 458 3.52 26.73 40.03
CA VAL A 458 2.08 26.50 40.24
C VAL A 458 1.68 25.10 39.78
N ALA A 459 2.20 24.63 38.64
CA ALA A 459 1.96 23.28 38.14
C ALA A 459 2.50 22.21 39.10
N ASN A 460 3.71 22.39 39.64
CA ASN A 460 4.31 21.49 40.63
C ASN A 460 3.44 21.35 41.87
N ALA A 461 3.04 22.47 42.48
CA ALA A 461 2.18 22.46 43.67
C ALA A 461 0.86 21.73 43.41
N ALA A 462 0.20 22.02 42.29
CA ALA A 462 -1.08 21.42 41.92
C ALA A 462 -0.98 19.91 41.62
N LEU A 463 0.14 19.45 41.06
CA LEU A 463 0.41 18.03 40.78
C LEU A 463 0.82 17.24 42.04
N GLU A 464 1.40 17.90 43.05
CA GLU A 464 1.70 17.27 44.35
C GLU A 464 0.47 17.08 45.23
N GLU A 465 -0.48 18.02 45.18
CA GLU A 465 -1.69 18.03 46.04
C GLU A 465 -2.74 16.96 45.64
N THR A 466 -2.66 16.41 44.43
CA THR A 466 -3.63 15.41 43.96
C THR A 466 -3.55 14.09 44.74
N SER A 467 -4.70 13.45 44.93
CA SER A 467 -4.77 12.11 45.55
C SER A 467 -4.45 10.97 44.58
N ALA A 468 -4.26 11.26 43.29
CA ALA A 468 -4.00 10.26 42.25
C ALA A 468 -2.63 9.58 42.37
N ASP A 469 -2.48 8.46 41.65
CA ASP A 469 -1.26 7.65 41.60
C ASP A 469 -0.37 8.05 40.42
N TRP A 470 -1.01 8.43 39.31
CA TRP A 470 -0.36 8.87 38.07
C TRP A 470 -0.87 10.24 37.66
N ILE A 471 0.05 11.08 37.21
CA ILE A 471 -0.20 12.47 36.88
C ILE A 471 0.32 12.80 35.48
N ALA A 472 -0.37 13.69 34.78
CA ALA A 472 0.03 14.20 33.48
C ALA A 472 -0.31 15.68 33.33
N LEU A 473 0.46 16.36 32.48
CA LEU A 473 0.30 17.77 32.13
C LEU A 473 -0.16 17.89 30.67
N MET A 474 -1.08 18.81 30.38
CA MET A 474 -1.63 19.04 29.04
C MET A 474 -1.85 20.53 28.77
N ASP A 475 -1.73 20.94 27.51
CA ASP A 475 -2.06 22.29 27.08
C ASP A 475 -3.54 22.45 26.73
N ALA A 476 -4.12 23.62 27.01
CA ALA A 476 -5.46 23.96 26.51
C ALA A 476 -5.49 23.93 24.97
N GLY A 477 -6.54 23.32 24.42
CA GLY A 477 -6.73 23.08 22.99
C GLY A 477 -6.37 21.67 22.55
N ASP A 478 -5.46 20.99 23.27
CA ASP A 478 -5.09 19.61 22.98
C ASP A 478 -6.21 18.65 23.39
N GLN A 479 -6.29 17.49 22.73
CA GLN A 479 -7.35 16.52 22.94
C GLN A 479 -6.80 15.11 23.16
N LEU A 480 -7.54 14.30 23.92
CA LEU A 480 -7.27 12.87 24.08
C LEU A 480 -8.16 12.02 23.17
N ALA A 481 -7.62 10.91 22.70
CA ALA A 481 -8.43 9.85 22.13
C ALA A 481 -9.43 9.32 23.19
N PRO A 482 -10.69 8.97 22.84
CA PRO A 482 -11.69 8.54 23.82
C PRO A 482 -11.32 7.32 24.68
N ASP A 483 -10.43 6.46 24.19
CA ASP A 483 -9.97 5.26 24.87
C ASP A 483 -8.63 5.43 25.62
N ALA A 484 -8.05 6.64 25.64
CA ALA A 484 -6.72 6.91 26.18
C ALA A 484 -6.57 6.47 27.65
N SER A 485 -7.44 6.97 28.53
CA SER A 485 -7.47 6.65 29.96
C SER A 485 -7.53 5.13 30.24
N PHE A 486 -8.38 4.41 29.50
CA PHE A 486 -8.52 2.97 29.61
C PHE A 486 -7.23 2.25 29.21
N ARG A 487 -6.63 2.62 28.08
CA ARG A 487 -5.38 2.02 27.61
C ARG A 487 -4.21 2.28 28.55
N ILE A 488 -4.10 3.49 29.07
CA ILE A 488 -3.07 3.85 30.05
C ILE A 488 -3.24 3.00 31.31
N ALA A 489 -4.46 2.93 31.86
CA ALA A 489 -4.74 2.11 33.04
C ALA A 489 -4.48 0.61 32.80
N GLN A 490 -4.84 0.10 31.61
CA GLN A 490 -4.55 -1.28 31.23
C GLN A 490 -3.05 -1.52 31.13
N ALA A 491 -2.30 -0.60 30.53
CA ALA A 491 -0.84 -0.70 30.40
C ALA A 491 -0.14 -0.68 31.76
N ILE A 492 -0.53 0.22 32.68
CA ILE A 492 -0.02 0.27 34.06
C ILE A 492 -0.21 -1.08 34.78
N ARG A 493 -1.39 -1.71 34.60
CA ARG A 493 -1.69 -3.01 35.21
C ARG A 493 -0.87 -4.15 34.60
N LYS A 494 -0.63 -4.12 33.29
CA LYS A 494 0.17 -5.12 32.56
C LYS A 494 1.68 -4.96 32.82
N HIS A 495 2.13 -3.75 33.12
CA HIS A 495 3.53 -3.40 33.29
C HIS A 495 3.76 -2.66 34.62
N PRO A 496 3.67 -3.35 35.77
CA PRO A 496 3.78 -2.72 37.09
C PRO A 496 5.17 -2.09 37.36
N GLN A 497 6.18 -2.42 36.57
CA GLN A 497 7.51 -1.82 36.64
C GLN A 497 7.59 -0.41 36.01
N TRP A 498 6.62 -0.02 35.18
CA TRP A 498 6.61 1.29 34.56
C TRP A 498 6.37 2.39 35.60
N GLN A 499 7.11 3.48 35.50
CA GLN A 499 6.99 4.66 36.35
C GLN A 499 6.84 5.96 35.55
N LEU A 500 7.16 5.92 34.26
CA LEU A 500 6.96 7.00 33.30
C LEU A 500 6.38 6.37 32.02
N ILE A 501 5.39 7.00 31.40
CA ILE A 501 4.72 6.51 30.18
C ILE A 501 4.57 7.66 29.19
N TYR A 502 4.89 7.39 27.92
CA TYR A 502 4.57 8.26 26.80
C TYR A 502 3.76 7.50 25.74
N THR A 503 3.06 8.24 24.89
CA THR A 503 2.22 7.70 23.81
C THR A 503 2.68 8.24 22.46
N ASP A 504 2.18 7.67 21.36
CA ASP A 504 2.27 8.36 20.07
C ASP A 504 1.34 9.59 20.08
N GLU A 505 1.60 10.53 19.16
CA GLU A 505 0.80 11.76 19.01
C GLU A 505 0.64 12.17 17.55
N ASP A 506 -0.31 13.04 17.28
CA ASP A 506 -0.45 13.73 16.01
C ASP A 506 -0.76 15.23 16.23
N ASN A 507 -0.85 15.97 15.12
CA ASN A 507 -1.21 17.38 15.14
C ASN A 507 -2.66 17.55 14.70
N LEU A 508 -3.41 18.36 15.45
CA LEU A 508 -4.75 18.78 15.12
C LEU A 508 -4.71 20.19 14.51
N THR A 509 -5.24 20.36 13.32
CA THR A 509 -5.42 21.68 12.71
C THR A 509 -6.58 22.44 13.38
N PRO A 510 -6.65 23.79 13.25
CA PRO A 510 -7.75 24.57 13.82
C PRO A 510 -9.15 24.17 13.32
N ASP A 511 -9.27 23.55 12.14
CA ASP A 511 -10.51 23.01 11.60
C ASP A 511 -10.80 21.55 12.01
N GLY A 512 -9.99 20.98 12.91
CA GLY A 512 -10.21 19.67 13.51
C GLY A 512 -9.68 18.49 12.69
N GLN A 513 -8.75 18.70 11.76
CA GLN A 513 -8.13 17.63 10.98
C GLN A 513 -6.87 17.10 11.65
N HIS A 514 -6.74 15.77 11.69
CA HIS A 514 -5.58 15.06 12.21
C HIS A 514 -4.49 14.94 11.14
N ILE A 515 -3.28 15.41 11.44
CA ILE A 515 -2.15 15.46 10.50
C ILE A 515 -0.85 15.02 11.19
N ASN A 516 0.15 14.62 10.41
CA ASN A 516 1.51 14.32 10.88
C ASN A 516 1.59 13.36 12.09
N PRO A 517 1.07 12.12 11.99
CA PRO A 517 1.27 11.13 13.04
C PRO A 517 2.75 10.89 13.31
N HIS A 518 3.13 10.98 14.57
CA HIS A 518 4.44 10.62 15.05
C HIS A 518 4.37 9.23 15.69
N CYS A 519 4.62 8.20 14.87
CA CYS A 519 4.72 6.81 15.29
C CYS A 519 6.13 6.56 15.85
N LYS A 520 6.28 6.72 17.16
CA LYS A 520 7.55 6.73 17.89
C LYS A 520 8.08 5.30 18.08
N PRO A 521 9.40 5.09 18.20
CA PRO A 521 9.95 3.82 18.67
C PRO A 521 9.66 3.64 20.17
N ASP A 522 9.93 2.46 20.71
CA ASP A 522 10.08 2.25 22.15
C ASP A 522 11.25 3.09 22.71
N PHE A 523 11.38 3.15 24.03
CA PHE A 523 12.34 4.05 24.68
C PHE A 523 13.76 3.85 24.14
N ASN A 524 14.34 4.94 23.64
CA ASN A 524 15.60 4.97 22.90
C ASN A 524 16.43 6.12 23.43
N LEU A 525 17.39 5.82 24.30
CA LEU A 525 18.16 6.83 25.01
C LEU A 525 19.01 7.67 24.05
N ASP A 526 19.65 7.04 23.07
CA ASP A 526 20.50 7.76 22.13
C ASP A 526 19.67 8.64 21.18
N TYR A 527 18.48 8.18 20.77
CA TYR A 527 17.55 9.03 20.02
C TYR A 527 17.02 10.18 20.87
N LEU A 528 16.70 9.94 22.14
CA LEU A 528 16.28 10.98 23.09
C LEU A 528 17.36 12.06 23.26
N ARG A 529 18.62 11.64 23.39
CA ARG A 529 19.77 12.56 23.46
C ARG A 529 20.02 13.32 22.16
N SER A 530 19.55 12.80 21.03
CA SER A 530 19.62 13.48 19.73
C SER A 530 18.37 14.30 19.41
N LEU A 531 17.21 13.99 19.98
CA LEU A 531 15.93 14.66 19.71
C LEU A 531 14.95 14.37 20.87
N PRO A 532 14.28 15.39 21.45
CA PRO A 532 13.24 15.21 22.47
C PRO A 532 11.95 14.60 21.87
N TYR A 533 12.01 13.33 21.46
CA TYR A 533 10.98 12.69 20.63
C TYR A 533 9.76 12.16 21.41
N THR A 534 9.85 12.04 22.74
CA THR A 534 8.78 11.46 23.60
C THR A 534 7.48 12.27 23.53
N GLY A 535 7.56 13.56 23.19
CA GLY A 535 6.42 14.42 22.92
C GLY A 535 5.73 14.95 24.18
N GLY A 536 4.58 15.59 24.00
CA GLY A 536 4.00 16.53 24.98
C GLY A 536 3.16 15.90 26.10
N LEU A 537 2.69 14.66 25.95
CA LEU A 537 1.91 13.97 26.98
C LEU A 537 2.76 12.90 27.68
N LEU A 538 3.16 13.20 28.90
CA LEU A 538 3.90 12.29 29.77
C LEU A 538 3.07 11.96 31.02
N PHE A 539 2.87 10.68 31.28
CA PHE A 539 2.33 10.20 32.55
C PHE A 539 3.46 9.76 33.44
N ILE A 540 3.55 10.34 34.63
CA ILE A 540 4.56 9.97 35.62
C ILE A 540 3.88 9.52 36.90
N ARG A 541 4.46 8.50 37.55
CA ARG A 541 4.08 8.13 38.90
C ARG A 541 4.31 9.32 39.84
N LYS A 542 3.31 9.65 40.66
CA LYS A 542 3.37 10.83 41.53
C LYS A 542 4.56 10.78 42.50
N ASP A 543 4.89 9.61 43.02
CA ASP A 543 6.05 9.45 43.92
C ASP A 543 7.39 9.57 43.20
N LEU A 544 7.49 9.16 41.93
CA LEU A 544 8.66 9.45 41.11
C LEU A 544 8.77 10.95 40.85
N PHE A 545 7.68 11.62 40.45
CA PHE A 545 7.66 13.07 40.25
C PHE A 545 8.12 13.84 41.49
N ALA A 546 7.61 13.46 42.67
CA ALA A 546 8.04 14.04 43.94
C ALA A 546 9.51 13.74 44.26
N ALA A 547 10.00 12.53 43.99
CA ALA A 547 11.40 12.16 44.19
C ALA A 547 12.37 12.95 43.29
N LEU A 548 11.89 13.40 42.12
CA LEU A 548 12.64 14.26 41.20
C LEU A 548 12.57 15.74 41.55
N GLY A 549 11.72 16.15 42.50
CA GLY A 549 11.47 17.56 42.85
C GLY A 549 10.57 18.30 41.86
N GLY A 550 9.75 17.58 41.10
CA GLY A 550 8.84 18.15 40.09
C GLY A 550 9.54 18.65 38.82
N PHE A 551 8.89 19.57 38.11
CA PHE A 551 9.47 20.31 36.99
C PHE A 551 10.51 21.31 37.47
N ASP A 552 11.62 21.42 36.73
CA ASP A 552 12.66 22.40 37.01
C ASP A 552 12.31 23.75 36.33
N PRO A 553 12.16 24.86 37.08
CA PRO A 553 11.89 26.17 36.49
C PRO A 553 12.97 26.63 35.49
N GLU A 554 14.22 26.19 35.63
CA GLU A 554 15.29 26.52 34.67
C GLU A 554 15.10 25.83 33.31
N ALA A 555 14.29 24.76 33.26
CA ALA A 555 14.00 24.00 32.05
C ALA A 555 12.73 24.48 31.32
N GLU A 556 12.06 25.54 31.75
CA GLU A 556 10.83 26.03 31.09
C GLU A 556 11.03 26.23 29.58
N GLY A 557 10.14 25.63 28.78
CA GLY A 557 10.22 25.44 27.33
C GLY A 557 10.66 24.02 26.91
N ALA A 558 11.34 23.29 27.79
CA ALA A 558 11.85 21.93 27.60
C ALA A 558 11.68 21.08 28.88
N GLU A 559 10.70 21.42 29.71
CA GLU A 559 10.47 20.82 31.01
C GLU A 559 10.10 19.33 30.94
N ASP A 560 9.41 18.93 29.87
CA ASP A 560 9.09 17.54 29.56
C ASP A 560 10.38 16.76 29.26
N TYR A 561 11.24 17.31 28.42
CA TYR A 561 12.53 16.71 28.06
C TYR A 561 13.45 16.58 29.28
N ASP A 562 13.60 17.63 30.08
CA ASP A 562 14.39 17.59 31.32
C ASP A 562 13.84 16.56 32.33
N LEU A 563 12.51 16.50 32.49
CA LEU A 563 11.86 15.54 33.39
C LEU A 563 12.14 14.10 32.95
N VAL A 564 12.04 13.79 31.65
CA VAL A 564 12.33 12.44 31.12
C VAL A 564 13.79 12.07 31.38
N LEU A 565 14.74 13.00 31.15
CA LEU A 565 16.17 12.76 31.40
C LEU A 565 16.45 12.47 32.88
N ARG A 566 15.91 13.29 33.81
CA ARG A 566 16.04 13.08 35.26
C ARG A 566 15.35 11.80 35.72
N ALA A 567 14.17 11.50 35.18
CA ALA A 567 13.46 10.25 35.46
C ALA A 567 14.31 9.04 35.04
N TRP A 568 14.88 9.06 33.83
CA TRP A 568 15.76 7.99 33.38
C TRP A 568 16.99 7.83 34.28
N GLU A 569 17.65 8.92 34.68
CA GLU A 569 18.78 8.89 35.62
C GLU A 569 18.41 8.21 36.94
N HIS A 570 17.26 8.59 37.52
CA HIS A 570 16.75 8.01 38.76
C HIS A 570 16.44 6.52 38.60
N LEU A 571 15.76 6.13 37.52
CA LEU A 571 15.44 4.75 37.21
C LEU A 571 16.70 3.91 36.96
N GLN A 572 17.71 4.48 36.31
CA GLN A 572 19.00 3.83 36.10
C GLN A 572 19.73 3.60 37.42
N ALA A 573 19.73 4.59 38.33
CA ALA A 573 20.30 4.45 39.67
C ALA A 573 19.53 3.41 40.53
N ALA A 574 18.21 3.30 40.33
CA ALA A 574 17.37 2.29 40.98
C ALA A 574 17.48 0.88 40.37
N GLY A 575 18.22 0.71 39.27
CA GLY A 575 18.44 -0.57 38.59
C GLY A 575 17.33 -0.99 37.62
N THR A 576 16.29 -0.19 37.42
CA THR A 576 15.24 -0.45 36.41
C THR A 576 15.60 0.08 35.04
N GLY A 577 16.30 1.22 34.96
CA GLY A 577 16.71 1.87 33.71
C GLY A 577 15.56 2.00 32.70
N ASP A 578 15.84 1.66 31.44
CA ASP A 578 14.92 1.71 30.30
C ASP A 578 13.59 0.96 30.57
N ALA A 579 13.63 -0.14 31.34
CA ALA A 579 12.44 -0.94 31.64
C ALA A 579 11.41 -0.23 32.53
N GLY A 580 11.80 0.87 33.17
CA GLY A 580 10.89 1.73 33.93
C GLY A 580 10.11 2.74 33.07
N ILE A 581 10.42 2.87 31.79
CA ILE A 581 9.76 3.80 30.87
C ILE A 581 8.92 3.01 29.86
N GLY A 582 7.62 3.26 29.88
CA GLY A 582 6.64 2.64 29.01
C GLY A 582 6.34 3.47 27.78
N HIS A 583 6.22 2.79 26.64
CA HIS A 583 5.66 3.34 25.42
C HIS A 583 4.33 2.67 25.14
N ILE A 584 3.28 3.46 24.96
CA ILE A 584 2.02 2.97 24.41
C ILE A 584 2.00 3.38 22.93
N PRO A 585 2.26 2.45 21.98
CA PRO A 585 2.32 2.72 20.55
C PRO A 585 0.92 2.90 19.97
N GLU A 586 0.22 3.89 20.49
CA GLU A 586 -1.11 4.35 20.09
C GLU A 586 -1.10 5.86 20.12
N VAL A 587 -1.68 6.48 19.09
CA VAL A 587 -1.89 7.93 19.09
C VAL A 587 -3.08 8.24 19.96
N LEU A 588 -2.77 8.63 21.19
CA LEU A 588 -3.73 8.93 22.25
C LEU A 588 -3.80 10.41 22.57
N TYR A 589 -2.89 11.21 22.01
CA TYR A 589 -2.77 12.64 22.22
C TYR A 589 -2.77 13.39 20.88
N HIS A 590 -3.59 14.42 20.80
CA HIS A 590 -3.80 15.23 19.61
C HIS A 590 -3.45 16.69 19.92
N ARG A 591 -2.33 17.17 19.38
CA ARG A 591 -1.79 18.50 19.68
C ARG A 591 -2.36 19.55 18.75
N LEU A 592 -3.10 20.52 19.28
CA LEU A 592 -3.59 21.63 18.47
C LEU A 592 -2.41 22.46 17.93
N GLN A 593 -2.39 22.76 16.64
CA GLN A 593 -1.32 23.59 16.08
C GLN A 593 -1.26 24.96 16.79
N GLY A 594 -0.11 25.25 17.39
CA GLY A 594 0.11 26.47 18.15
C GLY A 594 -0.36 26.41 19.60
N SER A 595 -0.84 25.26 20.09
CA SER A 595 -0.99 25.05 21.52
C SER A 595 0.39 24.98 22.18
N SER A 596 0.55 25.82 23.19
CA SER A 596 1.69 25.82 24.10
C SER A 596 1.35 26.75 25.26
N HIS A 597 1.70 26.34 26.47
CA HIS A 597 1.71 27.22 27.64
C HIS A 597 2.98 28.08 27.71
N CYS A 598 4.07 27.64 27.09
CA CYS A 598 5.37 28.33 27.15
C CYS A 598 5.32 29.66 26.36
N ARG A 599 5.78 30.74 27.00
CA ARG A 599 5.82 32.09 26.41
C ARG A 599 7.19 32.50 25.88
N LYS A 600 8.19 31.63 26.03
CA LYS A 600 9.57 31.87 25.56
C LYS A 600 9.64 31.81 24.04
N SER A 601 10.64 32.49 23.49
CA SER A 601 10.97 32.40 22.07
C SER A 601 11.58 31.04 21.71
N ILE A 602 11.51 30.66 20.43
CA ILE A 602 12.11 29.41 19.94
C ILE A 602 13.60 29.28 20.32
N PRO A 603 14.46 30.31 20.16
CA PRO A 603 15.86 30.21 20.60
C PRO A 603 16.04 29.94 22.10
N GLU A 604 15.21 30.53 22.94
CA GLU A 604 15.24 30.29 24.40
C GLU A 604 14.83 28.85 24.73
N ILE A 605 13.82 28.31 24.04
CA ILE A 605 13.39 26.91 24.17
C ILE A 605 14.52 25.96 23.73
N LEU A 606 15.16 26.23 22.60
CA LEU A 606 16.30 25.42 22.12
C LEU A 606 17.48 25.45 23.10
N ALA A 607 17.78 26.61 23.68
CA ALA A 607 18.83 26.76 24.69
C ALA A 607 18.48 26.01 25.99
N ALA A 608 17.22 26.04 26.43
CA ALA A 608 16.75 25.26 27.57
C ALA A 608 16.90 23.76 27.33
N GLY A 609 16.55 23.27 26.14
CA GLY A 609 16.74 21.87 25.75
C GLY A 609 18.20 21.43 25.71
N GLN A 610 19.09 22.28 25.16
CA GLN A 610 20.53 22.02 25.19
C GLN A 610 21.06 21.96 26.64
N SER A 611 20.68 22.93 27.47
CA SER A 611 21.09 22.97 28.88
C SER A 611 20.59 21.76 29.67
N ALA A 612 19.35 21.29 29.42
CA ALA A 612 18.82 20.08 30.03
C ALA A 612 19.68 18.84 29.70
N LEU A 613 20.10 18.68 28.44
CA LEU A 613 20.97 17.60 28.01
C LEU A 613 22.39 17.70 28.58
N GLU A 614 22.97 18.90 28.65
CA GLU A 614 24.27 19.14 29.29
C GLU A 614 24.24 18.77 30.78
N ARG A 615 23.20 19.23 31.51
CA ARG A 615 23.02 18.88 32.93
C ARG A 615 22.79 17.38 33.13
N HIS A 616 22.07 16.72 32.22
CA HIS A 616 21.93 15.26 32.23
C HIS A 616 23.28 14.53 32.14
N LEU A 617 24.12 14.92 31.18
CA LEU A 617 25.45 14.33 31.02
C LEU A 617 26.35 14.63 32.24
N GLN A 618 26.26 15.83 32.80
CA GLN A 618 26.98 16.22 34.01
C GLN A 618 26.56 15.40 35.24
N ARG A 619 25.25 15.17 35.46
CA ARG A 619 24.74 14.36 36.58
C ARG A 619 25.18 12.90 36.50
N LEU A 620 25.36 12.39 35.29
CA LEU A 620 25.88 11.05 35.03
C LEU A 620 27.42 10.97 35.01
N GLU A 621 28.10 12.10 35.23
CA GLU A 621 29.57 12.22 35.16
C GLU A 621 30.13 11.76 33.79
N ILE A 622 29.36 11.96 32.72
CA ILE A 622 29.77 11.60 31.35
C ILE A 622 30.50 12.80 30.74
N ALA A 623 31.79 12.62 30.46
CA ALA A 623 32.59 13.59 29.71
C ALA A 623 32.15 13.62 28.23
N ALA A 624 31.36 14.63 27.88
CA ALA A 624 30.87 14.84 26.52
C ALA A 624 30.60 16.32 26.24
N GLU A 625 30.62 16.68 24.97
CA GLU A 625 30.22 18.00 24.49
C GLU A 625 28.88 17.89 23.75
N VAL A 626 27.96 18.81 24.02
CA VAL A 626 26.69 18.93 23.33
C VAL A 626 26.80 20.02 22.27
N HIS A 627 26.49 19.66 21.03
CA HIS A 627 26.48 20.55 19.88
C HIS A 627 25.07 20.56 19.27
N PRO A 628 24.65 21.65 18.60
CA PRO A 628 23.47 21.63 17.75
C PRO A 628 23.56 20.51 16.71
N GLY A 629 22.45 19.80 16.50
CA GLY A 629 22.33 18.77 15.48
C GLY A 629 22.08 19.36 14.08
N PRO A 630 21.85 18.50 13.07
CA PRO A 630 21.64 18.93 11.67
C PRO A 630 20.38 19.79 11.44
N PHE A 631 19.47 19.85 12.41
CA PHE A 631 18.28 20.72 12.39
C PHE A 631 17.72 20.93 13.80
N PRO A 632 17.08 22.07 14.13
CA PRO A 632 16.41 22.22 15.43
C PRO A 632 15.18 21.30 15.54
N PRO A 633 14.86 20.76 16.73
CA PRO A 633 15.57 20.88 18.00
C PRO A 633 16.58 19.73 18.27
N SER A 634 17.23 19.19 17.23
CA SER A 634 18.14 18.04 17.40
C SER A 634 19.52 18.43 17.94
N PHE A 635 20.21 17.45 18.52
CA PHE A 635 21.54 17.58 19.13
C PHE A 635 22.52 16.52 18.62
N ARG A 636 23.82 16.87 18.63
CA ARG A 636 24.94 15.94 18.51
C ARG A 636 25.71 15.91 19.82
N VAL A 637 25.80 14.72 20.42
CA VAL A 637 26.65 14.49 21.60
C VAL A 637 27.98 13.90 21.16
N ARG A 638 29.09 14.58 21.45
CA ARG A 638 30.45 14.07 21.20
C ARG A 638 31.05 13.59 22.51
N TYR A 639 31.21 12.27 22.65
CA TYR A 639 31.79 11.67 23.85
C TYR A 639 33.32 11.76 23.84
N ALA A 640 33.93 11.92 25.01
CA ALA A 640 35.38 11.90 25.14
C ALA A 640 35.95 10.49 24.84
N LEU A 641 37.08 10.44 24.13
CA LEU A 641 37.82 9.20 23.84
C LEU A 641 38.58 8.64 25.04
N SER A 642 38.61 9.34 26.18
CA SER A 642 39.20 8.83 27.42
C SER A 642 38.11 8.37 28.39
N ALA A 643 38.18 7.09 28.79
CA ALA A 643 37.32 6.55 29.83
C ALA A 643 37.71 7.16 31.19
N THR A 644 36.96 8.18 31.63
CA THR A 644 36.99 8.87 32.93
C THR A 644 38.15 9.86 33.22
N PRO A 645 37.88 10.97 33.95
CA PRO A 645 38.92 11.91 34.43
C PRO A 645 39.78 11.36 35.60
N SER A 646 39.39 10.24 36.22
CA SER A 646 39.95 9.75 37.48
C SER A 646 40.84 8.51 37.35
N ALA A 647 40.95 7.90 36.17
CA ALA A 647 41.90 6.81 35.93
C ALA A 647 43.21 7.39 35.36
N THR A 648 44.35 6.95 35.88
CA THR A 648 45.67 7.10 35.25
C THR A 648 45.59 6.87 33.74
N PRO A 649 46.38 7.54 32.88
CA PRO A 649 46.32 7.43 31.42
C PRO A 649 46.56 5.99 30.99
N SER A 650 45.48 5.21 30.93
CA SER A 650 45.43 3.86 30.39
C SER A 650 45.44 4.01 28.87
N ALA A 651 46.29 3.24 28.21
CA ALA A 651 46.53 3.32 26.77
C ALA A 651 45.21 3.33 25.97
N THR A 652 45.19 4.11 24.88
CA THR A 652 44.10 4.13 23.89
C THR A 652 43.77 2.69 23.47
N PRO A 653 42.53 2.19 23.67
CA PRO A 653 42.19 0.78 23.44
C PRO A 653 42.46 0.36 21.99
N LEU A 654 43.09 -0.81 21.83
CA LEU A 654 43.43 -1.34 20.51
C LEU A 654 42.17 -1.89 19.80
N VAL A 655 41.99 -1.51 18.53
CA VAL A 655 40.95 -2.04 17.64
C VAL A 655 41.57 -3.01 16.63
N SER A 656 41.05 -4.24 16.55
CA SER A 656 41.40 -5.17 15.48
C SER A 656 40.36 -5.08 14.36
N ILE A 657 40.76 -4.56 13.20
CA ILE A 657 39.95 -4.44 12.01
C ILE A 657 40.06 -5.75 11.21
N ILE A 658 38.96 -6.48 11.08
CA ILE A 658 38.91 -7.78 10.40
C ILE A 658 38.31 -7.58 9.01
N ILE A 659 39.06 -7.96 7.98
CA ILE A 659 38.68 -7.80 6.58
C ILE A 659 38.69 -9.17 5.88
N PRO A 660 37.54 -9.88 5.80
CA PRO A 660 37.44 -11.11 5.03
C PRO A 660 37.49 -10.84 3.53
N THR A 661 38.23 -11.67 2.79
CA THR A 661 38.39 -11.53 1.35
C THR A 661 38.52 -12.87 0.65
N ARG A 662 38.07 -12.93 -0.61
CA ARG A 662 38.38 -13.98 -1.58
C ARG A 662 38.47 -13.30 -2.94
N ASP A 663 39.64 -13.39 -3.56
CA ASP A 663 39.96 -12.68 -4.81
C ASP A 663 39.73 -11.17 -4.67
N GLN A 664 39.29 -10.50 -5.75
CA GLN A 664 38.83 -9.11 -5.73
C GLN A 664 39.87 -8.10 -5.21
N LEU A 665 41.13 -8.24 -5.64
CA LEU A 665 42.25 -7.41 -5.21
C LEU A 665 41.93 -5.90 -5.22
N GLY A 666 41.27 -5.39 -6.27
CA GLY A 666 40.95 -3.97 -6.39
C GLY A 666 39.99 -3.42 -5.33
N PHE A 667 39.11 -4.24 -4.74
CA PHE A 667 38.30 -3.83 -3.60
C PHE A 667 39.14 -3.86 -2.32
N LEU A 668 39.81 -4.98 -2.07
CA LEU A 668 40.64 -5.18 -0.88
C LEU A 668 41.71 -4.09 -0.71
N GLN A 669 42.44 -3.79 -1.78
CA GLN A 669 43.50 -2.79 -1.77
C GLN A 669 42.95 -1.40 -1.41
N ARG A 670 41.85 -0.97 -2.05
CA ARG A 670 41.20 0.32 -1.77
C ARG A 670 40.72 0.39 -0.31
N CYS A 671 40.21 -0.71 0.22
CA CYS A 671 39.78 -0.80 1.62
C CYS A 671 40.98 -0.57 2.56
N ILE A 672 42.05 -1.36 2.42
CA ILE A 672 43.25 -1.28 3.26
C ILE A 672 43.90 0.11 3.17
N GLU A 673 44.08 0.63 1.96
CA GLU A 673 44.66 1.96 1.73
C GLU A 673 43.82 3.05 2.41
N SER A 674 42.49 3.02 2.24
CA SER A 674 41.62 4.01 2.88
C SER A 674 41.67 3.98 4.40
N VAL A 675 41.79 2.78 5.00
CA VAL A 675 41.93 2.63 6.46
C VAL A 675 43.27 3.20 6.92
N ILE A 676 44.36 2.88 6.23
CA ILE A 676 45.70 3.35 6.61
C ILE A 676 45.85 4.86 6.43
N GLU A 677 45.38 5.41 5.31
CA GLU A 677 45.58 6.80 4.95
C GLU A 677 44.70 7.76 5.74
N LYS A 678 43.45 7.36 6.04
CA LYS A 678 42.47 8.28 6.64
C LYS A 678 42.33 8.13 8.15
N THR A 679 42.52 6.94 8.72
CA THR A 679 42.13 6.70 10.12
C THR A 679 43.03 7.47 11.09
N ARG A 680 42.44 8.46 11.79
CA ARG A 680 43.13 9.26 12.80
C ARG A 680 43.35 8.49 14.11
N TYR A 681 42.43 7.59 14.46
CA TYR A 681 42.53 6.78 15.68
C TYR A 681 43.87 6.04 15.73
N PRO A 682 44.70 6.21 16.79
CA PRO A 682 46.11 5.81 16.73
C PRO A 682 46.35 4.32 17.00
N ALA A 683 45.40 3.62 17.64
CA ALA A 683 45.58 2.27 18.13
C ALA A 683 44.70 1.26 17.38
N TYR A 684 45.14 0.85 16.18
CA TYR A 684 44.49 -0.24 15.44
C TYR A 684 45.50 -1.21 14.80
N GLU A 685 45.04 -2.43 14.54
CA GLU A 685 45.65 -3.41 13.63
C GLU A 685 44.63 -3.85 12.57
N ILE A 686 45.12 -4.37 11.44
CA ILE A 686 44.32 -4.90 10.33
C ILE A 686 44.65 -6.39 10.16
N LEU A 687 43.61 -7.22 10.20
CA LEU A 687 43.65 -8.66 9.95
C LEU A 687 42.91 -8.95 8.65
N VAL A 688 43.65 -9.22 7.58
CA VAL A 688 43.08 -9.66 6.30
C VAL A 688 42.88 -11.17 6.37
N VAL A 689 41.63 -11.62 6.24
CA VAL A 689 41.28 -13.05 6.31
C VAL A 689 41.06 -13.56 4.88
N ASP A 690 42.07 -14.21 4.34
CA ASP A 690 42.05 -14.76 2.99
C ASP A 690 41.36 -16.13 2.97
N ASN A 691 40.23 -16.21 2.28
CA ASN A 691 39.49 -17.44 2.09
C ASN A 691 39.88 -18.14 0.78
N ASP A 692 41.11 -18.64 0.68
CA ASP A 692 41.52 -19.44 -0.48
C ASP A 692 41.37 -18.65 -1.80
N SER A 693 41.91 -17.42 -1.86
CA SER A 693 41.94 -16.66 -3.12
C SER A 693 42.66 -17.45 -4.21
N GLN A 694 42.07 -17.48 -5.40
CA GLN A 694 42.56 -18.20 -6.58
C GLN A 694 43.12 -17.26 -7.65
N ASP A 695 42.79 -15.97 -7.60
CA ASP A 695 43.38 -14.96 -8.47
C ASP A 695 44.88 -14.79 -8.19
N PRO A 696 45.77 -15.02 -9.19
CA PRO A 696 47.22 -14.91 -9.00
C PRO A 696 47.71 -13.53 -8.56
N GLU A 697 46.98 -12.46 -8.89
CA GLU A 697 47.34 -11.11 -8.43
C GLU A 697 46.98 -10.92 -6.95
N ALA A 698 45.78 -11.32 -6.54
CA ALA A 698 45.37 -11.33 -5.14
C ALA A 698 46.31 -12.18 -4.26
N GLN A 699 46.67 -13.39 -4.71
CA GLN A 699 47.61 -14.26 -3.99
C GLN A 699 48.96 -13.58 -3.76
N ARG A 700 49.54 -13.02 -4.83
CA ARG A 700 50.84 -12.32 -4.77
C ARG A 700 50.80 -11.12 -3.84
N TYR A 701 49.72 -10.34 -3.88
CA TYR A 701 49.55 -9.20 -2.98
C TYR A 701 49.47 -9.64 -1.51
N LEU A 702 48.68 -10.68 -1.20
CA LEU A 702 48.55 -11.22 0.15
C LEU A 702 49.86 -11.84 0.67
N ASP A 703 50.62 -12.52 -0.19
CA ASP A 703 51.95 -13.05 0.16
C ASP A 703 52.92 -11.92 0.50
N LEU A 704 52.93 -10.84 -0.29
CA LEU A 704 53.75 -9.65 -0.01
C LEU A 704 53.36 -9.01 1.33
N LEU A 705 52.06 -8.88 1.64
CA LEU A 705 51.60 -8.36 2.92
C LEU A 705 52.06 -9.25 4.10
N ALA A 706 52.01 -10.57 3.93
CA ALA A 706 52.47 -11.52 4.94
C ALA A 706 54.00 -11.45 5.16
N GLU A 707 54.78 -11.35 4.08
CA GLU A 707 56.25 -11.20 4.16
C GLU A 707 56.67 -9.87 4.82
N GLN A 708 55.86 -8.82 4.68
CA GLN A 708 56.15 -7.50 5.21
C GLN A 708 55.61 -7.26 6.64
N GLU A 709 54.95 -8.22 7.28
CA GLU A 709 54.32 -8.06 8.60
C GLU A 709 55.25 -7.40 9.62
N GLU A 710 56.48 -7.92 9.78
CA GLU A 710 57.45 -7.39 10.75
C GLU A 710 57.91 -5.96 10.38
N SER A 711 58.11 -5.70 9.09
CA SER A 711 58.52 -4.37 8.59
C SER A 711 57.41 -3.30 8.73
N LEU A 712 56.14 -3.72 8.73
CA LEU A 712 54.97 -2.88 8.99
C LEU A 712 54.64 -2.77 10.50
N GLY A 713 55.57 -3.19 11.36
CA GLY A 713 55.43 -3.13 12.82
C GLY A 713 54.37 -4.08 13.38
N GLY A 714 54.02 -5.14 12.65
CA GLY A 714 53.03 -6.14 13.05
C GLY A 714 51.58 -5.64 13.07
N ARG A 715 51.29 -4.48 12.44
CA ARG A 715 49.94 -3.87 12.41
C ARG A 715 49.06 -4.37 11.26
N LEU A 716 49.63 -4.97 10.22
CA LEU A 716 48.89 -5.54 9.09
C LEU A 716 49.28 -7.02 8.97
N ARG A 717 48.30 -7.92 9.10
CA ARG A 717 48.52 -9.36 9.17
C ARG A 717 47.56 -10.09 8.24
N VAL A 718 48.03 -11.17 7.64
CA VAL A 718 47.22 -12.03 6.78
C VAL A 718 46.95 -13.37 7.47
N LEU A 719 45.68 -13.73 7.62
CA LEU A 719 45.23 -15.01 8.16
C LEU A 719 44.67 -15.87 7.01
N ARG A 720 45.17 -17.09 6.86
CA ARG A 720 44.70 -18.01 5.81
C ARG A 720 43.56 -18.89 6.33
N TYR A 721 42.46 -18.95 5.57
CA TYR A 721 41.30 -19.79 5.84
C TYR A 721 40.93 -20.61 4.59
N PRO A 722 41.61 -21.73 4.32
CA PRO A 722 41.31 -22.54 3.15
C PRO A 722 39.96 -23.28 3.29
N GLY A 723 39.20 -23.41 2.19
CA GLY A 723 37.98 -24.23 2.14
C GLY A 723 36.69 -23.49 1.72
N ALA A 724 35.54 -24.06 2.10
CA ALA A 724 34.23 -23.51 1.73
C ALA A 724 33.99 -22.13 2.36
N PHE A 725 33.31 -21.24 1.64
CA PHE A 725 33.02 -19.89 2.13
C PHE A 725 31.99 -19.95 3.27
N ASN A 726 32.39 -19.47 4.45
CA ASN A 726 31.52 -19.30 5.61
C ASN A 726 31.94 -18.00 6.31
N PHE A 727 31.19 -16.92 6.07
CA PHE A 727 31.52 -15.59 6.58
C PHE A 727 31.61 -15.59 8.12
N SER A 728 30.68 -16.27 8.78
CA SER A 728 30.63 -16.37 10.23
C SER A 728 31.84 -17.07 10.82
N ALA A 729 32.20 -18.25 10.30
CA ALA A 729 33.35 -19.03 10.80
C ALA A 729 34.68 -18.28 10.64
N MET A 730 34.87 -17.63 9.49
CA MET A 730 36.09 -16.88 9.19
C MET A 730 36.30 -15.69 10.13
N ASN A 731 35.24 -14.92 10.35
CA ASN A 731 35.27 -13.81 11.30
C ASN A 731 35.48 -14.32 12.74
N ASN A 732 34.80 -15.39 13.16
CA ASN A 732 35.00 -15.99 14.49
C ASN A 732 36.47 -16.40 14.72
N GLN A 733 37.10 -17.08 13.75
CA GLN A 733 38.50 -17.46 13.84
C GLN A 733 39.42 -16.22 13.93
N ALA A 734 39.18 -15.21 13.10
CA ALA A 734 39.97 -13.99 13.10
C ALA A 734 39.85 -13.21 14.42
N VAL A 735 38.65 -13.17 15.04
CA VAL A 735 38.46 -12.63 16.38
C VAL A 735 39.28 -13.38 17.42
N GLY A 736 39.43 -14.70 17.28
CA GLY A 736 40.32 -15.50 18.12
C GLY A 736 41.79 -15.02 18.05
N ALA A 737 42.25 -14.60 16.87
CA ALA A 737 43.61 -14.13 16.61
C ALA A 737 43.83 -12.61 16.80
N ALA A 738 42.74 -11.86 17.01
CA ALA A 738 42.74 -10.41 17.26
C ALA A 738 43.41 -10.07 18.60
N ARG A 739 44.24 -9.03 18.61
CA ARG A 739 44.93 -8.51 19.80
C ARG A 739 44.15 -7.37 20.46
N GLY A 740 43.24 -6.74 19.73
CA GLY A 740 42.43 -5.61 20.18
C GLY A 740 41.41 -5.99 21.25
N GLU A 741 41.14 -5.03 22.13
CA GLU A 741 40.02 -5.08 23.08
C GLU A 741 38.68 -4.90 22.36
N TYR A 742 38.72 -4.25 21.21
CA TYR A 742 37.59 -4.06 20.30
C TYR A 742 37.89 -4.72 18.95
N VAL A 743 36.83 -5.21 18.32
CA VAL A 743 36.85 -5.80 16.99
C VAL A 743 35.98 -4.95 16.09
N LEU A 744 36.49 -4.59 14.92
CA LEU A 744 35.71 -4.03 13.84
C LEU A 744 35.58 -5.07 12.73
N LEU A 745 34.36 -5.54 12.46
CA LEU A 745 34.05 -6.30 11.25
C LEU A 745 33.91 -5.31 10.09
N LEU A 746 34.68 -5.50 9.04
CA LEU A 746 34.73 -4.59 7.89
C LEU A 746 34.76 -5.40 6.59
N ASN A 747 33.83 -5.14 5.68
CA ASN A 747 33.86 -5.81 4.37
C ASN A 747 35.00 -5.26 3.50
N ASN A 748 35.57 -6.12 2.65
CA ASN A 748 36.68 -5.76 1.75
C ASN A 748 36.30 -4.75 0.64
N ASP A 749 35.01 -4.51 0.38
CA ASP A 749 34.49 -3.56 -0.61
C ASP A 749 34.01 -2.24 0.02
N THR A 750 34.64 -1.86 1.14
CA THR A 750 34.38 -0.60 1.85
C THR A 750 35.54 0.38 1.74
N ALA A 751 35.26 1.67 1.94
CA ALA A 751 36.30 2.69 2.07
C ALA A 751 35.90 3.82 3.03
N ALA A 752 36.79 4.21 3.93
CA ALA A 752 36.53 5.30 4.88
C ALA A 752 36.36 6.65 4.15
N LEU A 753 35.39 7.47 4.56
CA LEU A 753 35.17 8.79 3.97
C LEU A 753 35.89 9.91 4.71
N HIS A 754 35.80 9.92 6.04
CA HIS A 754 36.38 10.94 6.92
C HIS A 754 37.44 10.34 7.84
N GLU A 755 38.37 11.16 8.34
CA GLU A 755 39.49 10.69 9.17
C GLU A 755 39.09 10.27 10.58
N ASP A 756 37.99 10.83 11.09
CA ASP A 756 37.48 10.69 12.45
C ASP A 756 36.42 9.59 12.59
N TRP A 757 36.17 8.81 11.53
CA TRP A 757 35.14 7.77 11.53
C TRP A 757 35.32 6.75 12.67
N LEU A 758 36.55 6.28 12.90
CA LEU A 758 36.83 5.31 13.96
C LEU A 758 36.85 5.97 15.35
N ASP A 759 37.28 7.24 15.44
CA ASP A 759 37.17 8.02 16.68
C ASP A 759 35.69 8.12 17.10
N GLU A 760 34.81 8.46 16.17
CA GLU A 760 33.37 8.56 16.41
C GLU A 760 32.79 7.23 16.88
N MET A 761 33.07 6.13 16.18
CA MET A 761 32.59 4.79 16.59
C MET A 761 33.13 4.39 17.97
N MET A 762 34.42 4.64 18.23
CA MET A 762 35.04 4.35 19.52
C MET A 762 34.47 5.20 20.67
N SER A 763 34.15 6.47 20.41
CA SER A 763 33.54 7.35 21.41
C SER A 763 32.22 6.78 21.94
N HIS A 764 31.45 6.13 21.06
CA HIS A 764 30.24 5.41 21.46
C HIS A 764 30.55 4.06 22.13
N ALA A 765 31.50 3.29 21.57
CA ALA A 765 31.81 1.93 22.05
C ALA A 765 32.48 1.91 23.44
N LEU A 766 33.07 3.02 23.87
CA LEU A 766 33.63 3.18 25.22
C LEU A 766 32.54 3.42 26.29
N ARG A 767 31.32 3.79 25.88
CA ARG A 767 30.23 4.05 26.82
C ARG A 767 29.80 2.77 27.52
N PRO A 768 29.59 2.80 28.84
CA PRO A 768 28.97 1.69 29.56
C PRO A 768 27.62 1.32 28.95
N GLY A 769 27.36 0.01 28.80
CA GLY A 769 26.11 -0.51 28.25
C GLY A 769 26.00 -0.53 26.72
N VAL A 770 26.92 0.09 25.97
CA VAL A 770 26.98 -0.05 24.50
C VAL A 770 27.76 -1.32 24.14
N GLY A 771 27.13 -2.21 23.38
CA GLY A 771 27.75 -3.47 22.94
C GLY A 771 28.29 -3.40 21.52
N ILE A 772 27.52 -2.79 20.61
CA ILE A 772 27.85 -2.67 19.19
C ILE A 772 27.63 -1.24 18.71
N VAL A 773 28.48 -0.78 17.80
CA VAL A 773 28.35 0.48 17.07
C VAL A 773 28.39 0.23 15.56
N GLY A 774 27.40 0.74 14.83
CA GLY A 774 27.34 0.71 13.36
C GLY A 774 27.52 2.09 12.74
N ALA A 775 28.10 2.12 11.54
CA ALA A 775 28.34 3.34 10.75
C ALA A 775 27.23 3.59 9.72
N LYS A 776 27.16 4.81 9.18
CA LYS A 776 26.38 5.10 7.96
C LYS A 776 27.17 4.66 6.74
N LEU A 777 26.55 3.88 5.86
CA LEU A 777 27.18 3.41 4.63
C LEU A 777 26.50 4.02 3.43
N LEU A 778 27.29 4.47 2.46
CA LEU A 778 26.82 5.02 1.19
C LEU A 778 27.26 4.11 0.04
N TYR A 779 26.43 4.00 -0.99
CA TYR A 779 26.84 3.48 -2.28
C TYR A 779 27.85 4.41 -2.96
N PRO A 780 28.61 3.92 -3.95
CA PRO A 780 29.54 4.75 -4.73
C PRO A 780 28.89 5.96 -5.42
N ASP A 781 27.59 5.90 -5.69
CA ASP A 781 26.81 7.01 -6.26
C ASP A 781 26.35 8.05 -5.20
N GLY A 782 26.80 7.88 -3.96
CA GLY A 782 26.51 8.77 -2.83
C GLY A 782 25.21 8.46 -2.09
N ARG A 783 24.36 7.56 -2.59
CA ARG A 783 23.07 7.23 -1.95
C ARG A 783 23.26 6.38 -0.69
N ILE A 784 22.33 6.48 0.24
CA ILE A 784 22.32 5.68 1.47
C ILE A 784 22.21 4.19 1.11
N GLN A 785 23.13 3.40 1.67
CA GLN A 785 23.14 1.93 1.62
C GLN A 785 22.73 1.34 2.98
N HIS A 786 23.17 1.96 4.08
CA HIS A 786 22.80 1.54 5.44
C HIS A 786 22.66 2.75 6.38
N ALA A 787 21.52 2.78 7.07
CA ALA A 787 21.20 3.75 8.12
C ALA A 787 20.44 3.07 9.28
N GLY A 788 20.99 1.96 9.77
CA GLY A 788 20.31 1.01 10.67
C GLY A 788 19.71 -0.19 9.92
N VAL A 789 19.12 -1.12 10.67
CA VAL A 789 18.34 -2.27 10.16
C VAL A 789 17.03 -2.35 10.94
N ILE A 790 15.91 -2.53 10.23
CA ILE A 790 14.59 -2.77 10.81
C ILE A 790 14.23 -4.25 10.65
N LEU A 791 13.84 -4.90 11.74
CA LEU A 791 13.41 -6.29 11.72
C LEU A 791 11.99 -6.42 11.12
N GLY A 792 11.74 -7.54 10.43
CA GLY A 792 10.45 -7.82 9.77
C GLY A 792 10.20 -7.02 8.48
N MET A 793 11.02 -6.02 8.18
CA MET A 793 10.88 -5.20 6.98
C MET A 793 11.30 -5.97 5.73
N LYS A 794 10.45 -5.94 4.69
CA LYS A 794 10.61 -6.62 3.38
C LYS A 794 11.09 -8.08 3.49
N GLY A 795 10.71 -8.78 4.55
CA GLY A 795 11.20 -10.12 4.88
C GLY A 795 11.64 -10.18 6.34
N PRO A 796 12.72 -10.92 6.68
CA PRO A 796 13.16 -11.01 8.07
C PRO A 796 13.79 -9.72 8.61
N ALA A 797 14.46 -8.93 7.78
CA ALA A 797 15.07 -7.65 8.13
C ALA A 797 15.51 -6.91 6.86
N GLU A 798 15.52 -5.57 6.88
CA GLU A 798 15.97 -4.72 5.75
C GLU A 798 16.52 -3.36 6.22
N HIS A 799 17.29 -2.71 5.35
CA HIS A 799 17.86 -1.38 5.54
C HIS A 799 16.83 -0.27 5.24
N PRO A 800 16.43 0.56 6.23
CA PRO A 800 15.61 1.74 5.97
C PRO A 800 16.37 2.79 5.12
N PHE A 801 15.62 3.63 4.40
CA PHE A 801 16.17 4.74 3.59
C PHE A 801 17.15 4.34 2.46
N ILE A 802 17.25 3.05 2.13
CA ILE A 802 18.13 2.57 1.06
C ILE A 802 17.83 3.28 -0.28
N GLY A 803 18.86 3.74 -0.98
CA GLY A 803 18.75 4.47 -2.24
C GLY A 803 18.39 5.95 -2.12
N ARG A 804 18.15 6.47 -0.90
CA ARG A 804 17.88 7.89 -0.67
C ARG A 804 19.16 8.75 -0.64
N PRO A 805 19.08 10.06 -0.89
CA PRO A 805 20.24 10.95 -0.74
C PRO A 805 20.76 10.98 0.71
N PRO A 806 22.06 11.18 0.93
CA PRO A 806 22.66 11.18 2.26
C PRO A 806 22.16 12.32 3.16
N GLU A 807 21.73 13.43 2.56
CA GLU A 807 21.13 14.62 3.21
C GLU A 807 19.63 14.48 3.52
N ASP A 808 18.98 13.38 3.13
CA ASP A 808 17.60 13.12 3.56
C ASP A 808 17.58 12.93 5.09
N ARG A 809 16.69 13.67 5.76
CA ARG A 809 16.45 13.53 7.20
C ARG A 809 15.81 12.18 7.52
N GLY A 810 15.07 11.60 6.58
CA GLY A 810 14.25 10.43 6.81
C GLY A 810 13.09 10.71 7.76
N TYR A 811 12.44 9.65 8.21
CA TYR A 811 11.31 9.73 9.13
C TYR A 811 11.77 10.31 10.48
N PHE A 812 11.26 11.50 10.85
CA PHE A 812 11.63 12.23 12.08
C PHE A 812 13.14 12.32 12.35
N GLY A 813 13.95 12.50 11.30
CA GLY A 813 15.39 12.68 11.45
C GLY A 813 16.21 11.39 11.60
N ARG A 814 15.56 10.23 11.56
CA ARG A 814 16.20 8.94 11.85
C ARG A 814 17.29 8.52 10.84
N ALA A 815 17.46 9.21 9.72
CA ALA A 815 18.57 8.97 8.78
C ALA A 815 19.81 9.86 9.06
N GLN A 816 19.73 10.76 10.05
CA GLN A 816 20.74 11.76 10.37
C GLN A 816 21.05 11.91 11.86
N LEU A 817 20.38 11.17 12.73
CA LEU A 817 20.54 11.25 14.18
C LEU A 817 21.05 9.94 14.76
N THR A 818 21.96 10.04 15.72
CA THR A 818 22.44 8.90 16.50
C THR A 818 21.26 8.30 17.26
N GLN A 819 21.14 6.97 17.22
CA GLN A 819 20.04 6.28 17.89
C GLN A 819 20.35 4.80 18.11
N ASP A 820 19.58 4.18 19.01
CA ASP A 820 19.60 2.73 19.18
C ASP A 820 18.76 2.05 18.08
N TYR A 821 19.30 1.01 17.45
CA TYR A 821 18.55 0.10 16.59
C TYR A 821 18.53 -1.31 17.17
N SER A 822 17.73 -2.20 16.58
CA SER A 822 17.80 -3.62 16.91
C SER A 822 19.01 -4.30 16.28
N ALA A 823 19.44 -3.84 15.10
CA ALA A 823 20.63 -4.34 14.44
C ALA A 823 21.29 -3.29 13.53
N VAL A 824 22.57 -3.54 13.25
CA VAL A 824 23.39 -2.86 12.24
C VAL A 824 24.14 -3.92 11.41
N THR A 825 24.69 -3.55 10.25
CA THR A 825 25.33 -4.54 9.37
C THR A 825 26.81 -4.75 9.67
N ALA A 826 27.29 -5.99 9.51
CA ALA A 826 28.72 -6.33 9.61
C ALA A 826 29.60 -5.77 8.48
N ALA A 827 29.02 -5.05 7.50
CA ALA A 827 29.83 -4.31 6.53
C ALA A 827 30.72 -3.24 7.21
N CYS A 828 30.28 -2.66 8.34
CA CYS A 828 31.11 -1.89 9.26
C CYS A 828 30.48 -1.90 10.66
N LEU A 829 30.96 -2.81 11.52
CA LEU A 829 30.40 -3.07 12.85
C LEU A 829 31.50 -3.17 13.89
N LEU A 830 31.49 -2.28 14.87
CA LEU A 830 32.44 -2.26 15.99
C LEU A 830 31.81 -2.92 17.22
N VAL A 831 32.53 -3.83 17.87
CA VAL A 831 32.05 -4.58 19.03
C VAL A 831 33.18 -4.80 20.04
N ARG A 832 32.86 -4.78 21.33
CA ARG A 832 33.84 -5.18 22.36
C ARG A 832 34.12 -6.68 22.23
N LYS A 833 35.39 -7.08 22.14
CA LYS A 833 35.79 -8.47 21.92
C LYS A 833 35.19 -9.43 22.96
N GLU A 834 35.21 -9.02 24.22
CA GLU A 834 34.63 -9.78 25.34
C GLU A 834 33.13 -10.06 25.14
N ILE A 835 32.36 -9.05 24.69
CA ILE A 835 30.93 -9.19 24.43
C ILE A 835 30.71 -10.16 23.27
N PHE A 836 31.45 -9.98 22.17
CA PHE A 836 31.40 -10.88 21.01
C PHE A 836 31.64 -12.34 21.42
N GLN A 837 32.64 -12.60 22.26
CA GLN A 837 32.95 -13.94 22.75
C GLN A 837 31.90 -14.48 23.71
N THR A 838 31.37 -13.63 24.59
CA THR A 838 30.35 -14.01 25.59
C THR A 838 29.05 -14.47 24.94
N VAL A 839 28.62 -13.81 23.86
CA VAL A 839 27.42 -14.20 23.10
C VAL A 839 27.66 -15.30 22.06
N GLY A 840 28.86 -15.89 22.04
CA GLY A 840 29.22 -16.98 21.14
C GLY A 840 29.48 -16.56 19.69
N GLY A 841 29.86 -15.30 19.43
CA GLY A 841 30.26 -14.80 18.11
C GLY A 841 29.17 -14.84 17.05
N LEU A 842 29.53 -15.06 15.78
CA LEU A 842 28.57 -15.27 14.68
C LEU A 842 28.17 -16.76 14.61
N ASP A 843 26.90 -17.07 14.31
CA ASP A 843 26.42 -18.46 14.19
C ASP A 843 26.89 -19.09 12.87
N GLU A 844 27.95 -19.88 12.95
CA GLU A 844 28.58 -20.52 11.78
C GLU A 844 27.84 -21.75 11.24
N GLU A 845 26.82 -22.24 11.94
CA GLU A 845 26.03 -23.40 11.50
C GLU A 845 24.78 -22.95 10.74
N ARG A 846 24.01 -22.03 11.33
CA ARG A 846 22.69 -21.62 10.83
C ARG A 846 22.71 -20.38 9.95
N PHE A 847 23.68 -19.49 10.15
CA PHE A 847 23.77 -18.19 9.46
C PHE A 847 25.17 -18.04 8.86
N GLN A 848 25.49 -18.85 7.86
CA GLN A 848 26.85 -18.89 7.29
C GLN A 848 27.16 -17.65 6.46
N VAL A 849 26.15 -17.07 5.80
CA VAL A 849 26.33 -15.94 4.88
C VAL A 849 25.31 -14.83 5.10
N SER A 850 24.04 -15.14 5.33
CA SER A 850 22.99 -14.13 5.54
C SER A 850 22.54 -14.08 7.00
N TYR A 851 22.10 -12.90 7.44
CA TYR A 851 21.52 -12.62 8.77
C TYR A 851 22.46 -12.84 9.98
N ASN A 852 23.74 -13.16 9.77
CA ASN A 852 24.70 -13.40 10.85
C ASN A 852 24.95 -12.16 11.72
N ASP A 853 24.99 -10.99 11.09
CA ASP A 853 25.17 -9.69 11.73
C ASP A 853 23.94 -9.28 12.55
N VAL A 854 22.75 -9.51 11.99
CA VAL A 854 21.48 -9.29 12.70
C VAL A 854 21.35 -10.26 13.89
N ASP A 855 21.67 -11.55 13.72
CA ASP A 855 21.67 -12.53 14.83
C ASP A 855 22.63 -12.11 15.95
N LEU A 856 23.85 -11.69 15.61
CA LEU A 856 24.81 -11.18 16.59
C LEU A 856 24.26 -9.98 17.34
N CYS A 857 23.69 -8.99 16.64
CA CYS A 857 23.07 -7.82 17.28
C CYS A 857 21.95 -8.22 18.24
N LEU A 858 21.08 -9.15 17.85
CA LEU A 858 20.00 -9.64 18.71
C LEU A 858 20.52 -10.37 19.95
N LYS A 859 21.56 -11.21 19.82
CA LYS A 859 22.20 -11.86 20.98
C LYS A 859 22.85 -10.86 21.93
N VAL A 860 23.49 -9.82 21.39
CA VAL A 860 24.10 -8.74 22.19
C VAL A 860 23.02 -7.93 22.93
N ARG A 861 21.87 -7.69 22.30
CA ARG A 861 20.70 -7.08 22.95
C ARG A 861 20.12 -7.95 24.05
N GLU A 862 19.98 -9.25 23.84
CA GLU A 862 19.54 -10.20 24.88
C GLU A 862 20.48 -10.23 26.08
N ALA A 863 21.78 -9.98 25.86
CA ALA A 863 22.78 -9.83 26.92
C ALA A 863 22.71 -8.46 27.66
N GLY A 864 21.74 -7.59 27.32
CA GLY A 864 21.50 -6.32 27.99
C GLY A 864 22.31 -5.13 27.44
N HIS A 865 22.89 -5.26 26.25
CA HIS A 865 23.68 -4.20 25.64
C HIS A 865 22.94 -3.48 24.49
N ARG A 866 23.21 -2.18 24.34
CA ARG A 866 22.65 -1.35 23.25
C ARG A 866 23.43 -1.52 21.96
N ILE A 867 22.72 -1.37 20.84
CA ILE A 867 23.26 -1.35 19.48
C ILE A 867 23.07 0.07 18.96
N VAL A 868 24.14 0.85 18.94
CA VAL A 868 24.11 2.26 18.56
C VAL A 868 24.45 2.38 17.08
N TRP A 869 23.66 3.13 16.33
CA TRP A 869 24.04 3.58 15.00
C TRP A 869 24.38 5.06 15.05
N THR A 870 25.52 5.44 14.47
CA THR A 870 25.94 6.84 14.37
C THR A 870 26.03 7.29 12.90
N PRO A 871 25.37 8.40 12.52
CA PRO A 871 25.48 8.98 11.17
C PRO A 871 26.82 9.67 10.93
N TRP A 872 27.61 9.89 11.99
CA TRP A 872 28.84 10.69 11.96
C TRP A 872 30.08 9.87 11.59
N ALA A 873 29.99 8.53 11.62
CA ALA A 873 30.97 7.64 11.02
C ALA A 873 30.45 7.20 9.64
N MET A 874 31.13 7.61 8.56
CA MET A 874 30.69 7.33 7.19
C MET A 874 31.72 6.58 6.36
N LEU A 875 31.26 5.55 5.66
CA LEU A 875 32.06 4.77 4.71
C LEU A 875 31.30 4.57 3.40
N LEU A 876 32.04 4.41 2.30
CA LEU A 876 31.50 3.87 1.06
C LEU A 876 31.42 2.35 1.15
N HIS A 877 30.44 1.74 0.51
CA HIS A 877 30.29 0.31 0.37
C HIS A 877 29.68 -0.01 -1.01
N GLU A 878 30.42 -0.72 -1.85
CA GLU A 878 30.02 -1.00 -3.25
C GLU A 878 28.81 -1.95 -3.31
N GLY A 879 28.67 -2.82 -2.31
CA GLY A 879 27.46 -3.58 -2.03
C GLY A 879 27.33 -4.82 -2.93
N SER A 880 27.33 -6.00 -2.29
CA SER A 880 27.18 -7.29 -2.98
C SER A 880 28.30 -7.63 -3.97
N ALA A 881 29.50 -7.04 -3.87
CA ALA A 881 30.63 -7.36 -4.75
C ALA A 881 31.00 -8.86 -4.66
N SER A 882 30.97 -9.45 -3.47
CA SER A 882 31.19 -10.90 -3.23
C SER A 882 29.99 -11.79 -3.61
N GLN A 883 28.77 -11.24 -3.67
CA GLN A 883 27.55 -11.99 -4.01
C GLN A 883 27.15 -11.92 -5.48
N LYS A 884 27.52 -10.85 -6.19
CA LYS A 884 27.32 -10.62 -7.63
C LYS A 884 28.57 -10.93 -8.45
N GLY A 885 29.76 -10.77 -7.87
CA GLY A 885 31.01 -11.23 -8.47
C GLY A 885 31.07 -12.75 -8.49
N GLU A 886 31.60 -13.32 -9.56
CA GLU A 886 31.70 -14.76 -9.85
C GLU A 886 32.60 -15.56 -8.85
N VAL A 887 32.84 -15.02 -7.64
CA VAL A 887 33.80 -15.47 -6.63
C VAL A 887 33.37 -16.75 -5.91
N GLU A 888 32.07 -16.97 -5.73
CA GLU A 888 31.54 -18.31 -5.50
C GLU A 888 31.17 -18.87 -6.89
N GLN A 889 31.95 -19.80 -7.45
CA GLN A 889 31.67 -20.50 -8.73
C GLN A 889 30.42 -21.41 -8.68
N ARG A 890 29.40 -21.02 -7.92
CA ARG A 890 28.07 -21.63 -7.86
C ARG A 890 26.97 -20.57 -7.94
N PRO A 891 26.71 -19.96 -9.11
CA PRO A 891 25.38 -19.46 -9.41
C PRO A 891 24.47 -20.69 -9.60
N SER A 892 23.96 -21.24 -8.50
CA SER A 892 23.35 -22.57 -8.49
C SER A 892 22.21 -22.65 -7.49
N ALA A 893 21.26 -23.55 -7.72
CA ALA A 893 20.12 -23.83 -6.83
C ALA A 893 20.51 -24.01 -5.34
N GLN A 894 21.76 -24.35 -5.05
CA GLN A 894 22.29 -24.47 -3.69
C GLN A 894 22.37 -23.14 -2.93
N LYS A 895 22.68 -22.01 -3.59
CA LYS A 895 22.71 -20.69 -2.94
C LYS A 895 21.31 -20.22 -2.55
N LEU A 896 20.34 -20.42 -3.45
CA LEU A 896 18.93 -20.16 -3.18
C LEU A 896 18.42 -21.08 -2.06
N ALA A 897 18.81 -22.36 -2.07
CA ALA A 897 18.45 -23.30 -1.00
C ALA A 897 19.06 -22.91 0.36
N ARG A 898 20.35 -22.50 0.39
CA ARG A 898 21.01 -21.96 1.59
C ARG A 898 20.26 -20.73 2.10
N PHE A 899 20.06 -19.71 1.26
CA PHE A 899 19.37 -18.49 1.64
C PHE A 899 17.95 -18.76 2.16
N ALA A 900 17.20 -19.66 1.50
CA ALA A 900 15.88 -20.06 1.97
C ALA A 900 15.94 -20.79 3.33
N ALA A 901 16.94 -21.64 3.56
CA ALA A 901 17.16 -22.33 4.83
C ALA A 901 17.56 -21.36 5.96
N GLU A 902 18.49 -20.44 5.70
CA GLU A 902 18.91 -19.40 6.64
C GLU A 902 17.74 -18.47 6.98
N LYS A 903 16.99 -17.99 5.98
CA LYS A 903 15.76 -17.20 6.17
C LYS A 903 14.73 -17.93 7.04
N THR A 904 14.55 -19.22 6.79
CA THR A 904 13.63 -20.06 7.56
C THR A 904 14.10 -20.22 9.01
N ALA A 905 15.38 -20.52 9.22
CA ALA A 905 15.97 -20.65 10.56
C ALA A 905 15.93 -19.33 11.34
N PHE A 906 16.05 -18.20 10.63
CA PHE A 906 15.96 -16.86 11.24
C PHE A 906 14.53 -16.57 11.73
N TYR A 907 13.50 -16.89 10.94
CA TYR A 907 12.12 -16.86 11.42
C TYR A 907 11.91 -17.82 12.59
N ASP A 908 12.35 -19.07 12.53
CA ASP A 908 12.15 -20.03 13.63
C ASP A 908 12.73 -19.52 14.96
N ARG A 909 13.83 -18.74 14.91
CA ARG A 909 14.53 -18.24 16.09
C ARG A 909 13.99 -16.91 16.60
N TRP A 910 13.73 -15.95 15.70
CA TRP A 910 13.57 -14.53 16.07
C TRP A 910 12.19 -13.95 15.77
N LEU A 911 11.22 -14.75 15.30
CA LEU A 911 9.93 -14.25 14.80
C LEU A 911 9.23 -13.21 15.70
N PRO A 912 9.15 -13.37 17.04
CA PRO A 912 8.52 -12.36 17.90
C PRO A 912 9.20 -10.98 17.80
N GLN A 913 10.53 -10.95 17.77
CA GLN A 913 11.31 -9.72 17.61
C GLN A 913 11.17 -9.15 16.19
N LEU A 914 11.01 -9.99 15.16
CA LEU A 914 10.76 -9.51 13.79
C LEU A 914 9.38 -8.89 13.64
N ALA A 915 8.40 -9.39 14.40
CA ALA A 915 7.07 -8.81 14.44
C ALA A 915 7.06 -7.47 15.18
N PHE A 916 7.77 -7.37 16.30
CA PHE A 916 7.78 -6.20 17.18
C PHE A 916 9.21 -5.73 17.46
N ASP A 917 9.79 -5.04 16.48
CA ASP A 917 11.08 -4.36 16.63
C ASP A 917 10.91 -3.12 17.53
N PRO A 918 11.61 -3.01 18.68
CA PRO A 918 11.54 -1.84 19.54
C PRO A 918 11.92 -0.52 18.84
N ALA A 919 12.73 -0.59 17.78
CA ALA A 919 13.12 0.57 16.99
C ALA A 919 12.08 0.96 15.92
N TYR A 920 10.97 0.22 15.77
CA TYR A 920 10.00 0.41 14.70
C TYR A 920 8.54 0.28 15.18
N ASN A 921 7.79 1.36 15.05
CA ASN A 921 6.40 1.38 15.47
C ASN A 921 5.52 0.45 14.61
N ARG A 922 4.62 -0.30 15.25
CA ARG A 922 3.71 -1.25 14.57
C ARG A 922 2.67 -0.61 13.64
N HIS A 923 2.42 0.69 13.77
CA HIS A 923 1.59 1.47 12.83
C HIS A 923 2.31 1.81 11.54
N LEU A 924 3.60 1.48 11.44
CA LEU A 924 4.39 1.60 10.23
C LEU A 924 4.46 0.25 9.50
N SER A 925 4.43 0.34 8.18
CA SER A 925 4.30 -0.81 7.30
C SER A 925 5.62 -1.55 7.10
N LEU A 926 5.57 -2.88 7.16
CA LEU A 926 6.74 -3.74 6.95
C LEU A 926 7.07 -3.95 5.46
N VAL A 927 6.23 -3.53 4.51
CA VAL A 927 6.49 -3.77 3.07
C VAL A 927 7.34 -2.71 2.38
N SER A 928 7.58 -1.58 3.05
CA SER A 928 8.33 -0.46 2.49
C SER A 928 9.48 -0.03 3.40
N THR A 929 10.54 0.48 2.79
CA THR A 929 11.68 1.11 3.47
C THR A 929 11.44 2.59 3.80
N ASP A 930 10.26 3.12 3.46
CA ASP A 930 9.95 4.55 3.49
C ASP A 930 9.18 5.02 4.73
N PHE A 931 8.99 4.17 5.74
CA PHE A 931 8.20 4.47 6.96
C PHE A 931 6.76 4.91 6.61
N LEU A 932 6.14 4.20 5.66
CA LEU A 932 4.73 4.41 5.33
C LEU A 932 3.86 3.91 6.48
N LEU A 933 2.71 4.56 6.69
CA LEU A 933 1.69 4.07 7.60
C LEU A 933 1.12 2.74 7.10
N GLU A 934 0.80 1.84 8.02
CA GLU A 934 0.23 0.53 7.72
C GLU A 934 -1.24 0.66 7.31
N ASP A 935 -1.55 0.13 6.12
CA ASP A 935 -2.86 0.26 5.49
C ASP A 935 -3.81 -0.89 5.82
N GLN A 936 -3.32 -1.96 6.46
CA GLN A 936 -4.12 -3.07 6.96
C GLN A 936 -4.45 -2.87 8.45
N PRO A 937 -5.72 -2.56 8.81
CA PRO A 937 -6.14 -2.44 10.20
C PRO A 937 -5.77 -3.61 11.14
N PRO A 938 -5.79 -4.90 10.73
CA PRO A 938 -5.39 -5.98 11.63
C PRO A 938 -3.91 -5.91 12.04
N LEU A 939 -3.03 -5.37 11.20
CA LEU A 939 -1.58 -5.31 11.47
C LEU A 939 -1.21 -4.18 12.44
N SER A 940 -2.02 -3.13 12.49
CA SER A 940 -1.91 -2.02 13.45
C SER A 940 -2.84 -2.17 14.65
N TRP A 941 -3.46 -3.33 14.86
CA TRP A 941 -4.30 -3.60 16.03
C TRP A 941 -3.45 -3.93 17.27
N ASP A 942 -3.87 -3.48 18.46
CA ASP A 942 -3.13 -3.74 19.71
C ASP A 942 -3.07 -5.25 19.98
N PRO A 943 -1.90 -5.90 19.98
CA PRO A 943 -1.78 -7.34 20.15
C PRO A 943 -2.25 -7.84 21.52
N ALA A 944 -2.22 -6.98 22.54
CA ALA A 944 -2.57 -7.30 23.92
C ALA A 944 -4.07 -7.09 24.23
N TRP A 945 -4.82 -6.44 23.33
CA TRP A 945 -6.26 -6.23 23.46
C TRP A 945 -7.07 -7.36 22.80
N ARG A 946 -7.47 -8.38 23.57
CA ARG A 946 -8.13 -9.60 23.07
C ARG A 946 -9.42 -9.94 23.82
N PRO A 947 -10.45 -9.09 23.76
CA PRO A 947 -11.72 -9.33 24.46
C PRO A 947 -12.50 -10.52 23.89
N ARG A 948 -12.27 -10.88 22.62
CA ARG A 948 -12.91 -11.99 21.90
C ARG A 948 -11.91 -12.67 20.94
N PRO A 949 -12.21 -13.86 20.41
CA PRO A 949 -11.33 -14.52 19.43
C PRO A 949 -11.10 -13.67 18.19
N ARG A 950 -9.87 -13.68 17.67
CA ARG A 950 -9.45 -12.99 16.44
C ARG A 950 -9.51 -13.91 15.24
N VAL A 951 -10.27 -13.52 14.22
CA VAL A 951 -10.41 -14.29 12.98
C VAL A 951 -9.99 -13.45 11.78
N LEU A 952 -9.04 -13.97 11.00
CA LEU A 952 -8.70 -13.45 9.67
C LEU A 952 -9.49 -14.22 8.62
N VAL A 953 -10.12 -13.54 7.67
CA VAL A 953 -10.77 -14.21 6.55
C VAL A 953 -10.20 -13.75 5.20
N HIS A 954 -10.01 -14.71 4.30
CA HIS A 954 -9.65 -14.51 2.90
C HIS A 954 -10.75 -15.08 2.02
N SER A 955 -11.60 -14.21 1.48
CA SER A 955 -12.61 -14.62 0.52
C SER A 955 -12.00 -14.87 -0.86
N ALA A 956 -12.64 -15.73 -1.66
CA ALA A 956 -12.21 -15.96 -3.03
C ALA A 956 -12.60 -14.81 -3.97
N ASP A 957 -13.74 -14.18 -3.66
CA ASP A 957 -14.29 -13.02 -4.32
C ASP A 957 -15.10 -12.18 -3.31
N ARG A 958 -15.68 -11.06 -3.78
CA ARG A 958 -16.67 -10.26 -3.04
C ARG A 958 -18.05 -10.38 -3.67
N GLU A 959 -18.26 -11.48 -4.38
CA GLU A 959 -19.49 -11.79 -5.10
C GLU A 959 -20.16 -12.99 -4.41
N GLY A 960 -20.95 -13.77 -5.14
CA GLY A 960 -21.82 -14.80 -4.58
C GLY A 960 -21.14 -15.75 -3.58
N CYS A 961 -20.06 -16.44 -3.95
CA CYS A 961 -19.49 -17.44 -3.04
C CYS A 961 -18.74 -16.82 -1.86
N GLY A 962 -17.99 -15.73 -2.07
CA GLY A 962 -17.32 -15.00 -1.00
C GLY A 962 -18.30 -14.42 0.00
N GLU A 963 -19.40 -13.84 -0.48
CA GLU A 963 -20.40 -13.21 0.38
C GLU A 963 -21.09 -14.23 1.29
N TYR A 964 -21.68 -15.29 0.73
CA TYR A 964 -22.50 -16.22 1.51
C TYR A 964 -21.71 -17.11 2.47
N ARG A 965 -20.42 -17.34 2.20
CA ARG A 965 -19.61 -18.31 2.95
C ARG A 965 -18.59 -17.67 3.87
N ILE A 966 -18.13 -16.46 3.56
CA ILE A 966 -17.05 -15.79 4.30
C ILE A 966 -17.51 -14.43 4.80
N ILE A 967 -17.90 -13.51 3.92
CA ILE A 967 -18.07 -12.09 4.26
C ILE A 967 -19.32 -11.87 5.13
N ALA A 968 -20.48 -12.41 4.75
CA ALA A 968 -21.71 -12.25 5.52
C ALA A 968 -21.64 -12.96 6.90
N PRO A 969 -21.18 -14.22 7.01
CA PRO A 969 -20.96 -14.84 8.33
C PRO A 969 -19.99 -14.05 9.22
N MET A 970 -18.88 -13.54 8.64
CA MET A 970 -17.90 -12.72 9.37
C MET A 970 -18.52 -11.41 9.86
N ARG A 971 -19.24 -10.69 8.98
CA ARG A 971 -19.95 -9.46 9.34
C ARG A 971 -20.99 -9.72 10.44
N ALA A 972 -21.81 -10.75 10.31
CA ALA A 972 -22.85 -11.07 11.28
C ALA A 972 -22.27 -11.45 12.65
N LEU A 973 -21.20 -12.25 12.69
CA LEU A 973 -20.50 -12.61 13.92
C LEU A 973 -19.87 -11.39 14.62
N ARG A 974 -19.29 -10.46 13.85
CA ARG A 974 -18.74 -9.21 14.37
C ARG A 974 -19.83 -8.28 14.92
N THR A 975 -20.93 -8.11 14.19
CA THR A 975 -22.08 -7.30 14.63
C THR A 975 -22.70 -7.87 15.91
N ALA A 976 -22.77 -9.20 16.05
CA ALA A 976 -23.25 -9.86 17.26
C ALA A 976 -22.23 -9.88 18.42
N GLY A 977 -21.04 -9.27 18.25
CA GLY A 977 -20.00 -9.21 19.27
C GLY A 977 -19.43 -10.58 19.66
N ARG A 978 -19.44 -11.56 18.74
CA ARG A 978 -18.97 -12.93 18.99
C ARG A 978 -17.46 -13.12 18.75
N LEU A 979 -16.86 -12.28 17.92
CA LEU A 979 -15.44 -12.29 17.57
C LEU A 979 -14.96 -10.89 17.18
N GLN A 980 -13.64 -10.71 17.16
CA GLN A 980 -12.95 -9.64 16.44
C GLN A 980 -12.48 -10.22 15.10
N GLY A 981 -12.79 -9.58 13.98
CA GLY A 981 -12.31 -10.13 12.72
C GLY A 981 -12.24 -9.14 11.57
N TRP A 982 -11.42 -9.54 10.61
CA TRP A 982 -11.02 -8.73 9.46
C TRP A 982 -10.99 -9.57 8.20
N GLU A 983 -11.40 -8.97 7.10
CA GLU A 983 -11.23 -9.52 5.76
C GLU A 983 -9.96 -8.92 5.15
N THR A 984 -9.14 -9.73 4.52
CA THR A 984 -8.04 -9.24 3.69
C THR A 984 -7.84 -10.12 2.45
N MET A 985 -7.34 -9.50 1.39
CA MET A 985 -6.88 -10.20 0.19
C MET A 985 -5.35 -10.31 0.14
N ARG A 986 -4.66 -9.66 1.09
CA ARG A 986 -3.20 -9.59 1.13
C ARG A 986 -2.62 -10.78 1.87
N ILE A 987 -1.70 -11.49 1.23
CA ILE A 987 -0.98 -12.60 1.86
C ILE A 987 0.06 -12.02 2.82
N PHE A 988 -0.11 -12.24 4.12
CA PHE A 988 0.81 -11.76 5.15
C PHE A 988 2.08 -12.62 5.21
N GLU A 989 3.25 -11.97 5.28
CA GLU A 989 4.52 -12.62 5.59
C GLU A 989 4.57 -13.07 7.07
N PRO A 990 5.49 -13.98 7.47
CA PRO A 990 5.52 -14.52 8.83
C PRO A 990 5.51 -13.46 9.93
N ALA A 991 6.31 -12.40 9.82
CA ALA A 991 6.35 -11.31 10.81
C ALA A 991 5.01 -10.56 10.92
N GLU A 992 4.31 -10.35 9.80
CA GLU A 992 3.00 -9.71 9.77
C GLU A 992 1.92 -10.61 10.37
N MET A 993 1.99 -11.91 10.08
CA MET A 993 1.10 -12.90 10.68
C MET A 993 1.29 -12.99 12.20
N GLU A 994 2.53 -12.87 12.68
CA GLU A 994 2.85 -12.80 14.12
C GLU A 994 2.39 -11.48 14.75
N ARG A 995 2.51 -10.34 14.03
CA ARG A 995 1.94 -9.05 14.50
C ARG A 995 0.45 -9.15 14.78
N PHE A 996 -0.31 -9.74 13.86
CA PHE A 996 -1.75 -9.90 14.04
C PHE A 996 -2.09 -11.01 15.05
N SER A 997 -1.38 -12.14 14.94
CA SER A 997 -1.52 -13.34 15.76
C SER A 997 -2.99 -13.79 15.90
N PRO A 998 -3.62 -14.25 14.78
CA PRO A 998 -5.01 -14.70 14.80
C PRO A 998 -5.20 -16.00 15.58
N ASP A 999 -6.38 -16.16 16.20
CA ASP A 999 -6.82 -17.46 16.72
C ASP A 999 -7.23 -18.39 15.58
N SER A 1000 -7.78 -17.85 14.49
CA SER A 1000 -8.15 -18.60 13.29
C SER A 1000 -7.94 -17.82 11.99
N ILE A 1001 -7.58 -18.54 10.92
CA ILE A 1001 -7.48 -18.04 9.55
C ILE A 1001 -8.43 -18.88 8.68
N VAL A 1002 -9.38 -18.22 8.03
CA VAL A 1002 -10.36 -18.86 7.13
C VAL A 1002 -10.05 -18.50 5.68
N LEU A 1003 -9.74 -19.50 4.87
CA LEU A 1003 -9.26 -19.34 3.50
C LEU A 1003 -10.26 -19.96 2.53
N GLN A 1004 -10.85 -19.16 1.65
CA GLN A 1004 -11.72 -19.66 0.59
C GLN A 1004 -10.96 -19.73 -0.73
N ARG A 1005 -10.90 -20.93 -1.33
CA ARG A 1005 -10.34 -21.20 -2.67
C ARG A 1005 -8.91 -20.64 -2.93
N GLN A 1006 -8.11 -20.43 -1.89
CA GLN A 1006 -6.71 -19.99 -2.02
C GLN A 1006 -5.81 -21.16 -2.46
N MET A 1007 -5.69 -21.40 -3.77
CA MET A 1007 -5.08 -22.60 -4.36
C MET A 1007 -4.01 -22.31 -5.42
N GLU A 1008 -3.61 -21.05 -5.59
CA GLU A 1008 -2.44 -20.72 -6.41
C GLU A 1008 -1.15 -21.12 -5.71
N TRP A 1009 -0.10 -21.46 -6.46
CA TRP A 1009 1.16 -21.91 -5.85
C TRP A 1009 1.75 -20.91 -4.85
N PRO A 1010 1.80 -19.59 -5.12
CA PRO A 1010 2.23 -18.61 -4.12
C PRO A 1010 1.36 -18.59 -2.86
N GLN A 1011 0.05 -18.83 -2.98
CA GLN A 1011 -0.87 -18.93 -1.84
C GLN A 1011 -0.62 -20.20 -1.03
N ILE A 1012 -0.37 -21.33 -1.70
CA ILE A 1012 -0.02 -22.61 -1.07
C ILE A 1012 1.32 -22.48 -0.33
N GLU A 1013 2.32 -21.86 -0.94
CA GLU A 1013 3.63 -21.61 -0.31
C GLU A 1013 3.50 -20.70 0.92
N ALA A 1014 2.62 -19.70 0.87
CA ALA A 1014 2.32 -18.88 2.04
C ALA A 1014 1.62 -19.68 3.13
N LEU A 1015 0.68 -20.55 2.78
CA LEU A 1015 -0.01 -21.43 3.71
C LEU A 1015 0.96 -22.45 4.36
N GLU A 1016 1.98 -22.92 3.63
CA GLU A 1016 3.08 -23.72 4.19
C GLU A 1016 3.87 -22.93 5.24
N ARG A 1017 4.18 -21.67 4.95
CA ARG A 1017 4.81 -20.76 5.94
C ARG A 1017 3.91 -20.55 7.15
N HIS A 1018 2.62 -20.26 6.96
CA HIS A 1018 1.67 -20.09 8.07
C HIS A 1018 1.51 -21.36 8.90
N ARG A 1019 1.52 -22.55 8.28
CA ARG A 1019 1.50 -23.83 9.00
C ARG A 1019 2.74 -24.02 9.88
N ARG A 1020 3.91 -23.54 9.43
CA ARG A 1020 5.16 -23.64 10.18
C ARG A 1020 5.25 -22.61 11.31
N PHE A 1021 4.94 -21.35 11.01
CA PHE A 1021 5.26 -20.22 11.88
C PHE A 1021 4.06 -19.70 12.69
N SER A 1022 2.82 -19.95 12.26
CA SER A 1022 1.63 -19.47 12.96
C SER A 1022 0.95 -20.59 13.75
N LYS A 1023 0.50 -20.23 14.96
CA LYS A 1023 -0.32 -21.09 15.83
C LYS A 1023 -1.81 -21.06 15.45
N ALA A 1024 -2.21 -20.21 14.51
CA ALA A 1024 -3.62 -20.02 14.16
C ALA A 1024 -4.27 -21.32 13.66
N PHE A 1025 -5.52 -21.52 14.04
CA PHE A 1025 -6.35 -22.60 13.50
C PHE A 1025 -6.67 -22.29 12.03
N ARG A 1026 -6.25 -23.15 11.10
CA ARG A 1026 -6.43 -22.91 9.66
C ARG A 1026 -7.66 -23.64 9.15
N VAL A 1027 -8.59 -22.89 8.57
CA VAL A 1027 -9.82 -23.40 7.99
C VAL A 1027 -9.80 -23.17 6.49
N PHE A 1028 -10.00 -24.23 5.71
CA PHE A 1028 -10.21 -24.13 4.27
C PHE A 1028 -11.72 -24.18 3.99
N GLU A 1029 -12.24 -23.23 3.22
CA GLU A 1029 -13.65 -23.13 2.86
C GLU A 1029 -13.85 -23.47 1.37
N ILE A 1030 -14.85 -24.31 1.08
CA ILE A 1030 -15.26 -24.64 -0.27
C ILE A 1030 -16.77 -24.91 -0.38
N ASP A 1031 -17.38 -24.37 -1.42
CA ASP A 1031 -18.82 -24.38 -1.64
C ASP A 1031 -19.26 -25.19 -2.88
N ASP A 1032 -18.31 -25.57 -3.75
CA ASP A 1032 -18.56 -26.31 -5.00
C ASP A 1032 -17.61 -27.50 -5.21
N LEU A 1033 -18.04 -28.47 -6.02
CA LEU A 1033 -17.22 -29.62 -6.44
C LEU A 1033 -16.24 -29.24 -7.57
N ILE A 1034 -15.34 -28.30 -7.30
CA ILE A 1034 -14.37 -27.75 -8.27
C ILE A 1034 -13.42 -28.79 -8.88
N THR A 1035 -13.23 -29.95 -8.22
CA THR A 1035 -12.39 -31.03 -8.72
C THR A 1035 -13.04 -31.88 -9.82
N ASN A 1036 -14.36 -31.73 -10.01
CA ASN A 1036 -15.11 -32.49 -11.01
C ASN A 1036 -16.15 -31.61 -11.71
N LEU A 1037 -15.68 -30.64 -12.51
CA LEU A 1037 -16.55 -29.75 -13.27
C LEU A 1037 -17.20 -30.48 -14.48
N PRO A 1038 -18.52 -30.29 -14.71
CA PRO A 1038 -19.21 -30.81 -15.88
C PRO A 1038 -18.56 -30.34 -17.18
N THR A 1039 -18.57 -31.16 -18.22
CA THR A 1039 -17.98 -30.82 -19.53
C THR A 1039 -18.55 -29.55 -20.15
N LYS A 1040 -19.84 -29.27 -19.89
CA LYS A 1040 -20.54 -28.08 -20.37
C LYS A 1040 -20.36 -26.85 -19.47
N SER A 1041 -19.61 -26.95 -18.37
CA SER A 1041 -19.36 -25.80 -17.50
C SER A 1041 -18.47 -24.79 -18.21
N VAL A 1042 -18.93 -23.53 -18.26
CA VAL A 1042 -18.16 -22.40 -18.80
C VAL A 1042 -16.83 -22.18 -18.07
N HIS A 1043 -16.74 -22.62 -16.80
CA HIS A 1043 -15.52 -22.51 -15.99
C HIS A 1043 -14.49 -23.62 -16.26
N LYS A 1044 -14.84 -24.66 -17.02
CA LYS A 1044 -13.92 -25.78 -17.31
C LYS A 1044 -12.73 -25.36 -18.17
N ALA A 1045 -12.89 -24.34 -19.02
CA ALA A 1045 -11.82 -23.83 -19.87
C ALA A 1045 -10.81 -22.94 -19.11
N SER A 1046 -11.24 -22.32 -18.00
CA SER A 1046 -10.42 -21.38 -17.21
C SER A 1046 -9.80 -22.01 -15.96
N ILE A 1047 -10.26 -23.19 -15.52
CA ILE A 1047 -9.71 -23.86 -14.34
C ILE A 1047 -8.38 -24.55 -14.64
N HIS A 1048 -7.48 -24.57 -13.66
CA HIS A 1048 -6.19 -25.27 -13.78
C HIS A 1048 -6.38 -26.78 -14.01
N LYS A 1049 -5.62 -27.35 -14.94
CA LYS A 1049 -5.65 -28.80 -15.23
C LYS A 1049 -5.29 -29.65 -14.01
N ASP A 1050 -4.47 -29.12 -13.09
CA ASP A 1050 -4.03 -29.78 -11.87
C ASP A 1050 -4.80 -29.32 -10.61
N ILE A 1051 -6.01 -28.76 -10.77
CA ILE A 1051 -6.79 -28.22 -9.66
C ILE A 1051 -6.99 -29.20 -8.49
N ALA A 1052 -7.20 -30.50 -8.77
CA ALA A 1052 -7.35 -31.50 -7.71
C ALA A 1052 -6.08 -31.68 -6.87
N LYS A 1053 -4.89 -31.53 -7.49
CA LYS A 1053 -3.60 -31.57 -6.79
C LYS A 1053 -3.43 -30.32 -5.91
N ARG A 1054 -3.76 -29.14 -6.46
CA ARG A 1054 -3.69 -27.87 -5.73
C ARG A 1054 -4.64 -27.84 -4.54
N PHE A 1055 -5.90 -28.24 -4.75
CA PHE A 1055 -6.89 -28.35 -3.69
C PHE A 1055 -6.45 -29.32 -2.59
N ARG A 1056 -5.95 -30.52 -2.95
CA ARG A 1056 -5.42 -31.48 -1.96
C ARG A 1056 -4.28 -30.89 -1.13
N LYS A 1057 -3.37 -30.17 -1.78
CA LYS A 1057 -2.24 -29.56 -1.10
C LYS A 1057 -2.70 -28.44 -0.16
N ALA A 1058 -3.58 -27.54 -0.61
CA ALA A 1058 -4.10 -26.45 0.19
C ALA A 1058 -4.94 -26.95 1.39
N ALA A 1059 -5.93 -27.81 1.14
CA ALA A 1059 -6.78 -28.37 2.19
C ALA A 1059 -5.97 -29.20 3.21
N GLY A 1060 -4.96 -29.96 2.76
CA GLY A 1060 -4.08 -30.74 3.64
C GLY A 1060 -3.09 -29.93 4.47
N LEU A 1061 -2.99 -28.62 4.25
CA LEU A 1061 -2.25 -27.69 5.11
C LEU A 1061 -3.16 -27.05 6.17
N CYS A 1062 -4.48 -27.19 6.04
CA CYS A 1062 -5.47 -26.68 6.98
C CYS A 1062 -5.92 -27.76 7.98
N ASN A 1063 -6.29 -27.30 9.17
CA ASN A 1063 -6.80 -28.15 10.25
C ASN A 1063 -8.23 -28.65 9.98
N ARG A 1064 -9.01 -27.86 9.24
CA ARG A 1064 -10.41 -28.17 8.94
C ARG A 1064 -10.79 -27.75 7.54
N LEU A 1065 -11.58 -28.57 6.86
CA LEU A 1065 -12.30 -28.25 5.63
C LEU A 1065 -13.77 -27.99 5.97
N VAL A 1066 -14.26 -26.79 5.70
CA VAL A 1066 -15.68 -26.43 5.83
C VAL A 1066 -16.32 -26.48 4.45
N VAL A 1067 -17.42 -27.22 4.35
CA VAL A 1067 -18.17 -27.42 3.10
C VAL A 1067 -19.65 -27.05 3.25
N ALA A 1068 -20.31 -26.71 2.15
CA ALA A 1068 -21.72 -26.33 2.18
C ALA A 1068 -22.70 -27.51 2.30
N THR A 1069 -22.31 -28.73 1.92
CA THR A 1069 -23.24 -29.86 1.79
C THR A 1069 -22.62 -31.22 2.15
N GLU A 1070 -23.46 -32.19 2.50
CA GLU A 1070 -23.02 -33.56 2.80
C GLU A 1070 -22.37 -34.27 1.59
N PRO A 1071 -22.86 -34.13 0.34
CA PRO A 1071 -22.16 -34.69 -0.82
C PRO A 1071 -20.75 -34.12 -1.00
N LEU A 1072 -20.52 -32.82 -0.74
CA LEU A 1072 -19.16 -32.24 -0.76
C LEU A 1072 -18.29 -32.86 0.34
N ALA A 1073 -18.83 -33.06 1.54
CA ALA A 1073 -18.09 -33.69 2.64
C ALA A 1073 -17.65 -35.10 2.28
N ARG A 1074 -18.54 -35.89 1.65
CA ARG A 1074 -18.19 -37.22 1.14
C ARG A 1074 -17.16 -37.17 0.02
N ALA A 1075 -17.30 -36.24 -0.92
CA ALA A 1075 -16.38 -36.11 -2.06
C ALA A 1075 -14.97 -35.69 -1.65
N TYR A 1076 -14.84 -34.88 -0.60
CA TYR A 1076 -13.57 -34.39 -0.08
C TYR A 1076 -13.13 -35.09 1.22
N ALA A 1077 -13.73 -36.22 1.55
CA ALA A 1077 -13.29 -37.05 2.66
C ALA A 1077 -11.80 -37.42 2.50
N GLY A 1078 -11.01 -37.19 3.55
CA GLY A 1078 -9.57 -37.48 3.57
C GLY A 1078 -8.66 -36.40 2.96
N PHE A 1079 -9.20 -35.23 2.57
CA PHE A 1079 -8.38 -34.09 2.11
C PHE A 1079 -7.90 -33.17 3.25
N SER A 1080 -8.52 -33.25 4.43
CA SER A 1080 -8.14 -32.54 5.66
C SER A 1080 -8.46 -33.43 6.87
N ASP A 1081 -7.88 -33.11 8.03
CA ASP A 1081 -8.03 -33.87 9.28
C ASP A 1081 -9.49 -33.88 9.77
N GLU A 1082 -10.22 -32.80 9.54
CA GLU A 1082 -11.63 -32.64 9.90
C GLU A 1082 -12.42 -32.03 8.74
N VAL A 1083 -13.56 -32.64 8.37
CA VAL A 1083 -14.50 -32.08 7.40
C VAL A 1083 -15.80 -31.73 8.12
N ARG A 1084 -16.27 -30.49 7.99
CA ARG A 1084 -17.49 -30.00 8.65
C ARG A 1084 -18.46 -29.43 7.63
N VAL A 1085 -19.70 -29.89 7.68
CA VAL A 1085 -20.79 -29.36 6.85
C VAL A 1085 -21.42 -28.17 7.58
N VAL A 1086 -21.42 -27.02 6.92
CA VAL A 1086 -22.15 -25.82 7.35
C VAL A 1086 -22.98 -25.38 6.16
N PRO A 1087 -24.31 -25.50 6.19
CA PRO A 1087 -25.15 -25.11 5.05
C PRO A 1087 -25.14 -23.59 4.79
N ASN A 1088 -25.68 -23.17 3.65
CA ASN A 1088 -25.86 -21.74 3.35
C ASN A 1088 -27.06 -21.18 4.12
N TYR A 1089 -26.94 -19.92 4.54
CA TYR A 1089 -27.99 -19.16 5.20
C TYR A 1089 -28.12 -17.78 4.54
N LEU A 1090 -29.28 -17.12 4.72
CA LEU A 1090 -29.50 -15.77 4.23
C LEU A 1090 -29.34 -14.75 5.36
N GLU A 1091 -28.63 -13.66 5.10
CA GLU A 1091 -28.49 -12.56 6.06
C GLU A 1091 -29.77 -11.72 6.12
N ARG A 1092 -30.35 -11.59 7.31
CA ARG A 1092 -31.60 -10.86 7.54
C ARG A 1092 -31.55 -9.44 6.99
N ALA A 1093 -30.47 -8.72 7.26
CA ALA A 1093 -30.30 -7.32 6.85
C ALA A 1093 -30.42 -7.08 5.33
N ARG A 1094 -30.18 -8.10 4.49
CA ARG A 1094 -30.25 -7.98 3.03
C ARG A 1094 -31.59 -8.44 2.43
N TRP A 1095 -32.27 -9.35 3.10
CA TRP A 1095 -33.45 -10.04 2.56
C TRP A 1095 -34.77 -9.64 3.22
N ASP A 1096 -34.73 -9.16 4.47
CA ASP A 1096 -35.91 -8.65 5.14
C ASP A 1096 -36.41 -7.34 4.50
N GLY A 1097 -37.71 -7.09 4.62
CA GLY A 1097 -38.37 -5.91 4.04
C GLY A 1097 -38.67 -6.00 2.53
N LEU A 1098 -38.12 -6.98 1.82
CA LEU A 1098 -38.44 -7.21 0.40
C LEU A 1098 -39.83 -7.85 0.25
N ALA A 1099 -40.69 -7.22 -0.54
CA ALA A 1099 -42.07 -7.64 -0.77
C ALA A 1099 -42.43 -7.59 -2.26
N PRO A 1100 -42.21 -8.70 -3.01
CA PRO A 1100 -42.57 -8.76 -4.43
C PRO A 1100 -44.08 -8.67 -4.64
N ARG A 1101 -44.50 -8.06 -5.74
CA ARG A 1101 -45.90 -8.00 -6.16
C ARG A 1101 -46.26 -9.30 -6.87
N ARG A 1102 -46.90 -10.22 -6.16
CA ARG A 1102 -47.46 -11.44 -6.78
C ARG A 1102 -48.82 -11.11 -7.41
N ARG A 1103 -49.17 -11.76 -8.53
CA ARG A 1103 -50.48 -11.64 -9.21
C ARG A 1103 -50.73 -10.34 -9.98
N GLY A 1104 -49.72 -9.82 -10.69
CA GLY A 1104 -49.85 -8.54 -11.42
C GLY A 1104 -50.56 -8.59 -12.78
N GLY A 1105 -50.57 -9.75 -13.45
CA GLY A 1105 -50.99 -9.87 -14.86
C GLY A 1105 -51.95 -11.02 -15.19
N PRO A 1106 -52.51 -11.04 -16.42
CA PRO A 1106 -53.49 -12.05 -16.85
C PRO A 1106 -52.87 -13.45 -17.06
N LYS A 1107 -51.58 -13.53 -17.40
CA LYS A 1107 -50.82 -14.78 -17.45
C LYS A 1107 -49.96 -14.94 -16.18
N PRO A 1108 -49.72 -16.18 -15.72
CA PRO A 1108 -48.75 -16.46 -14.66
C PRO A 1108 -47.33 -16.07 -15.10
N ARG A 1109 -46.60 -15.36 -14.24
CA ARG A 1109 -45.19 -15.04 -14.44
C ARG A 1109 -44.32 -16.16 -13.88
N VAL A 1110 -43.66 -16.92 -14.76
CA VAL A 1110 -42.81 -18.06 -14.36
C VAL A 1110 -41.36 -17.71 -14.63
N GLY A 1111 -40.48 -17.82 -13.63
CA GLY A 1111 -39.13 -17.31 -13.78
C GLY A 1111 -38.00 -18.20 -13.29
N TRP A 1112 -36.82 -17.92 -13.83
CA TRP A 1112 -35.55 -18.53 -13.43
C TRP A 1112 -34.53 -17.42 -13.17
N ALA A 1113 -33.65 -17.64 -12.19
CA ALA A 1113 -32.56 -16.75 -11.83
C ALA A 1113 -31.30 -17.57 -11.56
N GLY A 1114 -30.16 -17.13 -12.10
CA GLY A 1114 -28.87 -17.79 -11.88
C GLY A 1114 -27.75 -17.24 -12.75
N GLY A 1115 -26.50 -17.60 -12.39
CA GLY A 1115 -25.30 -17.15 -13.10
C GLY A 1115 -25.01 -17.92 -14.39
N VAL A 1116 -23.95 -17.50 -15.10
CA VAL A 1116 -23.50 -18.07 -16.39
C VAL A 1116 -23.06 -19.54 -16.33
N GLY A 1117 -22.79 -20.08 -15.13
CA GLY A 1117 -22.42 -21.48 -14.90
C GLY A 1117 -23.54 -22.51 -15.15
N HIS A 1118 -24.77 -22.07 -15.43
CA HIS A 1118 -25.97 -22.93 -15.46
C HIS A 1118 -26.48 -23.29 -16.88
N THR A 1119 -25.66 -23.14 -17.93
CA THR A 1119 -26.10 -23.42 -19.31
C THR A 1119 -26.69 -24.82 -19.48
N GLY A 1120 -26.04 -25.86 -18.94
CA GLY A 1120 -26.54 -27.24 -18.99
C GLY A 1120 -27.86 -27.44 -18.23
N ASP A 1121 -28.06 -26.70 -17.12
CA ASP A 1121 -29.30 -26.76 -16.33
C ASP A 1121 -30.49 -26.14 -17.10
N LEU A 1122 -30.25 -25.10 -17.91
CA LEU A 1122 -31.29 -24.47 -18.73
C LEU A 1122 -31.59 -25.24 -20.02
N GLU A 1123 -30.60 -25.93 -20.59
CA GLU A 1123 -30.82 -26.85 -21.72
C GLU A 1123 -31.83 -27.96 -21.36
N LEU A 1124 -31.79 -28.45 -20.10
CA LEU A 1124 -32.70 -29.48 -19.61
C LEU A 1124 -34.18 -29.08 -19.73
N VAL A 1125 -34.49 -27.81 -19.47
CA VAL A 1125 -35.86 -27.28 -19.51
C VAL A 1125 -36.17 -26.52 -20.79
N ALA A 1126 -35.30 -26.58 -21.79
CA ALA A 1126 -35.44 -25.79 -23.01
C ALA A 1126 -36.77 -26.09 -23.73
N ASP A 1127 -37.09 -27.36 -23.95
CA ASP A 1127 -38.34 -27.76 -24.60
C ASP A 1127 -39.57 -27.43 -23.76
N VAL A 1128 -39.43 -27.45 -22.43
CA VAL A 1128 -40.51 -27.06 -21.49
C VAL A 1128 -40.84 -25.58 -21.66
N VAL A 1129 -39.82 -24.73 -21.74
CA VAL A 1129 -39.97 -23.29 -21.97
C VAL A 1129 -40.66 -23.03 -23.31
N ARG A 1130 -40.25 -23.73 -24.38
CA ARG A 1130 -40.86 -23.59 -25.72
C ARG A 1130 -42.34 -23.96 -25.75
N GLU A 1131 -42.70 -25.07 -25.13
CA GLU A 1131 -44.08 -25.57 -25.09
C GLU A 1131 -45.00 -24.61 -24.33
N LEU A 1132 -44.57 -24.13 -23.17
CA LEU A 1132 -45.40 -23.31 -22.28
C LEU A 1132 -45.37 -21.81 -22.61
N ALA A 1133 -44.60 -21.38 -23.62
CA ALA A 1133 -44.43 -19.96 -23.97
C ALA A 1133 -45.73 -19.22 -24.30
N LYS A 1134 -46.80 -19.93 -24.70
CA LYS A 1134 -48.12 -19.34 -24.92
C LYS A 1134 -48.98 -19.27 -23.65
N GLU A 1135 -48.70 -20.11 -22.66
CA GLU A 1135 -49.48 -20.30 -21.44
C GLU A 1135 -48.99 -19.41 -20.28
N VAL A 1136 -47.68 -19.14 -20.20
CA VAL A 1136 -47.05 -18.36 -19.13
C VAL A 1136 -46.13 -17.27 -19.67
N ASP A 1137 -45.86 -16.25 -18.85
CA ASP A 1137 -44.86 -15.22 -19.13
C ASP A 1137 -43.53 -15.62 -18.51
N TRP A 1138 -42.58 -16.05 -19.35
CA TRP A 1138 -41.24 -16.47 -18.91
C TRP A 1138 -40.37 -15.27 -18.55
N VAL A 1139 -39.81 -15.26 -17.33
CA VAL A 1139 -38.93 -14.20 -16.81
C VAL A 1139 -37.57 -14.78 -16.43
N PHE A 1140 -36.50 -14.40 -17.12
CA PHE A 1140 -35.15 -14.89 -16.86
C PHE A 1140 -34.26 -13.80 -16.28
N PHE A 1141 -33.45 -14.13 -15.28
CA PHE A 1141 -32.51 -13.21 -14.63
C PHE A 1141 -31.11 -13.81 -14.53
N GLY A 1142 -30.11 -13.09 -15.04
CA GLY A 1142 -28.70 -13.49 -15.06
C GLY A 1142 -28.26 -14.12 -16.38
N LEU A 1143 -28.75 -15.33 -16.70
CA LEU A 1143 -28.46 -16.07 -17.92
C LEU A 1143 -29.74 -16.39 -18.71
N CYS A 1144 -29.70 -16.24 -20.03
CA CYS A 1144 -30.72 -16.74 -20.95
C CYS A 1144 -30.03 -17.26 -22.22
N PRO A 1145 -29.99 -18.60 -22.46
CA PRO A 1145 -29.44 -19.15 -23.69
C PRO A 1145 -30.15 -18.61 -24.93
N ASP A 1146 -29.41 -18.38 -26.02
CA ASP A 1146 -29.96 -17.82 -27.27
C ASP A 1146 -31.14 -18.64 -27.81
N ALA A 1147 -31.06 -19.97 -27.66
CA ALA A 1147 -32.12 -20.90 -28.06
C ALA A 1147 -33.45 -20.73 -27.29
N LEU A 1148 -33.43 -20.06 -26.13
CA LEU A 1148 -34.62 -19.76 -25.33
C LEU A 1148 -35.12 -18.33 -25.48
N ARG A 1149 -34.28 -17.42 -25.97
CA ARG A 1149 -34.57 -15.98 -26.00
C ARG A 1149 -35.89 -15.64 -26.69
N ALA A 1150 -36.22 -16.35 -27.77
CA ALA A 1150 -37.46 -16.16 -28.54
C ALA A 1150 -38.75 -16.52 -27.78
N TYR A 1151 -38.64 -17.26 -26.68
CA TYR A 1151 -39.76 -17.76 -25.86
C TYR A 1151 -39.85 -17.06 -24.51
N VAL A 1152 -38.89 -16.20 -24.19
CA VAL A 1152 -38.77 -15.51 -22.90
C VAL A 1152 -39.35 -14.09 -23.02
N GLN A 1153 -40.37 -13.79 -22.22
CA GLN A 1153 -41.07 -12.51 -22.22
C GLN A 1153 -40.19 -11.39 -21.65
N GLU A 1154 -39.49 -11.66 -20.55
CA GLU A 1154 -38.60 -10.71 -19.89
C GLU A 1154 -37.25 -11.35 -19.59
N PHE A 1155 -36.16 -10.64 -19.90
CA PHE A 1155 -34.82 -11.05 -19.53
C PHE A 1155 -34.09 -9.88 -18.90
N TYR A 1156 -33.46 -10.14 -17.76
CA TYR A 1156 -32.61 -9.19 -17.05
C TYR A 1156 -31.19 -9.76 -16.94
N PRO A 1157 -30.14 -9.00 -17.27
CA PRO A 1157 -28.77 -9.43 -17.01
C PRO A 1157 -28.50 -9.47 -15.50
N GLY A 1158 -27.40 -10.11 -15.09
CA GLY A 1158 -26.95 -10.09 -13.70
C GLY A 1158 -26.64 -8.67 -13.22
N VAL A 1159 -26.90 -8.40 -11.94
CA VAL A 1159 -26.59 -7.13 -11.28
C VAL A 1159 -25.52 -7.34 -10.21
N PRO A 1160 -24.80 -6.28 -9.77
CA PRO A 1160 -23.89 -6.38 -8.63
C PRO A 1160 -24.58 -6.94 -7.38
N LEU A 1161 -23.88 -7.76 -6.61
CA LEU A 1161 -24.46 -8.49 -5.49
C LEU A 1161 -25.25 -7.65 -4.47
N PRO A 1162 -24.86 -6.41 -4.10
CA PRO A 1162 -25.66 -5.59 -3.19
C PRO A 1162 -27.07 -5.27 -3.69
N GLN A 1163 -27.28 -5.25 -5.01
CA GLN A 1163 -28.56 -4.97 -5.65
C GLN A 1163 -29.36 -6.25 -5.94
N TYR A 1164 -28.71 -7.41 -5.90
CA TYR A 1164 -29.27 -8.69 -6.31
C TYR A 1164 -30.57 -9.05 -5.57
N PRO A 1165 -30.67 -8.97 -4.22
CA PRO A 1165 -31.91 -9.30 -3.51
C PRO A 1165 -33.09 -8.45 -3.96
N ALA A 1166 -32.90 -7.13 -4.04
CA ALA A 1166 -33.93 -6.19 -4.48
C ALA A 1166 -34.34 -6.42 -5.94
N LYS A 1167 -33.38 -6.69 -6.82
CA LYS A 1167 -33.65 -7.01 -8.22
C LYS A 1167 -34.41 -8.33 -8.37
N LEU A 1168 -34.07 -9.35 -7.59
CA LEU A 1168 -34.77 -10.62 -7.60
C LEU A 1168 -36.22 -10.45 -7.09
N ALA A 1169 -36.41 -9.63 -6.05
CA ALA A 1169 -37.74 -9.26 -5.56
C ALA A 1169 -38.54 -8.48 -6.62
N SER A 1170 -37.91 -7.64 -7.45
CA SER A 1170 -38.61 -6.87 -8.48
C SER A 1170 -39.09 -7.70 -9.67
N LEU A 1171 -38.77 -9.00 -9.75
CA LEU A 1171 -39.21 -9.85 -10.86
C LEU A 1171 -40.71 -10.19 -10.79
N ASP A 1172 -41.31 -10.04 -9.60
CA ASP A 1172 -42.74 -10.22 -9.37
C ASP A 1172 -43.24 -11.58 -9.88
N LEU A 1173 -42.48 -12.64 -9.58
CA LEU A 1173 -42.78 -14.01 -10.05
C LEU A 1173 -44.00 -14.59 -9.34
N ASP A 1174 -44.87 -15.25 -10.12
CA ASP A 1174 -45.94 -16.08 -9.58
C ASP A 1174 -45.43 -17.51 -9.29
N LEU A 1175 -44.41 -17.97 -10.01
CA LEU A 1175 -43.74 -19.25 -9.82
C LEU A 1175 -42.26 -19.14 -10.23
N ALA A 1176 -41.37 -19.75 -9.46
CA ALA A 1176 -39.97 -19.91 -9.84
C ALA A 1176 -39.67 -21.36 -10.25
N ILE A 1177 -38.73 -21.54 -11.16
CA ILE A 1177 -38.17 -22.85 -11.49
C ILE A 1177 -36.71 -22.94 -11.06
N ALA A 1178 -36.29 -24.10 -10.57
CA ALA A 1178 -34.90 -24.39 -10.20
C ALA A 1178 -34.46 -25.73 -10.80
N PRO A 1179 -34.16 -25.79 -12.11
CA PRO A 1179 -33.64 -26.98 -12.76
C PRO A 1179 -32.17 -27.20 -12.42
N LEU A 1180 -31.78 -28.47 -12.32
CA LEU A 1180 -30.40 -28.93 -12.23
C LEU A 1180 -30.24 -30.21 -13.07
N GLU A 1181 -29.24 -30.26 -13.95
CA GLU A 1181 -28.86 -31.49 -14.65
C GLU A 1181 -28.36 -32.54 -13.65
N ASP A 1182 -28.65 -33.82 -13.88
CA ASP A 1182 -28.16 -34.91 -13.04
C ASP A 1182 -26.68 -35.20 -13.33
N ASN A 1183 -25.80 -34.64 -12.49
CA ASN A 1183 -24.36 -34.86 -12.53
C ASN A 1183 -23.74 -34.67 -11.12
N PRO A 1184 -22.53 -35.19 -10.85
CA PRO A 1184 -21.92 -35.12 -9.52
C PRO A 1184 -21.71 -33.70 -8.97
N PHE A 1185 -21.51 -32.72 -9.85
CA PHE A 1185 -21.33 -31.32 -9.45
C PHE A 1185 -22.64 -30.71 -8.92
N ASN A 1186 -23.74 -30.95 -9.63
CA ASN A 1186 -25.06 -30.48 -9.23
C ASN A 1186 -25.61 -31.23 -8.02
N GLU A 1187 -25.33 -32.53 -7.89
CA GLU A 1187 -25.62 -33.30 -6.69
C GLU A 1187 -24.98 -32.68 -5.43
N ALA A 1188 -23.83 -32.02 -5.59
CA ALA A 1188 -23.09 -31.39 -4.50
C ALA A 1188 -23.46 -29.93 -4.22
N LYS A 1189 -24.29 -29.29 -5.07
CA LYS A 1189 -24.72 -27.89 -4.88
C LYS A 1189 -25.52 -27.68 -3.60
N SER A 1190 -25.53 -26.45 -3.10
CA SER A 1190 -26.35 -26.09 -1.94
C SER A 1190 -27.80 -25.77 -2.33
N HIS A 1191 -28.66 -25.69 -1.32
CA HIS A 1191 -30.08 -25.35 -1.45
C HIS A 1191 -30.32 -23.82 -1.55
N LEU A 1192 -29.27 -23.02 -1.75
CA LEU A 1192 -29.30 -21.54 -1.73
C LEU A 1192 -30.41 -20.98 -2.63
N ARG A 1193 -30.61 -21.55 -3.82
CA ARG A 1193 -31.64 -21.10 -4.77
C ARG A 1193 -33.06 -21.19 -4.19
N LEU A 1194 -33.35 -22.24 -3.40
CA LEU A 1194 -34.64 -22.37 -2.71
C LEU A 1194 -34.80 -21.35 -1.60
N LEU A 1195 -33.71 -20.98 -0.91
CA LEU A 1195 -33.75 -19.94 0.13
C LEU A 1195 -34.07 -18.57 -0.48
N GLU A 1196 -33.38 -18.19 -1.55
CA GLU A 1196 -33.54 -16.89 -2.21
C GLU A 1196 -34.96 -16.70 -2.77
N TYR A 1197 -35.52 -17.73 -3.42
CA TYR A 1197 -36.91 -17.71 -3.85
C TYR A 1197 -37.89 -17.76 -2.68
N GLY A 1198 -37.58 -18.61 -1.69
CA GLY A 1198 -38.43 -18.83 -0.54
C GLY A 1198 -38.61 -17.58 0.31
N VAL A 1199 -37.54 -16.86 0.64
CA VAL A 1199 -37.63 -15.64 1.48
C VAL A 1199 -38.48 -14.54 0.82
N LEU A 1200 -38.56 -14.52 -0.51
CA LEU A 1200 -39.42 -13.62 -1.29
C LEU A 1200 -40.87 -14.12 -1.40
N GLY A 1201 -41.13 -15.38 -1.04
CA GLY A 1201 -42.45 -16.02 -1.15
C GLY A 1201 -42.80 -16.45 -2.56
N TYR A 1202 -41.79 -16.74 -3.39
CA TYR A 1202 -41.99 -17.38 -4.68
C TYR A 1202 -42.11 -18.89 -4.48
N PRO A 1203 -43.23 -19.51 -4.89
CA PRO A 1203 -43.34 -20.96 -4.92
C PRO A 1203 -42.38 -21.54 -5.98
N VAL A 1204 -41.91 -22.78 -5.80
CA VAL A 1204 -40.84 -23.35 -6.63
C VAL A 1204 -41.18 -24.73 -7.19
N VAL A 1205 -40.95 -24.92 -8.50
CA VAL A 1205 -40.81 -26.25 -9.13
C VAL A 1205 -39.32 -26.51 -9.38
N CYS A 1206 -38.79 -27.62 -8.93
CA CYS A 1206 -37.35 -27.90 -8.95
C CYS A 1206 -37.04 -29.36 -9.32
N SER A 1207 -35.81 -29.60 -9.78
CA SER A 1207 -35.32 -30.96 -10.01
C SER A 1207 -35.32 -31.79 -8.72
N ASP A 1208 -35.66 -33.06 -8.79
CA ASP A 1208 -35.55 -33.98 -7.65
C ASP A 1208 -34.11 -34.49 -7.48
N LEU A 1209 -33.20 -33.59 -7.07
CA LEU A 1209 -31.79 -33.87 -6.76
C LEU A 1209 -31.47 -33.52 -5.31
N THR A 1210 -30.35 -34.04 -4.78
CA THR A 1210 -29.93 -33.87 -3.38
C THR A 1210 -30.04 -32.45 -2.82
N PRO A 1211 -29.64 -31.37 -3.54
CA PRO A 1211 -29.76 -30.00 -3.04
C PRO A 1211 -31.18 -29.57 -2.67
N TYR A 1212 -32.20 -30.21 -3.25
CA TYR A 1212 -33.61 -29.82 -3.10
C TYR A 1212 -34.45 -30.88 -2.35
N GLN A 1213 -33.84 -31.99 -1.91
CA GLN A 1213 -34.53 -33.11 -1.23
C GLN A 1213 -34.82 -32.89 0.26
N GLY A 1214 -34.58 -31.68 0.78
CA GLY A 1214 -34.90 -31.30 2.16
C GLY A 1214 -36.40 -31.16 2.43
N ASP A 1215 -36.76 -30.80 3.66
CA ASP A 1215 -38.13 -30.50 4.05
C ASP A 1215 -38.53 -29.09 3.54
N PHE A 1216 -38.58 -28.87 2.22
CA PHE A 1216 -39.08 -27.63 1.63
C PHE A 1216 -40.46 -27.87 0.99
N PRO A 1217 -41.45 -26.98 1.18
CA PRO A 1217 -42.77 -27.07 0.55
C PRO A 1217 -42.73 -26.66 -0.93
N VAL A 1218 -42.02 -27.46 -1.75
CA VAL A 1218 -41.76 -27.23 -3.18
C VAL A 1218 -42.21 -28.42 -4.01
N TRP A 1219 -42.48 -28.22 -5.30
CA TRP A 1219 -42.72 -29.33 -6.23
C TRP A 1219 -41.39 -29.85 -6.74
N ARG A 1220 -41.07 -31.10 -6.42
CA ARG A 1220 -39.91 -31.81 -6.96
C ARG A 1220 -40.35 -32.67 -8.12
N VAL A 1221 -39.62 -32.61 -9.22
CA VAL A 1221 -39.90 -33.38 -10.43
C VAL A 1221 -38.67 -34.12 -10.90
N ALA A 1222 -38.88 -35.33 -11.40
CA ALA A 1222 -37.85 -36.02 -12.17
C ALA A 1222 -37.48 -35.18 -13.40
N ASN A 1223 -36.23 -35.24 -13.82
CA ASN A 1223 -35.68 -34.51 -14.97
C ASN A 1223 -36.16 -35.07 -16.33
N ARG A 1224 -37.49 -35.17 -16.50
CA ARG A 1224 -38.17 -35.61 -17.72
C ARG A 1224 -39.14 -34.51 -18.14
N TYR A 1225 -39.14 -34.18 -19.44
CA TYR A 1225 -39.99 -33.15 -20.03
C TYR A 1225 -41.46 -33.20 -19.56
N ARG A 1226 -42.07 -34.40 -19.54
CA ARG A 1226 -43.48 -34.59 -19.15
C ARG A 1226 -43.77 -34.20 -17.70
N ASP A 1227 -42.84 -34.45 -16.79
CA ASP A 1227 -43.04 -34.17 -15.35
C ASP A 1227 -42.94 -32.68 -15.07
N TRP A 1228 -41.99 -31.98 -15.71
CA TRP A 1228 -41.89 -30.53 -15.66
C TRP A 1228 -43.14 -29.83 -16.21
N ILE A 1229 -43.62 -30.24 -17.40
CA ILE A 1229 -44.85 -29.70 -17.99
C ILE A 1229 -46.05 -29.91 -17.07
N LYS A 1230 -46.22 -31.12 -16.55
CA LYS A 1230 -47.32 -31.47 -15.66
C LYS A 1230 -47.29 -30.60 -14.40
N ALA A 1231 -46.15 -30.53 -13.71
CA ALA A 1231 -46.02 -29.79 -12.47
C ALA A 1231 -46.24 -28.29 -12.66
N ILE A 1232 -45.70 -27.68 -13.74
CA ILE A 1232 -45.90 -26.26 -14.00
C ILE A 1232 -47.38 -25.97 -14.32
N ARG A 1233 -48.03 -26.76 -15.19
CA ARG A 1233 -49.45 -26.58 -15.52
C ARG A 1233 -50.35 -26.76 -14.29
N GLU A 1234 -50.08 -27.76 -13.46
CA GLU A 1234 -50.79 -27.98 -12.20
C GLU A 1234 -50.60 -26.79 -11.24
N ALA A 1235 -49.35 -26.35 -11.04
CA ALA A 1235 -49.02 -25.23 -10.15
C ALA A 1235 -49.71 -23.93 -10.58
N VAL A 1236 -49.72 -23.59 -11.87
CA VAL A 1236 -50.30 -22.34 -12.35
C VAL A 1236 -51.83 -22.37 -12.54
N SER A 1237 -52.46 -23.54 -12.41
CA SER A 1237 -53.92 -23.70 -12.58
C SER A 1237 -54.74 -23.07 -11.45
N ASP A 1238 -54.18 -22.97 -10.24
CA ASP A 1238 -54.76 -22.30 -9.07
C ASP A 1238 -53.73 -21.33 -8.47
N ARG A 1239 -53.80 -20.07 -8.90
CA ARG A 1239 -52.87 -19.01 -8.47
C ARG A 1239 -52.98 -18.67 -6.98
N ASP A 1240 -54.13 -18.92 -6.35
CA ASP A 1240 -54.30 -18.65 -4.92
C ASP A 1240 -53.69 -19.78 -4.08
N ALA A 1241 -53.83 -21.04 -4.50
CA ALA A 1241 -53.09 -22.15 -3.90
C ALA A 1241 -51.58 -21.99 -4.09
N LEU A 1242 -51.14 -21.57 -5.28
CA LEU A 1242 -49.75 -21.30 -5.59
C LEU A 1242 -49.16 -20.21 -4.67
N ALA A 1243 -49.88 -19.10 -4.48
CA ALA A 1243 -49.45 -18.03 -3.59
C ALA A 1243 -49.34 -18.48 -2.12
N ARG A 1244 -50.32 -19.27 -1.63
CA ARG A 1244 -50.26 -19.87 -0.28
C ARG A 1244 -49.04 -20.76 -0.10
N GLN A 1245 -48.69 -21.55 -1.11
CA GLN A 1245 -47.49 -22.39 -1.06
C GLN A 1245 -46.20 -21.57 -1.03
N GLY A 1246 -46.14 -20.46 -1.78
CA GLY A 1246 -45.04 -19.50 -1.67
C GLY A 1246 -44.94 -18.88 -0.27
N ASP A 1247 -46.07 -18.58 0.37
CA ASP A 1247 -46.09 -18.06 1.75
C ASP A 1247 -45.58 -19.10 2.77
N LEU A 1248 -45.95 -20.37 2.61
CA LEU A 1248 -45.43 -21.48 3.43
C LEU A 1248 -43.91 -21.64 3.27
N LEU A 1249 -43.40 -21.55 2.04
CA LEU A 1249 -41.95 -21.59 1.80
C LEU A 1249 -41.24 -20.42 2.46
N ARG A 1250 -41.81 -19.21 2.37
CA ARG A 1250 -41.26 -18.01 3.02
C ARG A 1250 -41.22 -18.13 4.54
N GLU A 1251 -42.30 -18.59 5.14
CA GLU A 1251 -42.37 -18.82 6.57
C GLU A 1251 -41.27 -19.80 7.00
N LYS A 1252 -41.10 -20.90 6.26
CA LYS A 1252 -40.06 -21.88 6.55
C LYS A 1252 -38.64 -21.33 6.44
N VAL A 1253 -38.33 -20.57 5.38
CA VAL A 1253 -37.02 -19.94 5.21
C VAL A 1253 -36.74 -18.95 6.34
N ARG A 1254 -37.71 -18.11 6.69
CA ARG A 1254 -37.56 -17.13 7.79
C ARG A 1254 -37.42 -17.76 9.17
N GLN A 1255 -38.02 -18.92 9.40
CA GLN A 1255 -37.94 -19.61 10.70
C GLN A 1255 -36.65 -20.41 10.89
N GLN A 1256 -36.03 -20.90 9.80
CA GLN A 1256 -34.99 -21.92 9.91
C GLN A 1256 -33.68 -21.57 9.19
N TRP A 1257 -33.65 -20.59 8.30
CA TRP A 1257 -32.54 -20.41 7.35
C TRP A 1257 -31.97 -18.99 7.32
N LEU A 1258 -32.23 -18.20 8.35
CA LEU A 1258 -31.62 -16.88 8.53
C LEU A 1258 -30.31 -16.98 9.31
N LEU A 1259 -29.26 -16.35 8.81
CA LEU A 1259 -27.88 -16.48 9.28
C LEU A 1259 -27.72 -16.14 10.76
N GLU A 1260 -28.40 -15.08 11.21
CA GLU A 1260 -28.33 -14.55 12.57
C GLU A 1260 -28.84 -15.55 13.62
N ASP A 1261 -29.68 -16.50 13.23
CA ASP A 1261 -30.22 -17.53 14.13
C ASP A 1261 -29.27 -18.74 14.26
N HIS A 1262 -28.16 -18.76 13.50
CA HIS A 1262 -27.21 -19.88 13.41
C HIS A 1262 -25.74 -19.46 13.57
N LEU A 1263 -25.47 -18.31 14.18
CA LEU A 1263 -24.12 -17.78 14.34
C LEU A 1263 -23.19 -18.72 15.12
N ASP A 1264 -23.70 -19.45 16.12
CA ASP A 1264 -22.90 -20.40 16.90
C ASP A 1264 -22.35 -21.54 16.04
N VAL A 1265 -23.08 -21.97 15.01
CA VAL A 1265 -22.62 -23.01 14.08
C VAL A 1265 -21.42 -22.51 13.26
N TRP A 1266 -21.47 -21.27 12.78
CA TRP A 1266 -20.38 -20.63 12.05
C TRP A 1266 -19.17 -20.37 12.93
N LEU A 1267 -19.38 -19.86 14.15
CA LEU A 1267 -18.31 -19.63 15.11
C LEU A 1267 -17.57 -20.94 15.43
N GLN A 1268 -18.30 -22.02 15.71
CA GLN A 1268 -17.72 -23.33 15.96
C GLN A 1268 -17.04 -23.94 14.72
N ALA A 1269 -17.46 -23.57 13.51
CA ALA A 1269 -16.83 -24.04 12.28
C ALA A 1269 -15.49 -23.35 12.03
N TRP A 1270 -15.34 -22.09 12.44
CA TRP A 1270 -14.13 -21.31 12.25
C TRP A 1270 -13.13 -21.42 13.40
N LEU A 1271 -13.57 -21.72 14.61
CA LEU A 1271 -12.69 -21.85 15.77
C LEU A 1271 -12.30 -23.32 16.05
N PRO A 1272 -11.15 -23.54 16.73
CA PRO A 1272 -10.82 -24.87 17.26
C PRO A 1272 -11.92 -25.36 18.22
N ARG A 1273 -12.01 -26.68 18.43
CA ARG A 1273 -12.91 -27.21 19.46
C ARG A 1273 -12.40 -26.72 20.83
N GLY A 1274 -13.24 -25.97 21.54
CA GLY A 1274 -12.96 -25.49 22.89
C GLY A 1274 -12.92 -26.60 23.93
#